data_AF-A0A6C0EJD4-F1
#
_entry.id   AF-A0A6C0EJD4-F1
#
_cell.length_a   1.000
_cell.length_b   1.000
_cell.length_c   1.000
_cell.angle_alpha   90.00
_cell.angle_beta   90.00
_cell.angle_gamma   90.00
#
_symmetry.space_group_name_H-M   'P 1'
#
loop_
_entity.id
_entity.type
_entity.pdbx_description
1 polymer ?
#
loop_
_entity_poly.entity_id
_entity_poly.type
_entity_poly.pdbx_seq_one_letter_code
_entity_poly.pdbx_strand_id
1 'polypeptide(L)'
;MTMNTDQVKLYCETLKPEYLDKNMSERLARKSDITRDISQEKAEMEMKRVSVGSSGARKGDVLIGTHAGTKDAVIRIMNRDVPPSKGILDRMRAFPNIWKQFLIKLGGIEFFSNMSVKGRELWLKISENNNDFFEEKDQLQLLQPGTGDASKKQGSIFVAYLPPNVLDEMMSSEYLYPSYINDTVIEYTGKTSTLAILKTFWKISTSYKVVTKFDDLIIDVGKGKLLKGGTGGKKEILVVPSIVKTYEQEKKVWQVKDTQEVGFRVSRKRVHLSKLNTNNDLFEAKTKGFTAGAYKSFLQKLIRFTPEQVDMGGNVLVKSDELLEWIILTLMKHPGAFVPNIQRFVSGLESSAKRLAVSIYEDSSLPSERYHQLFSLLSGALLAQRVKEWSPSQKVIDDWLDVAKYAYETQIGNIVDYKKKVGVEPYTLEYEQDILQSCSVMLDELRSFPTDLGLARGWASKITQNVAKYRPKVMPYYHCIDQHWLPSIAYYFDSDVVNETRNDIKTIGQPFAPLFHKIFFEVTGVNPRHIRSSYTPDFEDRPFVKATRYAQKLILASLQIEKKKRATISEKKYVLEYEIPDSWLSGLVGVMKIMVKGAKTIVTLKTDNPLEFVVAREPLARRGKTSYKPLTAQQEEEAIDVARKRLTSGLPLSQASSPDSSLKGASVYLVTEDDESYYAIRYEGSDELVEWEVARHVSISFPIHSKMKRSMRKAILYIGDGVEENFLQKVDDLFEDVSRHVLQRVVIYITTANSKFEMNRISREGGSTTNMSVNLDDVKVHQLLLQLSTIIPGGLRPANNTTATFVVPNGPLLWTIREHLQQKLFGKISSKDVEGWKQMRFRDITRKPYEYQVTALQDMISNHQRGMRGSFLWLLLGSGKSRIILSYLRWLRKNKQLPKYIIYTLPPESAMSIIEEIKYFDIKTNVMIPLKNISKKKEPFLKVGVSVTQGCEPKPYHINLIFHDHLKNCRDELSMYAGDSVFIFDEVHLFLNQTLRTGMGMNLSRLAREFICLTGTPIVDNKTEKLIGWLEQIVPFEVNKRNFWTAANNMIAKEITTGIRTETTNVVAPFDEKEQNEYQKLVPPALGGSNTNPHSRDWLRAAEICYKACDRMFVRLTKKMLKKERGVMIVVRNLKHQNRVHKLLLQNTTLTEKDIFLIQGDKSIFLTDETVESGRTPDYKVVIVPKNKSQGYTLTRLSVMLTSVYPSNTATRDQLRGRINRVGQKVEPVLYKVVHIGVLTSILENHNKARNLLQALQSVAKQI
;
A
#
# COMPACT_ATOMS: atom_id res chain seq x y z
N MET A 1 49.29 7.27 8.99
CA MET A 1 49.66 5.85 9.02
C MET A 1 48.38 5.03 9.04
N THR A 2 48.01 4.39 7.93
CA THR A 2 46.86 3.49 7.86
C THR A 2 47.35 2.06 8.10
N MET A 3 46.96 1.46 9.23
CA MET A 3 47.23 0.05 9.49
C MET A 3 46.34 -0.82 8.60
N ASN A 4 46.91 -1.81 7.92
CA ASN A 4 46.12 -2.79 7.16
C ASN A 4 45.45 -3.82 8.12
N THR A 5 44.57 -4.65 7.58
CA THR A 5 43.80 -5.64 8.35
C THR A 5 44.68 -6.62 9.14
N ASP A 6 45.83 -7.01 8.57
CA ASP A 6 46.79 -7.93 9.20
C ASP A 6 47.58 -7.24 10.32
N GLN A 7 47.89 -5.96 10.18
CA GLN A 7 48.50 -5.14 11.22
C GLN A 7 47.55 -4.90 12.40
N VAL A 8 46.25 -4.68 12.14
CA VAL A 8 45.25 -4.59 13.22
C VAL A 8 45.09 -5.93 13.93
N LYS A 9 45.10 -7.03 13.18
CA LYS A 9 45.04 -8.39 13.74
C LYS A 9 46.27 -8.69 14.61
N LEU A 10 47.47 -8.39 14.09
CA LEU A 10 48.75 -8.51 14.82
C LEU A 10 48.79 -7.60 16.05
N TYR A 11 48.26 -6.38 15.96
CA TYR A 11 48.16 -5.43 17.09
C TYR A 11 47.16 -5.90 18.16
N CYS A 12 46.10 -6.60 17.77
CA CYS A 12 45.14 -7.23 18.69
C CYS A 12 45.69 -8.50 19.36
N GLU A 13 46.54 -9.24 18.65
CA GLU A 13 47.20 -10.46 19.16
C GLU A 13 48.38 -10.13 20.09
N THR A 14 48.97 -8.93 19.98
CA THR A 14 50.12 -8.49 20.80
C THR A 14 49.76 -7.63 22.02
N LEU A 15 48.53 -7.10 22.12
CA LEU A 15 48.08 -6.35 23.29
C LEU A 15 47.53 -7.26 24.38
N LYS A 16 48.24 -7.36 25.52
CA LYS A 16 47.75 -8.02 26.72
C LYS A 16 46.45 -7.35 27.22
N PRO A 17 45.38 -8.10 27.55
CA PRO A 17 44.08 -7.56 27.98
C PRO A 17 44.13 -6.62 29.20
N GLU A 18 45.18 -6.71 30.01
CA GLU A 18 45.32 -6.05 31.31
C GLU A 18 45.48 -4.52 31.23
N TYR A 19 45.87 -3.96 30.08
CA TYR A 19 46.13 -2.51 29.93
C TYR A 19 44.91 -1.68 29.49
N LEU A 20 43.79 -2.30 29.11
CA LEU A 20 42.64 -1.60 28.54
C LEU A 20 41.49 -1.34 29.54
N ASP A 21 41.42 -2.07 30.66
CA ASP A 21 40.17 -2.12 31.45
C ASP A 21 40.08 -1.10 32.61
N LYS A 22 41.20 -0.59 33.14
CA LYS A 22 41.17 0.33 34.30
C LYS A 22 41.09 1.82 33.95
N ASN A 23 41.75 2.28 32.88
CA ASN A 23 41.82 3.71 32.54
C ASN A 23 40.66 4.23 31.68
N MET A 24 39.81 3.35 31.13
CA MET A 24 38.72 3.75 30.24
C MET A 24 37.46 4.18 30.99
N SER A 25 37.16 3.53 32.11
CA SER A 25 35.98 3.81 32.94
C SER A 25 36.07 5.16 33.66
N GLU A 26 37.26 5.56 34.13
CA GLU A 26 37.48 6.86 34.78
C GLU A 26 37.54 8.04 33.79
N ARG A 27 38.04 7.83 32.57
CA ARG A 27 38.04 8.87 31.51
C ARG A 27 36.66 9.13 30.92
N LEU A 28 35.75 8.16 30.95
CA LEU A 28 34.36 8.34 30.53
C LEU A 28 33.51 9.07 31.59
N ALA A 29 33.88 8.99 32.86
CA ALA A 29 33.19 9.70 33.95
C ALA A 29 33.55 11.21 34.01
N ARG A 30 34.75 11.61 33.56
CA ARG A 30 35.24 13.01 33.66
C ARG A 30 34.93 13.92 32.45
N LYS A 31 34.12 13.47 31.48
CA LYS A 31 33.80 14.23 30.25
C LYS A 31 32.32 14.64 30.13
N SER A 32 31.60 14.75 31.25
CA SER A 32 30.17 15.09 31.31
C SER A 32 29.84 16.58 31.07
N ASP A 33 30.82 17.48 31.07
CA ASP A 33 30.53 18.93 31.01
C ASP A 33 30.53 19.53 29.59
N ILE A 34 30.80 18.73 28.55
CA ILE A 34 30.74 19.17 27.13
C ILE A 34 29.57 18.53 26.36
N THR A 35 28.71 17.75 27.01
CA THR A 35 27.49 17.20 26.37
C THR A 35 26.35 18.23 26.36
N ARG A 36 26.54 19.34 25.63
CA ARG A 36 25.40 20.14 25.14
C ARG A 36 24.60 19.28 24.15
N ASP A 37 23.40 18.88 24.57
CA ASP A 37 22.23 18.60 23.72
C ASP A 37 22.36 17.52 22.62
N ILE A 38 23.14 16.45 22.84
CA ILE A 38 23.12 15.30 21.92
C ILE A 38 21.85 14.48 22.17
N SER A 39 20.82 14.72 21.37
CA SER A 39 19.59 13.93 21.43
C SER A 39 19.82 12.51 20.93
N GLN A 40 19.21 11.52 21.61
CA GLN A 40 19.19 10.13 21.17
C GLN A 40 18.65 9.98 19.74
N GLU A 41 17.72 10.86 19.33
CA GLU A 41 17.14 10.91 17.99
C GLU A 41 18.20 11.18 16.91
N LYS A 42 19.13 12.12 17.17
CA LYS A 42 20.23 12.43 16.25
C LYS A 42 21.17 11.23 16.09
N ALA A 43 21.50 10.55 17.20
CA ALA A 43 22.30 9.33 17.17
C ALA A 43 21.64 8.18 16.38
N GLU A 44 20.33 7.99 16.53
CA GLU A 44 19.59 6.98 15.76
C GLU A 44 19.53 7.30 14.26
N MET A 45 19.47 8.58 13.90
CA MET A 45 19.50 9.01 12.50
C MET A 45 20.83 8.67 11.84
N GLU A 46 21.95 8.92 12.51
CA GLU A 46 23.30 8.59 12.03
C GLU A 46 23.48 7.08 11.86
N MET A 47 23.11 6.29 12.87
CA MET A 47 23.15 4.83 12.83
C MET A 47 22.26 4.22 11.72
N LYS A 48 21.20 4.92 11.29
CA LYS A 48 20.38 4.50 10.15
C LYS A 48 21.02 4.80 8.81
N ARG A 49 21.68 5.95 8.67
CA ARG A 49 22.35 6.35 7.43
C ARG A 49 23.55 5.47 7.13
N VAL A 50 24.36 5.18 8.16
CA VAL A 50 25.68 4.51 8.00
C VAL A 50 26.45 5.25 6.90
N SER A 51 26.56 6.56 7.04
CA SER A 51 27.22 7.44 6.07
C SER A 51 28.73 7.21 6.08
N VAL A 52 29.43 7.71 5.06
CA VAL A 52 30.91 7.75 5.03
C VAL A 52 31.46 8.46 6.28
N GLY A 53 30.73 9.45 6.79
CA GLY A 53 31.07 10.12 8.05
C GLY A 53 31.10 9.18 9.25
N SER A 54 30.34 8.09 9.24
CA SER A 54 30.35 7.08 10.30
C SER A 54 31.18 5.83 9.96
N SER A 55 31.26 5.43 8.70
CA SER A 55 31.92 4.18 8.29
C SER A 55 33.35 4.36 7.76
N GLY A 56 33.74 5.61 7.48
CA GLY A 56 34.81 5.92 6.54
C GLY A 56 34.47 5.43 5.12
N ALA A 57 35.43 5.53 4.22
CA ALA A 57 35.42 4.91 2.90
C ALA A 57 36.86 4.60 2.47
N ARG A 58 37.04 3.66 1.55
CA ARG A 58 38.34 3.17 1.10
C ARG A 58 38.65 3.66 -0.30
N LYS A 59 39.92 3.63 -0.66
CA LYS A 59 40.34 3.83 -2.06
C LYS A 59 39.59 2.86 -2.98
N GLY A 60 38.93 3.40 -4.00
CA GLY A 60 38.12 2.65 -4.96
C GLY A 60 36.64 2.50 -4.58
N ASP A 61 36.24 2.83 -3.34
CA ASP A 61 34.84 2.76 -2.94
C ASP A 61 33.98 3.70 -3.81
N VAL A 62 32.85 3.17 -4.28
CA VAL A 62 31.81 3.95 -4.94
C VAL A 62 30.84 4.44 -3.88
N LEU A 63 30.56 5.74 -3.87
CA LEU A 63 29.71 6.39 -2.90
C LEU A 63 28.44 6.89 -3.58
N ILE A 64 27.29 6.67 -2.93
CA ILE A 64 25.99 7.13 -3.39
C ILE A 64 25.50 8.23 -2.46
N GLY A 65 25.00 9.31 -3.04
CA GLY A 65 24.41 10.42 -2.30
C GLY A 65 23.04 10.05 -1.72
N THR A 66 22.89 10.34 -0.43
CA THR A 66 21.73 9.95 0.39
C THR A 66 20.91 11.14 0.89
N HIS A 67 21.44 12.36 0.75
CA HIS A 67 20.74 13.58 1.14
C HIS A 67 19.91 14.12 -0.02
N ALA A 68 18.87 14.93 0.25
CA ALA A 68 18.03 15.52 -0.79
C ALA A 68 18.87 16.18 -1.90
N GLY A 69 19.84 17.03 -1.50
CA GLY A 69 20.74 17.72 -2.43
C GLY A 69 21.84 16.88 -3.11
N THR A 70 22.10 15.64 -2.69
CA THR A 70 23.06 14.74 -3.38
C THR A 70 22.38 13.49 -3.91
N LYS A 71 21.05 13.45 -3.86
CA LYS A 71 20.29 12.22 -4.08
C LYS A 71 20.59 11.65 -5.47
N ASP A 72 20.94 10.36 -5.49
CA ASP A 72 21.31 9.61 -6.69
C ASP A 72 22.59 10.10 -7.39
N ALA A 73 23.31 11.07 -6.84
CA ALA A 73 24.66 11.39 -7.30
C ALA A 73 25.60 10.25 -6.88
N VAL A 74 26.59 9.95 -7.72
CA VAL A 74 27.55 8.88 -7.47
C VAL A 74 28.95 9.37 -7.71
N ILE A 75 29.82 9.15 -6.73
CA ILE A 75 31.25 9.49 -6.80
C ILE A 75 32.10 8.26 -6.48
N ARG A 76 33.36 8.26 -6.91
CA ARG A 76 34.35 7.26 -6.52
C ARG A 76 35.55 7.92 -5.87
N ILE A 77 36.10 7.29 -4.84
CA ILE A 77 37.36 7.74 -4.22
C ILE A 77 38.54 7.15 -4.97
N MET A 78 39.48 7.97 -5.44
CA MET A 78 40.53 7.54 -6.35
C MET A 78 41.87 7.25 -5.69
N ASN A 79 42.27 8.01 -4.67
CA ASN A 79 43.67 8.04 -4.24
C ASN A 79 43.98 7.44 -2.86
N ARG A 80 43.09 7.55 -1.86
CA ARG A 80 43.36 7.06 -0.49
C ARG A 80 42.09 6.77 0.31
N ASP A 81 42.26 6.23 1.51
CA ASP A 81 41.16 5.99 2.45
C ASP A 81 40.68 7.29 3.12
N VAL A 82 39.36 7.41 3.25
CA VAL A 82 38.67 8.51 3.91
C VAL A 82 38.26 8.07 5.32
N PRO A 83 38.80 8.67 6.38
CA PRO A 83 38.52 8.28 7.77
C PRO A 83 37.09 8.68 8.19
N PRO A 84 36.45 7.92 9.10
CA PRO A 84 35.21 8.34 9.75
C PRO A 84 35.43 9.58 10.64
N SER A 85 34.37 10.35 10.86
CA SER A 85 34.38 11.50 11.77
C SER A 85 34.09 11.08 13.21
N LYS A 86 34.99 11.48 14.10
CA LYS A 86 34.87 11.35 15.54
C LYS A 86 33.61 12.00 16.08
N GLY A 87 33.25 13.19 15.61
CA GLY A 87 32.06 13.90 16.08
C GLY A 87 30.77 13.11 15.82
N ILE A 88 30.68 12.42 14.69
CA ILE A 88 29.54 11.56 14.34
C ILE A 88 29.54 10.27 15.19
N LEU A 89 30.71 9.66 15.37
CA LEU A 89 30.86 8.43 16.16
C LEU A 89 30.53 8.69 17.64
N ASP A 90 31.00 9.80 18.21
CA ASP A 90 30.76 10.17 19.61
C ASP A 90 29.28 10.41 19.89
N ARG A 91 28.52 10.95 18.92
CA ARG A 91 27.04 11.03 19.02
C ARG A 91 26.39 9.67 19.23
N MET A 92 26.92 8.61 18.60
CA MET A 92 26.40 7.25 18.75
C MET A 92 26.95 6.55 20.00
N ARG A 93 28.23 6.74 20.32
CA ARG A 93 28.89 6.17 21.52
C ARG A 93 28.22 6.62 22.83
N ALA A 94 27.65 7.82 22.86
CA ALA A 94 26.87 8.32 23.99
C ALA A 94 25.67 7.42 24.35
N PHE A 95 25.22 6.55 23.44
CA PHE A 95 24.09 5.64 23.65
C PHE A 95 24.51 4.18 23.39
N PRO A 96 24.89 3.40 24.42
CA PRO A 96 25.46 2.05 24.26
C PRO A 96 24.61 1.09 23.41
N ASN A 97 23.29 1.19 23.49
CA ASN A 97 22.36 0.40 22.69
C ASN A 97 22.40 0.75 21.20
N ILE A 98 22.55 2.04 20.86
CA ILE A 98 22.66 2.53 19.48
C ILE A 98 24.02 2.17 18.92
N TRP A 99 25.08 2.38 19.70
CA TRP A 99 26.45 2.02 19.32
C TRP A 99 26.59 0.54 18.97
N LYS A 100 26.05 -0.35 19.81
CA LYS A 100 26.04 -1.79 19.52
C LYS A 100 25.29 -2.12 18.23
N GLN A 101 24.14 -1.48 17.97
CA GLN A 101 23.41 -1.68 16.72
C GLN A 101 24.20 -1.18 15.51
N PHE A 102 24.87 -0.03 15.63
CA PHE A 102 25.71 0.53 14.59
C PHE A 102 26.88 -0.40 14.23
N LEU A 103 27.62 -0.92 15.21
CA LEU A 103 28.72 -1.87 14.97
C LEU A 103 28.27 -3.16 14.29
N ILE A 104 27.05 -3.62 14.60
CA ILE A 104 26.44 -4.76 13.93
C ILE A 104 26.17 -4.42 12.45
N LYS A 105 25.56 -3.26 12.17
CA LYS A 105 25.28 -2.79 10.79
C LYS A 105 26.53 -2.57 9.96
N LEU A 106 27.61 -2.11 10.61
CA LEU A 106 28.88 -1.86 9.94
C LEU A 106 29.44 -3.14 9.28
N GLY A 107 29.17 -4.31 9.86
CA GLY A 107 29.52 -5.61 9.27
C GLY A 107 28.84 -5.94 7.95
N GLY A 108 27.83 -5.17 7.55
CA GLY A 108 27.22 -5.29 6.21
C GLY A 108 28.04 -4.63 5.11
N ILE A 109 29.11 -3.89 5.46
CA ILE A 109 30.12 -3.39 4.53
C ILE A 109 31.23 -4.44 4.49
N GLU A 110 31.63 -4.85 3.29
CA GLU A 110 32.55 -5.97 3.06
C GLU A 110 33.85 -5.86 3.87
N PHE A 111 34.45 -4.67 3.91
CA PHE A 111 35.65 -4.39 4.69
C PHE A 111 35.53 -4.83 6.16
N PHE A 112 34.34 -4.68 6.75
CA PHE A 112 34.08 -5.01 8.15
C PHE A 112 33.44 -6.38 8.35
N SER A 113 33.10 -7.08 7.27
CA SER A 113 32.30 -8.31 7.32
C SER A 113 33.03 -9.43 8.09
N ASN A 114 34.34 -9.53 7.90
CA ASN A 114 35.23 -10.49 8.57
C ASN A 114 35.72 -10.02 9.95
N MET A 115 35.39 -8.80 10.38
CA MET A 115 35.80 -8.27 11.69
C MET A 115 34.77 -8.62 12.77
N SER A 116 35.25 -9.00 13.96
CA SER A 116 34.41 -9.12 15.15
C SER A 116 33.84 -7.75 15.57
N VAL A 117 32.77 -7.72 16.37
CA VAL A 117 32.19 -6.46 16.88
C VAL A 117 33.25 -5.61 17.61
N LYS A 118 34.12 -6.26 18.40
CA LYS A 118 35.25 -5.60 19.08
C LYS A 118 36.30 -5.08 18.08
N GLY A 119 36.61 -5.87 17.04
CA GLY A 119 37.55 -5.45 15.99
C GLY A 119 37.07 -4.23 15.22
N ARG A 120 35.77 -4.16 14.90
CA ARG A 120 35.15 -2.99 14.27
C ARG A 120 35.23 -1.75 15.15
N GLU A 121 34.93 -1.90 16.44
CA GLU A 121 35.02 -0.82 17.41
C GLU A 121 36.44 -0.27 17.55
N LEU A 122 37.44 -1.16 17.62
CA LEU A 122 38.84 -0.78 17.68
C LEU A 122 39.30 -0.07 16.41
N TRP A 123 38.94 -0.60 15.23
CA TRP A 123 39.28 0.03 13.95
C TRP A 123 38.73 1.46 13.86
N LEU A 124 37.46 1.67 14.26
CA LEU A 124 36.84 2.99 14.28
C LEU A 124 37.57 3.95 15.22
N LYS A 125 38.00 3.46 16.39
CA LYS A 125 38.74 4.27 17.36
C LYS A 125 40.12 4.70 16.86
N ILE A 126 40.80 3.85 16.09
CA ILE A 126 42.12 4.13 15.53
C ILE A 126 42.02 5.02 14.28
N SER A 127 40.97 4.84 13.48
CA SER A 127 40.87 5.44 12.15
C SER A 127 40.06 6.74 12.11
N GLU A 128 39.44 7.18 13.21
CA GLU A 128 38.64 8.41 13.24
C GLU A 128 39.47 9.68 13.18
N ASN A 129 38.91 10.75 12.59
CA ASN A 129 39.47 12.09 12.64
C ASN A 129 38.41 13.14 13.01
N ASN A 130 38.83 14.39 13.21
CA ASN A 130 37.90 15.48 13.57
C ASN A 130 37.18 16.11 12.35
N ASN A 131 37.41 15.61 11.13
CA ASN A 131 36.91 16.23 9.90
C ASN A 131 35.62 15.58 9.41
N ASP A 132 34.54 16.38 9.33
CA ASP A 132 33.24 15.99 8.78
C ASP A 132 33.18 16.02 7.24
N PHE A 133 34.19 16.63 6.60
CA PHE A 133 34.29 16.84 5.15
C PHE A 133 35.38 15.98 4.52
N PHE A 134 35.27 15.70 3.22
CA PHE A 134 36.41 15.24 2.43
C PHE A 134 37.55 16.27 2.54
N GLU A 135 38.78 15.79 2.66
CA GLU A 135 39.96 16.65 2.75
C GLU A 135 40.36 17.10 1.35
N GLU A 136 41.01 18.26 1.20
CA GLU A 136 41.39 18.81 -0.11
C GLU A 136 42.23 17.85 -0.95
N LYS A 137 43.02 17.00 -0.30
CA LYS A 137 43.83 15.99 -0.98
C LYS A 137 43.05 14.76 -1.43
N ASP A 138 41.76 14.62 -1.11
CA ASP A 138 40.94 13.49 -1.57
C ASP A 138 40.59 13.68 -3.05
N GLN A 139 40.90 12.71 -3.89
CA GLN A 139 40.55 12.75 -5.31
C GLN A 139 39.22 12.02 -5.53
N LEU A 140 38.22 12.73 -6.03
CA LEU A 140 36.86 12.24 -6.24
C LEU A 140 36.53 12.19 -7.73
N GLN A 141 36.01 11.09 -8.23
CA GLN A 141 35.51 11.03 -9.61
C GLN A 141 33.99 11.08 -9.60
N LEU A 142 33.38 12.05 -10.28
CA LEU A 142 31.93 12.08 -10.47
C LEU A 142 31.54 11.06 -11.54
N LEU A 143 30.82 10.01 -11.13
CA LEU A 143 30.39 8.93 -12.02
C LEU A 143 28.98 9.13 -12.55
N GLN A 144 28.12 9.76 -11.76
CA GLN A 144 26.76 10.11 -12.16
C GLN A 144 26.32 11.37 -11.41
N PRO A 145 25.66 12.30 -12.10
CA PRO A 145 25.09 13.45 -11.42
C PRO A 145 23.69 13.08 -10.85
N GLY A 146 23.30 13.67 -9.72
CA GLY A 146 22.11 13.23 -8.95
C GLY A 146 20.77 13.70 -9.51
N THR A 147 19.67 12.95 -9.31
CA THR A 147 18.36 13.33 -9.87
C THR A 147 17.71 14.48 -9.06
N GLY A 148 17.84 15.70 -9.55
CA GLY A 148 17.24 16.89 -8.94
C GLY A 148 15.82 17.14 -9.40
N ASP A 149 14.93 17.48 -8.46
CA ASP A 149 13.62 18.06 -8.76
C ASP A 149 13.79 19.58 -8.90
N ALA A 150 14.00 20.07 -10.12
CA ALA A 150 14.24 21.50 -10.40
C ALA A 150 13.06 22.40 -9.94
N SER A 151 11.85 21.83 -9.82
CA SER A 151 10.65 22.56 -9.37
C SER A 151 10.68 22.92 -7.88
N LYS A 152 11.47 22.19 -7.08
CA LYS A 152 11.72 22.49 -5.67
C LYS A 152 13.09 23.13 -5.60
N LYS A 153 13.16 24.42 -5.25
CA LYS A 153 14.38 25.26 -5.12
C LYS A 153 15.49 24.72 -4.16
N GLN A 154 15.51 23.43 -3.83
CA GLN A 154 16.43 22.74 -2.91
C GLN A 154 16.92 21.36 -3.42
N GLY A 155 16.74 21.02 -4.70
CA GLY A 155 16.68 19.62 -5.15
C GLY A 155 17.98 18.82 -5.39
N SER A 156 19.01 19.32 -6.07
CA SER A 156 20.25 18.55 -6.31
C SER A 156 21.41 19.47 -6.66
N ILE A 157 22.47 19.41 -5.87
CA ILE A 157 23.70 20.19 -5.99
C ILE A 157 24.41 19.90 -7.32
N PHE A 158 24.34 18.67 -7.84
CA PHE A 158 25.07 18.25 -9.05
C PHE A 158 24.29 18.36 -10.36
N VAL A 159 22.98 18.62 -10.35
CA VAL A 159 22.16 18.59 -11.60
C VAL A 159 21.17 19.73 -11.75
N ALA A 160 20.68 20.33 -10.66
CA ALA A 160 19.63 21.34 -10.80
C ALA A 160 20.16 22.73 -11.16
N TYR A 161 21.46 22.99 -11.00
CA TYR A 161 22.02 24.34 -11.09
C TYR A 161 23.30 24.46 -11.92
N LEU A 162 23.97 23.36 -12.27
CA LEU A 162 25.19 23.43 -13.07
C LEU A 162 24.83 23.49 -14.57
N PRO A 163 25.41 24.45 -15.32
CA PRO A 163 25.30 24.46 -16.77
C PRO A 163 25.77 23.14 -17.40
N PRO A 164 25.15 22.65 -18.49
CA PRO A 164 25.50 21.38 -19.11
C PRO A 164 26.98 21.24 -19.50
N ASN A 165 27.64 22.33 -19.91
CA ASN A 165 29.06 22.35 -20.22
C ASN A 165 29.94 22.12 -18.99
N VAL A 166 29.64 22.75 -17.86
CA VAL A 166 30.37 22.57 -16.59
C VAL A 166 30.17 21.15 -16.07
N LEU A 167 28.95 20.62 -16.18
CA LEU A 167 28.66 19.25 -15.79
C LEU A 167 29.39 18.24 -16.69
N ASP A 168 29.36 18.44 -18.01
CA ASP A 168 30.07 17.59 -18.97
C ASP A 168 31.59 17.65 -18.71
N GLU A 169 32.15 18.81 -18.35
CA GLU A 169 33.55 18.96 -17.91
C GLU A 169 33.83 18.13 -16.65
N MET A 170 33.04 18.31 -15.58
CA MET A 170 33.20 17.57 -14.32
C MET A 170 33.10 16.06 -14.50
N MET A 171 32.21 15.60 -15.39
CA MET A 171 32.02 14.18 -15.71
C MET A 171 33.16 13.63 -16.59
N SER A 172 33.83 14.48 -17.35
CA SER A 172 34.96 14.12 -18.20
C SER A 172 36.30 14.11 -17.47
N SER A 173 36.41 14.83 -16.35
CA SER A 173 37.61 14.86 -15.52
C SER A 173 37.95 13.47 -14.95
N GLU A 174 39.23 13.12 -14.94
CA GLU A 174 39.69 11.87 -14.34
C GLU A 174 39.47 11.85 -12.82
N TYR A 175 39.65 13.01 -12.19
CA TYR A 175 39.35 13.27 -10.78
C TYR A 175 39.04 14.75 -10.57
N LEU A 176 38.34 15.03 -9.48
CA LEU A 176 37.92 16.33 -8.99
C LEU A 176 38.40 16.48 -7.55
N TYR A 177 38.85 17.68 -7.19
CA TYR A 177 39.18 18.01 -5.82
C TYR A 177 37.96 18.59 -5.09
N PRO A 178 37.79 18.32 -3.78
CA PRO A 178 36.70 18.88 -2.98
C PRO A 178 36.60 20.41 -3.06
N SER A 179 37.73 21.12 -3.13
CA SER A 179 37.77 22.58 -3.34
C SER A 179 37.12 22.98 -4.66
N TYR A 180 37.57 22.37 -5.77
CA TYR A 180 36.99 22.61 -7.10
C TYR A 180 35.48 22.35 -7.14
N ILE A 181 35.01 21.23 -6.56
CA ILE A 181 33.58 20.91 -6.47
C ILE A 181 32.83 21.98 -5.67
N ASN A 182 33.39 22.40 -4.54
CA ASN A 182 32.79 23.39 -3.64
C ASN A 182 32.68 24.76 -4.33
N ASP A 183 33.74 25.22 -4.98
CA ASP A 183 33.81 26.52 -5.66
C ASP A 183 32.86 26.56 -6.86
N THR A 184 32.92 25.54 -7.73
CA THR A 184 32.04 25.40 -8.89
C THR A 184 30.57 25.39 -8.48
N VAL A 185 30.21 24.69 -7.40
CA VAL A 185 28.82 24.66 -6.93
C VAL A 185 28.38 25.99 -6.30
N ILE A 186 29.24 26.68 -5.52
CA ILE A 186 28.91 27.98 -4.91
C ILE A 186 28.55 28.98 -5.99
N GLU A 187 29.38 29.07 -7.03
CA GLU A 187 29.25 30.04 -8.11
C GLU A 187 27.86 30.02 -8.75
N TYR A 188 27.34 28.82 -9.07
CA TYR A 188 26.07 28.68 -9.77
C TYR A 188 24.84 28.59 -8.87
N THR A 189 25.01 28.30 -7.57
CA THR A 189 23.86 28.14 -6.64
C THR A 189 23.64 29.33 -5.71
N GLY A 190 24.63 30.21 -5.54
CA GLY A 190 24.58 31.37 -4.63
C GLY A 190 24.43 31.01 -3.15
N LYS A 191 24.64 29.73 -2.77
CA LYS A 191 24.51 29.21 -1.40
C LYS A 191 25.81 28.55 -0.97
N THR A 192 26.07 28.50 0.34
CA THR A 192 27.22 27.77 0.91
C THR A 192 27.16 26.29 0.50
N SER A 193 28.01 25.88 -0.45
CA SER A 193 28.05 24.54 -1.08
C SER A 193 28.73 23.46 -0.24
N THR A 194 29.02 23.75 1.03
CA THR A 194 29.69 22.86 2.00
C THR A 194 29.03 21.47 2.11
N LEU A 195 27.79 21.34 1.63
CA LEU A 195 26.99 20.13 1.67
C LEU A 195 27.42 19.01 0.70
N ALA A 196 28.00 19.32 -0.47
CA ALA A 196 28.41 18.29 -1.45
C ALA A 196 29.61 17.46 -0.97
N ILE A 197 30.48 18.09 -0.18
CA ILE A 197 31.72 17.51 0.36
C ILE A 197 31.55 16.97 1.79
N LEU A 198 30.35 17.04 2.38
CA LEU A 198 30.05 16.43 3.68
C LEU A 198 30.03 14.91 3.59
N LYS A 199 30.88 14.23 4.37
CA LYS A 199 30.90 12.76 4.44
C LYS A 199 29.56 12.17 4.86
N THR A 200 28.72 12.92 5.59
CA THR A 200 27.38 12.48 6.02
C THR A 200 26.38 12.32 4.89
N PHE A 201 26.63 12.94 3.74
CA PHE A 201 25.71 12.93 2.60
C PHE A 201 25.93 11.72 1.70
N TRP A 202 27.02 10.99 1.91
CA TRP A 202 27.44 9.86 1.10
C TRP A 202 27.38 8.55 1.87
N LYS A 203 27.16 7.46 1.15
CA LYS A 203 27.22 6.10 1.70
C LYS A 203 27.95 5.19 0.71
N ILE A 204 28.77 4.28 1.22
CA ILE A 204 29.41 3.24 0.39
C ILE A 204 28.35 2.38 -0.30
N SER A 205 28.44 2.27 -1.62
CA SER A 205 27.66 1.35 -2.43
C SER A 205 28.11 -0.09 -2.15
N THR A 206 27.16 -0.96 -1.81
CA THR A 206 27.43 -2.39 -1.60
C THR A 206 26.92 -3.23 -2.78
N SER A 207 26.51 -2.62 -3.90
CA SER A 207 25.85 -3.32 -5.00
C SER A 207 26.80 -3.73 -6.15
N TYR A 208 27.98 -3.12 -6.28
CA TYR A 208 29.01 -3.49 -7.25
C TYR A 208 30.36 -2.83 -6.92
N LYS A 209 31.43 -3.33 -7.55
CA LYS A 209 32.78 -2.74 -7.55
C LYS A 209 33.21 -2.44 -8.98
N VAL A 210 34.18 -1.54 -9.15
CA VAL A 210 34.82 -1.32 -10.45
C VAL A 210 36.28 -1.72 -10.36
N VAL A 211 36.68 -2.66 -11.21
CA VAL A 211 38.03 -3.24 -11.19
C VAL A 211 38.70 -3.09 -12.55
N THR A 212 40.03 -3.00 -12.54
CA THR A 212 40.85 -2.97 -13.76
C THR A 212 41.10 -4.37 -14.31
N LYS A 213 41.06 -5.39 -13.45
CA LYS A 213 41.20 -6.81 -13.79
C LYS A 213 40.26 -7.63 -12.92
N PHE A 214 39.64 -8.64 -13.50
CA PHE A 214 38.84 -9.64 -12.81
C PHE A 214 39.22 -11.01 -13.36
N ASP A 215 39.55 -11.97 -12.49
CA ASP A 215 40.08 -13.28 -12.91
C ASP A 215 38.98 -14.33 -13.15
N ASP A 216 37.74 -14.04 -12.77
CA ASP A 216 36.59 -14.94 -12.90
C ASP A 216 35.69 -14.56 -14.10
N LEU A 217 34.48 -15.10 -14.19
CA LEU A 217 33.55 -14.91 -15.32
C LEU A 217 33.27 -13.43 -15.59
N ILE A 218 33.53 -13.01 -16.83
CA ILE A 218 33.22 -11.68 -17.33
C ILE A 218 32.18 -11.77 -18.46
N ILE A 219 31.09 -11.01 -18.33
CA ILE A 219 30.13 -10.75 -19.40
C ILE A 219 30.54 -9.48 -20.14
N ASP A 220 30.94 -9.57 -21.42
CA ASP A 220 31.07 -8.39 -22.28
C ASP A 220 29.69 -8.01 -22.81
N VAL A 221 29.05 -7.05 -22.15
CA VAL A 221 27.69 -6.60 -22.49
C VAL A 221 27.61 -6.14 -23.93
N GLY A 222 28.64 -5.44 -24.43
CA GLY A 222 28.61 -4.91 -25.80
C GLY A 222 28.87 -5.93 -26.89
N LYS A 223 29.48 -7.08 -26.57
CA LYS A 223 29.67 -8.18 -27.52
C LYS A 223 28.67 -9.32 -27.33
N GLY A 224 27.96 -9.36 -26.20
CA GLY A 224 27.09 -10.47 -25.85
C GLY A 224 27.84 -11.78 -25.71
N LYS A 225 29.00 -11.78 -25.02
CA LYS A 225 29.84 -12.98 -24.84
C LYS A 225 30.32 -13.14 -23.40
N LEU A 226 30.48 -14.38 -22.99
CA LEU A 226 31.18 -14.77 -21.76
C LEU A 226 32.68 -14.89 -22.00
N LEU A 227 33.48 -14.49 -21.02
CA LEU A 227 34.93 -14.50 -21.03
C LEU A 227 35.43 -15.08 -19.71
N LYS A 228 36.53 -15.83 -19.76
CA LYS A 228 37.21 -16.33 -18.58
C LYS A 228 38.27 -15.33 -18.14
N GLY A 229 37.92 -14.50 -17.16
CA GLY A 229 38.80 -13.43 -16.67
C GLY A 229 39.17 -12.40 -17.74
N GLY A 230 39.85 -11.34 -17.33
CA GLY A 230 40.38 -10.34 -18.24
C GLY A 230 40.67 -8.99 -17.60
N THR A 231 41.42 -8.17 -18.34
CA THR A 231 41.65 -6.76 -18.02
C THR A 231 40.64 -5.86 -18.73
N GLY A 232 40.29 -4.74 -18.10
CA GLY A 232 39.33 -3.78 -18.65
C GLY A 232 39.87 -3.06 -19.89
N GLY A 233 41.18 -2.77 -19.95
CA GLY A 233 41.76 -1.97 -21.04
C GLY A 233 41.06 -0.61 -21.17
N LYS A 234 40.58 -0.29 -22.39
CA LYS A 234 39.74 0.91 -22.68
C LYS A 234 38.29 0.79 -22.16
N LYS A 235 37.88 -0.40 -21.73
CA LYS A 235 36.60 -0.69 -21.07
C LYS A 235 36.79 -0.70 -19.55
N GLU A 236 35.70 -0.75 -18.80
CA GLU A 236 35.72 -0.96 -17.35
C GLU A 236 35.02 -2.28 -17.00
N ILE A 237 35.40 -2.91 -15.88
CA ILE A 237 34.76 -4.13 -15.39
C ILE A 237 34.00 -3.79 -14.12
N LEU A 238 32.68 -3.94 -14.17
CA LEU A 238 31.79 -3.77 -13.02
C LEU A 238 31.55 -5.15 -12.38
N VAL A 239 32.16 -5.43 -11.24
CA VAL A 239 31.96 -6.70 -10.52
C VAL A 239 30.72 -6.58 -9.67
N VAL A 240 29.71 -7.39 -9.96
CA VAL A 240 28.47 -7.41 -9.22
C VAL A 240 28.40 -8.70 -8.39
N PRO A 241 28.29 -8.60 -7.05
CA PRO A 241 28.27 -9.77 -6.19
C PRO A 241 26.93 -10.51 -6.26
N SER A 242 26.99 -11.81 -6.00
CA SER A 242 25.84 -12.70 -5.82
C SER A 242 24.82 -12.65 -6.98
N ILE A 243 25.31 -12.77 -8.22
CA ILE A 243 24.47 -12.90 -9.41
C ILE A 243 24.24 -14.36 -9.76
N VAL A 244 25.29 -15.12 -10.00
CA VAL A 244 25.11 -16.48 -10.52
C VAL A 244 24.84 -17.41 -9.36
N LYS A 245 23.79 -18.20 -9.46
CA LYS A 245 23.39 -19.17 -8.45
C LYS A 245 23.64 -20.56 -8.97
N THR A 246 24.22 -21.41 -8.12
CA THR A 246 24.16 -22.85 -8.32
C THR A 246 22.90 -23.39 -7.64
N TYR A 247 22.29 -24.41 -8.22
CA TYR A 247 21.03 -24.97 -7.72
C TYR A 247 21.20 -26.41 -7.25
N GLU A 248 20.43 -26.80 -6.25
CA GLU A 248 20.30 -28.18 -5.78
C GLU A 248 18.81 -28.52 -5.61
N GLN A 249 18.40 -29.71 -6.03
CA GLN A 249 17.00 -30.11 -5.96
C GLN A 249 16.65 -30.62 -4.56
N GLU A 250 15.78 -29.91 -3.82
CA GLU A 250 15.24 -30.40 -2.56
C GLU A 250 13.71 -30.51 -2.67
N LYS A 251 13.18 -31.73 -2.58
CA LYS A 251 11.72 -32.01 -2.59
C LYS A 251 11.00 -31.45 -3.83
N LYS A 252 11.55 -31.69 -5.03
CA LYS A 252 11.04 -31.20 -6.34
C LYS A 252 11.07 -29.67 -6.53
N VAL A 253 11.77 -28.93 -5.66
CA VAL A 253 11.99 -27.49 -5.80
C VAL A 253 13.50 -27.23 -5.83
N TRP A 254 13.96 -26.50 -6.84
CA TRP A 254 15.35 -26.07 -6.96
C TRP A 254 15.66 -24.99 -5.91
N GLN A 255 16.70 -25.20 -5.10
CA GLN A 255 17.18 -24.28 -4.08
C GLN A 255 18.57 -23.76 -4.43
N VAL A 256 18.85 -22.51 -4.05
CA VAL A 256 20.17 -21.91 -4.24
C VAL A 256 21.16 -22.53 -3.28
N LYS A 257 22.25 -23.08 -3.81
CA LYS A 257 23.34 -23.69 -3.05
C LYS A 257 24.44 -22.69 -2.77
N ASP A 258 24.91 -21.99 -3.81
CA ASP A 258 25.98 -21.00 -3.71
C ASP A 258 25.70 -19.79 -4.63
N THR A 259 26.44 -18.71 -4.42
CA THR A 259 26.39 -17.52 -5.28
C THR A 259 27.78 -17.08 -5.71
N GLN A 260 27.94 -16.73 -6.98
CA GLN A 260 29.20 -16.26 -7.57
C GLN A 260 29.10 -14.77 -7.97
N GLU A 261 30.22 -14.06 -7.88
CA GLU A 261 30.39 -12.71 -8.41
C GLU A 261 30.63 -12.75 -9.93
N VAL A 262 30.10 -11.77 -10.67
CA VAL A 262 30.31 -11.70 -12.13
C VAL A 262 30.80 -10.32 -12.52
N GLY A 263 31.84 -10.27 -13.35
CA GLY A 263 32.32 -9.03 -13.95
C GLY A 263 31.49 -8.64 -15.18
N PHE A 264 31.06 -7.40 -15.30
CA PHE A 264 30.44 -6.86 -16.51
C PHE A 264 31.43 -5.93 -17.19
N ARG A 265 31.95 -6.33 -18.36
CA ARG A 265 32.85 -5.51 -19.16
C ARG A 265 32.03 -4.56 -20.04
N VAL A 266 32.12 -3.26 -19.75
CA VAL A 266 31.31 -2.22 -20.41
C VAL A 266 32.16 -1.07 -20.94
N SER A 267 31.61 -0.33 -21.91
CA SER A 267 32.25 0.86 -22.47
C SER A 267 32.30 1.99 -21.43
N ARG A 268 33.44 2.69 -21.34
CA ARG A 268 33.55 3.95 -20.58
C ARG A 268 32.78 5.10 -21.26
N LYS A 269 32.66 5.06 -22.59
CA LYS A 269 31.82 6.01 -23.35
C LYS A 269 30.37 5.59 -23.20
N ARG A 270 29.62 6.32 -22.38
CA ARG A 270 28.20 6.05 -22.06
C ARG A 270 27.31 7.12 -22.69
N VAL A 271 26.13 6.73 -23.15
CA VAL A 271 25.15 7.69 -23.65
C VAL A 271 24.34 8.23 -22.48
N HIS A 272 24.17 9.55 -22.44
CA HIS A 272 23.19 10.16 -21.54
C HIS A 272 21.81 9.91 -22.15
N LEU A 273 20.98 9.09 -21.49
CA LEU A 273 19.71 8.62 -22.08
C LEU A 273 18.79 9.78 -22.51
N SER A 274 18.82 10.92 -21.79
CA SER A 274 18.03 12.11 -22.18
C SER A 274 18.46 12.74 -23.50
N LYS A 275 19.71 12.54 -23.96
CA LYS A 275 20.26 13.06 -25.21
C LYS A 275 19.93 12.16 -26.42
N LEU A 276 19.30 10.98 -26.21
CA LEU A 276 18.85 10.14 -27.32
C LEU A 276 17.87 10.93 -28.19
N ASN A 277 17.98 10.88 -29.51
CA ASN A 277 17.05 11.60 -30.38
C ASN A 277 15.76 10.78 -30.55
N THR A 278 14.62 11.36 -30.21
CA THR A 278 13.29 10.78 -30.50
C THR A 278 12.39 11.80 -31.20
N ASN A 279 12.96 12.91 -31.70
CA ASN A 279 12.24 14.11 -32.11
C ASN A 279 11.29 13.83 -33.28
N ASN A 280 10.07 13.41 -32.93
CA ASN A 280 8.96 13.27 -33.83
C ASN A 280 7.71 13.79 -33.10
N ASP A 281 7.37 15.05 -33.38
CA ASP A 281 6.26 15.76 -32.71
C ASP A 281 4.93 15.03 -32.87
N LEU A 282 4.73 14.35 -34.01
CA LEU A 282 3.55 13.53 -34.27
C LEU A 282 3.51 12.33 -33.30
N PHE A 283 4.61 11.59 -33.15
CA PHE A 283 4.68 10.46 -32.23
C PHE A 283 4.43 10.91 -30.78
N GLU A 284 5.07 11.99 -30.33
CA GLU A 284 4.88 12.52 -28.98
C GLU A 284 3.44 12.99 -28.74
N ALA A 285 2.83 13.69 -29.70
CA ALA A 285 1.44 14.12 -29.62
C ALA A 285 0.47 12.94 -29.57
N LYS A 286 0.68 11.92 -30.42
CA LYS A 286 -0.20 10.73 -30.51
C LYS A 286 0.00 9.73 -29.38
N THR A 287 1.16 9.73 -28.73
CA THR A 287 1.44 8.89 -27.56
C THR A 287 1.35 9.68 -26.24
N LYS A 288 0.82 10.91 -26.26
CA LYS A 288 0.50 11.67 -25.05
C LYS A 288 -0.33 10.81 -24.09
N GLY A 289 0.11 10.71 -22.84
CA GLY A 289 -0.51 9.87 -21.81
C GLY A 289 -0.11 8.38 -21.82
N PHE A 290 0.75 7.94 -22.74
CA PHE A 290 1.29 6.58 -22.73
C PHE A 290 2.24 6.40 -21.54
N THR A 291 2.01 5.34 -20.77
CA THR A 291 2.90 4.94 -19.67
C THR A 291 4.01 4.01 -20.19
N ALA A 292 5.04 3.73 -19.39
CA ALA A 292 5.96 2.63 -19.70
C ALA A 292 5.25 1.29 -20.00
N GLY A 293 4.08 1.04 -19.40
CA GLY A 293 3.25 -0.13 -19.73
C GLY A 293 2.69 -0.09 -21.15
N ALA A 294 2.30 1.10 -21.63
CA ALA A 294 1.82 1.34 -22.98
C ALA A 294 2.92 1.08 -24.02
N TYR A 295 4.09 1.69 -23.83
CA TYR A 295 5.23 1.51 -24.74
C TYR A 295 5.71 0.05 -24.80
N LYS A 296 5.72 -0.65 -23.65
CA LYS A 296 6.01 -2.10 -23.62
C LYS A 296 5.00 -2.92 -24.42
N SER A 297 3.70 -2.61 -24.27
CA SER A 297 2.65 -3.25 -25.06
C SER A 297 2.84 -2.95 -26.54
N PHE A 298 3.08 -1.69 -26.90
CA PHE A 298 3.24 -1.25 -28.28
C PHE A 298 4.44 -1.92 -28.96
N LEU A 299 5.60 -1.96 -28.29
CA LEU A 299 6.78 -2.70 -28.74
C LEU A 299 6.45 -4.17 -29.01
N GLN A 300 5.84 -4.86 -28.04
CA GLN A 300 5.47 -6.27 -28.18
C GLN A 300 4.49 -6.48 -29.32
N LYS A 301 3.49 -5.62 -29.49
CA LYS A 301 2.48 -5.75 -30.55
C LYS A 301 3.05 -5.50 -31.94
N LEU A 302 4.00 -4.56 -32.10
CA LEU A 302 4.66 -4.34 -33.38
C LEU A 302 5.44 -5.58 -33.82
N ILE A 303 6.23 -6.15 -32.90
CA ILE A 303 6.94 -7.39 -33.19
C ILE A 303 5.93 -8.51 -33.44
N ARG A 304 4.94 -8.72 -32.57
CA ARG A 304 3.95 -9.80 -32.70
C ARG A 304 3.14 -9.76 -33.99
N PHE A 305 2.56 -8.61 -34.31
CA PHE A 305 1.60 -8.45 -35.41
C PHE A 305 2.31 -8.20 -36.75
N THR A 306 3.60 -7.85 -36.74
CA THR A 306 4.46 -7.62 -37.92
C THR A 306 3.88 -6.72 -39.04
N PRO A 307 3.16 -5.62 -38.72
CA PRO A 307 2.50 -4.83 -39.75
C PRO A 307 3.51 -4.08 -40.62
N GLU A 308 3.25 -3.88 -41.91
CA GLU A 308 4.12 -3.05 -42.77
C GLU A 308 4.11 -1.58 -42.31
N GLN A 309 2.94 -1.06 -41.99
CA GLN A 309 2.74 0.31 -41.53
C GLN A 309 1.82 0.38 -40.30
N VAL A 310 1.92 1.50 -39.58
CA VAL A 310 1.06 1.81 -38.44
C VAL A 310 0.26 3.07 -38.72
N ASP A 311 -1.07 2.97 -38.62
CA ASP A 311 -1.93 4.15 -38.65
C ASP A 311 -1.87 4.85 -37.29
N MET A 312 -1.22 6.01 -37.25
CA MET A 312 -1.15 6.91 -36.09
C MET A 312 -2.43 7.75 -35.92
N GLY A 313 -3.48 7.43 -36.69
CA GLY A 313 -4.82 8.00 -36.65
C GLY A 313 -4.98 9.17 -37.61
N GLY A 314 -6.12 9.20 -38.30
CA GLY A 314 -6.37 10.16 -39.39
C GLY A 314 -5.75 9.72 -40.72
N ASN A 315 -5.54 8.41 -40.90
CA ASN A 315 -4.84 7.81 -42.06
C ASN A 315 -3.37 8.24 -42.19
N VAL A 316 -2.73 8.58 -41.07
CA VAL A 316 -1.30 8.93 -41.05
C VAL A 316 -0.50 7.65 -40.85
N LEU A 317 0.00 7.11 -41.97
CA LEU A 317 0.73 5.84 -42.00
C LEU A 317 2.23 6.08 -41.78
N VAL A 318 2.77 5.43 -40.74
CA VAL A 318 4.20 5.46 -40.41
C VAL A 318 4.78 4.06 -40.62
N LYS A 319 6.01 3.95 -41.12
CA LYS A 319 6.66 2.64 -41.24
C LYS A 319 6.91 2.02 -39.86
N SER A 320 6.65 0.73 -39.73
CA SER A 320 6.70 0.08 -38.42
C SER A 320 8.12 -0.06 -37.86
N ASP A 321 9.14 -0.14 -38.71
CA ASP A 321 10.55 -0.20 -38.28
C ASP A 321 11.00 1.13 -37.67
N GLU A 322 10.74 2.25 -38.33
CA GLU A 322 10.99 3.61 -37.80
C GLU A 322 10.27 3.81 -36.46
N LEU A 323 9.00 3.40 -36.37
CA LEU A 323 8.22 3.54 -35.14
C LEU A 323 8.73 2.66 -33.99
N LEU A 324 9.21 1.44 -34.31
CA LEU A 324 9.78 0.53 -33.32
C LEU A 324 11.02 1.14 -32.66
N GLU A 325 11.88 1.80 -33.43
CA GLU A 325 13.04 2.53 -32.90
C GLU A 325 12.61 3.65 -31.94
N TRP A 326 11.65 4.48 -32.34
CA TRP A 326 11.14 5.56 -31.50
C TRP A 326 10.57 5.04 -30.16
N ILE A 327 9.85 3.92 -30.20
CA ILE A 327 9.29 3.29 -28.99
C ILE A 327 10.39 2.78 -28.07
N ILE A 328 11.41 2.09 -28.61
CA ILE A 328 12.53 1.55 -27.82
C ILE A 328 13.30 2.67 -27.13
N LEU A 329 13.65 3.72 -27.88
CA LEU A 329 14.38 4.88 -27.38
C LEU A 329 13.57 5.66 -26.34
N THR A 330 12.27 5.86 -26.59
CA THR A 330 11.35 6.51 -25.63
C THR A 330 11.23 5.70 -24.35
N LEU A 331 11.12 4.37 -24.45
CA LEU A 331 11.04 3.50 -23.28
C LEU A 331 12.36 3.49 -22.49
N MET A 332 13.52 3.54 -23.15
CA MET A 332 14.82 3.68 -22.49
C MET A 332 14.94 4.98 -21.69
N LYS A 333 14.46 6.09 -22.26
CA LYS A 333 14.39 7.41 -21.59
C LYS A 333 13.42 7.45 -20.42
N HIS A 334 12.39 6.61 -20.44
CA HIS A 334 11.33 6.66 -19.43
C HIS A 334 11.94 6.47 -18.03
N PRO A 335 11.49 7.22 -17.00
CA PRO A 335 12.00 7.08 -15.64
C PRO A 335 11.78 5.69 -15.00
N GLY A 336 11.07 4.78 -15.67
CA GLY A 336 10.63 3.50 -15.12
C GLY A 336 9.26 3.53 -14.43
N ALA A 337 8.91 2.41 -13.79
CA ALA A 337 7.68 2.24 -13.03
C ALA A 337 7.86 1.23 -11.88
N PHE A 338 7.10 1.40 -10.80
CA PHE A 338 7.02 0.39 -9.74
C PHE A 338 6.19 -0.81 -10.22
N VAL A 339 6.75 -2.01 -10.10
CA VAL A 339 6.08 -3.27 -10.46
C VAL A 339 5.71 -4.01 -9.16
N PRO A 340 4.43 -4.00 -8.74
CA PRO A 340 4.02 -4.57 -7.45
C PRO A 340 4.32 -6.06 -7.31
N ASN A 341 4.23 -6.84 -8.39
CA ASN A 341 4.43 -8.30 -8.37
C ASN A 341 5.85 -8.69 -7.93
N ILE A 342 6.86 -7.90 -8.31
CA ILE A 342 8.25 -8.10 -7.91
C ILE A 342 8.69 -7.10 -6.81
N GLN A 343 7.78 -6.26 -6.34
CA GLN A 343 7.96 -5.23 -5.31
C GLN A 343 9.18 -4.32 -5.53
N ARG A 344 9.48 -4.00 -6.79
CA ARG A 344 10.66 -3.23 -7.19
C ARG A 344 10.30 -2.16 -8.20
N PHE A 345 11.02 -1.05 -8.13
CA PHE A 345 11.03 -0.03 -9.19
C PHE A 345 11.96 -0.49 -10.32
N VAL A 346 11.41 -0.56 -11.53
CA VAL A 346 12.10 -1.03 -12.75
C VAL A 346 12.34 0.19 -13.64
N SER A 347 13.59 0.45 -14.03
CA SER A 347 13.93 1.60 -14.88
C SER A 347 13.37 1.44 -16.31
N GLY A 348 13.32 2.53 -17.07
CA GLY A 348 12.95 2.49 -18.49
C GLY A 348 13.93 1.65 -19.31
N LEU A 349 15.23 1.84 -19.11
CA LEU A 349 16.30 1.05 -19.73
C LEU A 349 16.15 -0.45 -19.47
N GLU A 350 15.99 -0.85 -18.20
CA GLU A 350 15.76 -2.25 -17.83
C GLU A 350 14.48 -2.79 -18.50
N SER A 351 13.40 -2.01 -18.46
CA SER A 351 12.12 -2.36 -19.08
C SER A 351 12.25 -2.56 -20.59
N SER A 352 12.98 -1.67 -21.28
CA SER A 352 13.15 -1.69 -22.73
C SER A 352 13.94 -2.93 -23.16
N ALA A 353 15.14 -3.10 -22.62
CA ALA A 353 16.02 -4.21 -23.00
C ALA A 353 15.41 -5.57 -22.67
N LYS A 354 14.85 -5.74 -21.45
CA LYS A 354 14.18 -6.98 -21.06
C LYS A 354 12.94 -7.25 -21.90
N ARG A 355 12.07 -6.26 -22.13
CA ARG A 355 10.82 -6.47 -22.87
C ARG A 355 11.09 -6.75 -24.35
N LEU A 356 12.11 -6.14 -24.95
CA LEU A 356 12.54 -6.49 -26.31
C LEU A 356 12.96 -7.95 -26.38
N ALA A 357 13.89 -8.39 -25.52
CA ALA A 357 14.34 -9.78 -25.46
C ALA A 357 13.19 -10.77 -25.26
N VAL A 358 12.28 -10.50 -24.33
CA VAL A 358 11.11 -11.37 -24.08
C VAL A 358 10.13 -11.36 -25.25
N SER A 359 9.93 -10.23 -25.94
CA SER A 359 9.06 -10.19 -27.14
C SER A 359 9.66 -10.99 -28.29
N ILE A 360 10.98 -11.02 -28.42
CA ILE A 360 11.67 -11.89 -29.37
C ILE A 360 11.40 -13.37 -29.02
N TYR A 361 11.57 -13.75 -27.75
CA TYR A 361 11.29 -15.12 -27.28
C TYR A 361 9.84 -15.57 -27.49
N GLU A 362 8.89 -14.68 -27.22
CA GLU A 362 7.46 -14.95 -27.27
C GLU A 362 6.93 -15.01 -28.71
N ASP A 363 7.38 -14.08 -29.56
CA ASP A 363 6.63 -13.71 -30.76
C ASP A 363 7.44 -13.84 -32.07
N SER A 364 8.76 -14.04 -32.01
CA SER A 364 9.68 -14.01 -33.16
C SER A 364 10.64 -15.20 -33.21
N SER A 365 11.58 -15.17 -34.15
CA SER A 365 12.80 -15.98 -34.16
C SER A 365 14.04 -15.10 -34.34
N LEU A 366 15.20 -15.65 -33.97
CA LEU A 366 16.52 -15.13 -34.33
C LEU A 366 17.35 -16.30 -34.89
N PRO A 367 18.24 -16.05 -35.85
CA PRO A 367 19.23 -17.02 -36.28
C PRO A 367 20.38 -17.07 -35.26
N SER A 368 21.12 -18.17 -35.23
CA SER A 368 22.07 -18.48 -34.15
C SER A 368 23.21 -17.46 -34.03
N GLU A 369 23.63 -16.88 -35.15
CA GLU A 369 24.63 -15.82 -35.20
C GLU A 369 24.21 -14.55 -34.47
N ARG A 370 22.90 -14.34 -34.22
CA ARG A 370 22.36 -13.16 -33.51
C ARG A 370 22.03 -13.40 -32.04
N TYR A 371 22.20 -14.62 -31.51
CA TYR A 371 21.91 -14.91 -30.08
C TYR A 371 22.74 -14.06 -29.12
N HIS A 372 23.94 -13.63 -29.52
CA HIS A 372 24.76 -12.72 -28.72
C HIS A 372 24.08 -11.36 -28.48
N GLN A 373 23.30 -10.83 -29.43
CA GLN A 373 22.53 -9.59 -29.25
C GLN A 373 21.43 -9.77 -28.18
N LEU A 374 20.80 -10.95 -28.16
CA LEU A 374 19.81 -11.30 -27.12
C LEU A 374 20.44 -11.39 -25.73
N PHE A 375 21.63 -11.99 -25.64
CA PHE A 375 22.39 -12.03 -24.39
C PHE A 375 22.86 -10.65 -23.95
N SER A 376 23.24 -9.78 -24.90
CA SER A 376 23.57 -8.37 -24.65
C SER A 376 22.39 -7.61 -24.02
N LEU A 377 21.17 -7.76 -24.58
CA LEU A 377 19.95 -7.14 -24.05
C LEU A 377 19.68 -7.55 -22.59
N LEU A 378 19.70 -8.85 -22.30
CA LEU A 378 19.41 -9.37 -20.96
C LEU A 378 20.50 -9.02 -19.95
N SER A 379 21.76 -9.08 -20.36
CA SER A 379 22.89 -8.66 -19.54
C SER A 379 22.83 -7.16 -19.24
N GLY A 380 22.47 -6.34 -20.23
CA GLY A 380 22.25 -4.91 -20.07
C GLY A 380 21.06 -4.61 -19.15
N ALA A 381 19.95 -5.34 -19.26
CA ALA A 381 18.82 -5.20 -18.34
C ALA A 381 19.22 -5.55 -16.90
N LEU A 382 19.97 -6.65 -16.70
CA LEU A 382 20.44 -7.06 -15.38
C LEU A 382 21.40 -6.03 -14.80
N LEU A 383 22.30 -5.52 -15.63
CA LEU A 383 23.23 -4.48 -15.23
C LEU A 383 22.51 -3.19 -14.85
N ALA A 384 21.53 -2.73 -15.64
CA ALA A 384 20.69 -1.57 -15.30
C ALA A 384 19.87 -1.78 -14.00
N GLN A 385 19.52 -3.04 -13.68
CA GLN A 385 18.88 -3.39 -12.41
C GLN A 385 19.85 -3.28 -11.21
N ARG A 386 21.11 -3.69 -11.38
CA ARG A 386 22.10 -3.82 -10.29
C ARG A 386 22.96 -2.58 -10.09
N VAL A 387 23.25 -1.90 -11.19
CA VAL A 387 24.05 -0.68 -11.32
C VAL A 387 23.14 0.38 -11.92
N LYS A 388 22.44 1.12 -11.05
CA LYS A 388 21.43 2.10 -11.46
C LYS A 388 22.01 3.21 -12.33
N GLU A 389 23.32 3.42 -12.21
CA GLU A 389 24.09 4.44 -12.92
C GLU A 389 24.57 4.00 -14.30
N TRP A 390 24.40 2.73 -14.64
CA TRP A 390 24.88 2.23 -15.92
C TRP A 390 23.94 2.63 -17.06
N SER A 391 24.52 3.14 -18.13
CA SER A 391 23.87 3.33 -19.43
C SER A 391 24.73 2.74 -20.56
N PRO A 392 24.11 2.22 -21.63
CA PRO A 392 24.84 1.64 -22.75
C PRO A 392 25.58 2.72 -23.56
N SER A 393 26.59 2.29 -24.31
CA SER A 393 27.21 3.11 -25.36
C SER A 393 26.32 3.17 -26.60
N GLN A 394 26.49 4.19 -27.46
CA GLN A 394 25.69 4.35 -28.68
C GLN A 394 25.68 3.08 -29.54
N LYS A 395 26.86 2.51 -29.78
CA LYS A 395 26.99 1.23 -30.51
C LYS A 395 26.11 0.10 -29.95
N VAL A 396 26.00 -0.03 -28.64
CA VAL A 396 25.18 -1.09 -28.02
C VAL A 396 23.69 -0.80 -28.22
N ILE A 397 23.30 0.47 -28.22
CA ILE A 397 21.93 0.88 -28.56
C ILE A 397 21.66 0.56 -30.04
N ASP A 398 22.58 0.90 -30.94
CA ASP A 398 22.44 0.60 -32.38
C ASP A 398 22.32 -0.91 -32.62
N ASP A 399 23.16 -1.74 -31.96
CA ASP A 399 23.09 -3.20 -32.03
C ASP A 399 21.73 -3.74 -31.49
N TRP A 400 21.16 -3.09 -30.48
CA TRP A 400 19.84 -3.44 -29.94
C TRP A 400 18.68 -3.02 -30.84
N LEU A 401 18.80 -1.90 -31.55
CA LEU A 401 17.83 -1.46 -32.55
C LEU A 401 17.87 -2.38 -33.78
N ASP A 402 19.06 -2.77 -34.23
CA ASP A 402 19.26 -3.70 -35.35
C ASP A 402 18.60 -5.07 -35.08
N VAL A 403 18.81 -5.66 -33.88
CA VAL A 403 18.15 -6.93 -33.54
C VAL A 403 16.63 -6.79 -33.40
N ALA A 404 16.15 -5.61 -32.96
CA ALA A 404 14.71 -5.34 -32.89
C ALA A 404 14.09 -5.29 -34.28
N LYS A 405 14.74 -4.60 -35.22
CA LYS A 405 14.33 -4.51 -36.62
C LYS A 405 14.28 -5.89 -37.27
N TYR A 406 15.33 -6.70 -37.09
CA TYR A 406 15.37 -8.07 -37.58
C TYR A 406 14.21 -8.91 -37.03
N ALA A 407 13.97 -8.85 -35.72
CA ALA A 407 12.90 -9.62 -35.07
C ALA A 407 11.48 -9.19 -35.52
N TYR A 408 11.33 -7.93 -35.94
CA TYR A 408 10.10 -7.44 -36.55
C TYR A 408 9.94 -7.91 -38.00
N GLU A 409 11.01 -7.87 -38.81
CA GLU A 409 10.95 -8.19 -40.25
C GLU A 409 10.81 -9.70 -40.53
N THR A 410 11.42 -10.54 -39.70
CA THR A 410 11.40 -11.99 -39.89
C THR A 410 9.97 -12.55 -39.85
N GLN A 411 9.62 -13.32 -40.88
CA GLN A 411 8.34 -14.02 -40.96
C GLN A 411 8.36 -15.37 -40.23
N ILE A 412 9.44 -15.68 -39.53
CA ILE A 412 9.62 -16.93 -38.78
C ILE A 412 9.32 -16.67 -37.29
N GLY A 413 8.50 -17.53 -36.70
CA GLY A 413 8.21 -17.54 -35.25
C GLY A 413 8.63 -18.86 -34.62
N ASN A 414 9.18 -18.79 -33.41
CA ASN A 414 9.56 -19.96 -32.62
C ASN A 414 8.39 -20.42 -31.74
N ILE A 415 8.02 -21.69 -31.83
CA ILE A 415 6.97 -22.31 -31.03
C ILE A 415 7.60 -23.14 -29.92
N VAL A 416 7.28 -22.78 -28.68
CA VAL A 416 7.78 -23.43 -27.47
C VAL A 416 6.62 -23.75 -26.53
N ASP A 417 6.58 -24.98 -26.02
CA ASP A 417 5.70 -25.36 -24.91
C ASP A 417 6.29 -24.88 -23.58
N TYR A 418 6.16 -23.56 -23.33
CA TYR A 418 6.77 -22.92 -22.17
C TYR A 418 6.28 -23.52 -20.85
N LYS A 419 5.05 -24.04 -20.78
CA LYS A 419 4.46 -24.62 -19.56
C LYS A 419 5.24 -25.85 -19.10
N LYS A 420 5.63 -26.73 -20.04
CA LYS A 420 6.48 -27.88 -19.72
C LYS A 420 7.90 -27.45 -19.32
N LYS A 421 8.38 -26.33 -19.85
CA LYS A 421 9.74 -25.84 -19.65
C LYS A 421 9.94 -25.06 -18.34
N VAL A 422 8.88 -24.56 -17.70
CA VAL A 422 8.98 -23.90 -16.38
C VAL A 422 9.59 -24.81 -15.31
N GLY A 423 9.28 -26.11 -15.35
CA GLY A 423 9.76 -27.09 -14.37
C GLY A 423 11.17 -27.64 -14.64
N VAL A 424 11.78 -27.29 -15.77
CA VAL A 424 13.15 -27.72 -16.12
C VAL A 424 14.14 -27.04 -15.18
N GLU A 425 15.22 -27.77 -14.86
CA GLU A 425 16.33 -27.28 -14.05
C GLU A 425 16.83 -25.92 -14.57
N PRO A 426 16.96 -24.92 -13.68
CA PRO A 426 17.59 -23.65 -14.04
C PRO A 426 19.04 -23.90 -14.46
N TYR A 427 19.45 -23.28 -15.57
CA TYR A 427 20.86 -23.30 -15.98
C TYR A 427 21.74 -22.53 -14.98
N THR A 428 23.00 -22.94 -14.84
CA THR A 428 24.05 -22.18 -14.14
C THR A 428 24.91 -21.48 -15.17
N LEU A 429 25.45 -20.30 -14.86
CA LEU A 429 26.34 -19.59 -15.78
C LEU A 429 27.73 -20.23 -15.79
N GLU A 430 28.16 -20.73 -16.94
CA GLU A 430 29.46 -21.39 -17.10
C GLU A 430 30.23 -20.81 -18.29
N TYR A 431 31.56 -20.89 -18.25
CA TYR A 431 32.38 -20.51 -19.42
C TYR A 431 32.12 -21.48 -20.58
N GLU A 432 32.13 -20.98 -21.83
CA GLU A 432 31.80 -21.75 -23.05
C GLU A 432 30.38 -22.33 -23.12
N GLN A 433 29.51 -21.95 -22.19
CA GLN A 433 28.10 -22.32 -22.22
C GLN A 433 27.38 -21.76 -23.46
N ASP A 434 26.39 -22.51 -23.95
CA ASP A 434 25.47 -22.02 -24.97
C ASP A 434 24.85 -20.67 -24.58
N ILE A 435 24.74 -19.77 -25.57
CA ILE A 435 24.30 -18.40 -25.33
C ILE A 435 22.84 -18.35 -24.89
N LEU A 436 21.96 -19.23 -25.40
CA LEU A 436 20.55 -19.26 -24.99
C LEU A 436 20.37 -19.80 -23.58
N GLN A 437 21.20 -20.77 -23.17
CA GLN A 437 21.26 -21.19 -21.77
C GLN A 437 21.68 -20.02 -20.86
N SER A 438 22.74 -19.29 -21.26
CA SER A 438 23.20 -18.09 -20.55
C SER A 438 22.10 -17.01 -20.46
N CYS A 439 21.32 -16.82 -21.54
CA CYS A 439 20.17 -15.92 -21.54
C CYS A 439 19.09 -16.35 -20.53
N SER A 440 18.81 -17.66 -20.41
CA SER A 440 17.90 -18.18 -19.39
C SER A 440 18.39 -17.83 -17.98
N VAL A 441 19.69 -17.95 -17.70
CA VAL A 441 20.27 -17.56 -16.40
C VAL A 441 20.04 -16.07 -16.11
N MET A 442 20.24 -15.20 -17.11
CA MET A 442 19.99 -13.76 -16.93
C MET A 442 18.53 -13.46 -16.61
N LEU A 443 17.58 -14.15 -17.23
CA LEU A 443 16.16 -13.96 -16.95
C LEU A 443 15.75 -14.46 -15.56
N ASP A 444 16.37 -15.52 -15.06
CA ASP A 444 16.22 -16.01 -13.68
C ASP A 444 16.70 -14.91 -12.69
N GLU A 445 17.83 -14.27 -12.96
CA GLU A 445 18.38 -13.19 -12.14
C GLU A 445 17.59 -11.86 -12.22
N LEU A 446 17.00 -11.58 -13.38
CA LEU A 446 16.06 -10.49 -13.60
C LEU A 446 14.69 -10.71 -12.94
N ARG A 447 14.48 -11.87 -12.28
CA ARG A 447 13.22 -12.27 -11.64
C ARG A 447 12.03 -12.16 -12.59
N SER A 448 12.18 -12.73 -13.79
CA SER A 448 11.14 -12.74 -14.83
C SER A 448 9.95 -13.64 -14.47
N PHE A 449 8.84 -13.50 -15.21
CA PHE A 449 7.68 -14.34 -14.94
C PHE A 449 7.97 -15.80 -15.30
N PRO A 450 7.30 -16.78 -14.66
CA PRO A 450 7.52 -18.20 -14.98
C PRO A 450 7.32 -18.53 -16.46
N THR A 451 6.42 -17.83 -17.13
CA THR A 451 6.19 -17.93 -18.59
C THR A 451 7.43 -17.55 -19.39
N ASP A 452 8.06 -16.42 -19.05
CA ASP A 452 9.25 -15.88 -19.72
C ASP A 452 10.43 -16.86 -19.56
N LEU A 453 10.58 -17.43 -18.35
CA LEU A 453 11.59 -18.45 -18.05
C LEU A 453 11.36 -19.74 -18.85
N GLY A 454 10.10 -20.20 -18.92
CA GLY A 454 9.75 -21.36 -19.72
C GLY A 454 10.05 -21.17 -21.21
N LEU A 455 9.84 -19.97 -21.74
CA LEU A 455 10.17 -19.64 -23.13
C LEU A 455 11.68 -19.69 -23.37
N ALA A 456 12.48 -19.02 -22.54
CA ALA A 456 13.93 -19.00 -22.68
C ALA A 456 14.56 -20.40 -22.58
N ARG A 457 14.09 -21.23 -21.62
CA ARG A 457 14.52 -22.63 -21.48
C ARG A 457 14.09 -23.51 -22.65
N GLY A 458 12.92 -23.23 -23.23
CA GLY A 458 12.48 -23.92 -24.43
C GLY A 458 13.34 -23.60 -25.63
N TRP A 459 13.69 -22.33 -25.82
CA TRP A 459 14.65 -21.90 -26.85
C TRP A 459 16.01 -22.58 -26.68
N ALA A 460 16.51 -22.68 -25.46
CA ALA A 460 17.77 -23.36 -25.16
C ALA A 460 17.74 -24.89 -25.33
N SER A 461 16.59 -25.50 -25.64
CA SER A 461 16.45 -26.96 -25.76
C SER A 461 16.00 -27.45 -27.13
N LYS A 462 14.76 -27.12 -27.55
CA LYS A 462 14.25 -27.49 -28.88
C LYS A 462 13.27 -26.44 -29.36
N ILE A 463 13.54 -25.92 -30.54
CA ILE A 463 12.76 -24.89 -31.20
C ILE A 463 12.04 -25.53 -32.39
N THR A 464 10.71 -25.37 -32.45
CA THR A 464 9.96 -25.60 -33.68
C THR A 464 9.71 -24.25 -34.34
N GLN A 465 10.00 -24.13 -35.62
CA GLN A 465 9.74 -22.89 -36.37
C GLN A 465 8.43 -22.98 -37.13
N ASN A 466 7.79 -21.83 -37.31
CA ASN A 466 6.66 -21.66 -38.21
C ASN A 466 6.84 -20.38 -39.02
N VAL A 467 6.36 -20.39 -40.27
CA VAL A 467 6.46 -19.25 -41.19
C VAL A 467 5.08 -18.61 -41.33
N ALA A 468 5.03 -17.28 -41.30
CA ALA A 468 3.79 -16.55 -41.53
C ALA A 468 3.30 -16.75 -42.96
N LYS A 469 1.99 -17.01 -43.10
CA LYS A 469 1.33 -17.10 -44.41
C LYS A 469 0.98 -15.72 -45.00
N TYR A 470 0.68 -14.77 -44.12
CA TYR A 470 0.25 -13.43 -44.47
C TYR A 470 0.96 -12.42 -43.57
N ARG A 471 1.29 -11.26 -44.13
CA ARG A 471 1.77 -10.10 -43.36
C ARG A 471 0.69 -9.03 -43.34
N PRO A 472 0.28 -8.52 -42.17
CA PRO A 472 -0.69 -7.43 -42.10
C PRO A 472 -0.12 -6.16 -42.75
N LYS A 473 -0.92 -5.48 -43.58
CA LYS A 473 -0.48 -4.23 -44.21
C LYS A 473 -0.45 -3.07 -43.20
N VAL A 474 -1.54 -2.88 -42.46
CA VAL A 474 -1.69 -1.76 -41.54
C VAL A 474 -2.14 -2.26 -40.17
N MET A 475 -1.54 -1.69 -39.12
CA MET A 475 -2.03 -1.83 -37.73
C MET A 475 -2.38 -0.45 -37.18
N PRO A 476 -3.56 -0.24 -36.57
CA PRO A 476 -3.81 1.00 -35.86
C PRO A 476 -2.97 1.07 -34.58
N TYR A 477 -2.40 2.24 -34.24
CA TYR A 477 -1.55 2.38 -33.05
C TYR A 477 -2.23 2.00 -31.73
N TYR A 478 -3.55 2.17 -31.66
CA TYR A 478 -4.36 1.76 -30.51
C TYR A 478 -4.55 0.23 -30.38
N HIS A 479 -4.01 -0.58 -31.30
CA HIS A 479 -3.94 -2.03 -31.16
C HIS A 479 -3.11 -2.46 -29.92
N CYS A 480 -2.21 -1.59 -29.43
CA CYS A 480 -1.48 -1.81 -28.19
C CYS A 480 -2.35 -1.75 -26.92
N ILE A 481 -3.60 -1.28 -27.01
CA ILE A 481 -4.53 -1.21 -25.88
C ILE A 481 -5.19 -2.56 -25.66
N ASP A 482 -4.80 -3.25 -24.59
CA ASP A 482 -5.40 -4.47 -24.10
C ASP A 482 -5.44 -4.49 -22.56
N GLN A 483 -5.83 -5.62 -21.97
CA GLN A 483 -5.91 -5.78 -20.53
C GLN A 483 -4.55 -5.72 -19.81
N HIS A 484 -3.42 -5.91 -20.50
CA HIS A 484 -2.09 -5.85 -19.87
C HIS A 484 -1.66 -4.40 -19.59
N TRP A 485 -2.12 -3.46 -20.43
CA TRP A 485 -1.94 -2.02 -20.21
C TRP A 485 -3.16 -1.38 -19.52
N LEU A 486 -4.36 -1.48 -20.09
CA LEU A 486 -5.58 -0.80 -19.63
C LEU A 486 -6.77 -1.78 -19.51
N PRO A 487 -6.85 -2.54 -18.39
CA PRO A 487 -8.02 -3.39 -18.10
C PRO A 487 -9.37 -2.66 -18.19
N SER A 488 -9.40 -1.34 -17.96
CA SER A 488 -10.60 -0.52 -18.08
C SER A 488 -11.18 -0.48 -19.50
N ILE A 489 -10.50 -1.01 -20.52
CA ILE A 489 -11.07 -1.17 -21.86
C ILE A 489 -12.41 -1.90 -21.83
N ALA A 490 -12.63 -2.82 -20.88
CA ALA A 490 -13.90 -3.51 -20.69
C ALA A 490 -15.10 -2.54 -20.55
N TYR A 491 -14.92 -1.38 -19.91
CA TYR A 491 -15.99 -0.39 -19.72
C TYR A 491 -16.41 0.36 -20.98
N TYR A 492 -15.65 0.18 -22.07
CA TYR A 492 -15.89 0.83 -23.36
C TYR A 492 -16.49 -0.13 -24.40
N PHE A 493 -16.65 -1.40 -24.06
CA PHE A 493 -17.43 -2.34 -24.86
C PHE A 493 -18.92 -2.06 -24.70
N ASP A 494 -19.69 -2.49 -25.70
CA ASP A 494 -21.14 -2.63 -25.55
C ASP A 494 -21.45 -3.67 -24.47
N SER A 495 -22.49 -3.44 -23.66
CA SER A 495 -22.87 -4.39 -22.60
C SER A 495 -23.22 -5.76 -23.17
N ASP A 496 -23.79 -5.80 -24.38
CA ASP A 496 -24.27 -7.02 -24.99
C ASP A 496 -23.09 -7.88 -25.43
N VAL A 497 -22.06 -7.27 -26.03
CA VAL A 497 -20.80 -7.95 -26.39
C VAL A 497 -20.10 -8.53 -25.16
N VAL A 498 -20.15 -7.84 -24.01
CA VAL A 498 -19.58 -8.35 -22.77
C VAL A 498 -20.41 -9.53 -22.23
N ASN A 499 -21.74 -9.41 -22.24
CA ASN A 499 -22.65 -10.46 -21.78
C ASN A 499 -22.57 -11.73 -22.64
N GLU A 500 -22.35 -11.62 -23.94
CA GLU A 500 -22.11 -12.78 -24.83
C GLU A 500 -20.89 -13.60 -24.41
N THR A 501 -19.88 -12.97 -23.78
CA THR A 501 -18.69 -13.68 -23.28
C THR A 501 -18.90 -14.37 -21.93
N ARG A 502 -20.09 -14.21 -21.29
CA ARG A 502 -20.39 -14.71 -19.95
C ARG A 502 -20.39 -16.24 -19.83
N ASN A 503 -20.73 -16.94 -20.92
CA ASN A 503 -20.90 -18.40 -20.89
C ASN A 503 -19.60 -19.17 -20.59
N ASP A 504 -18.45 -18.51 -20.69
CA ASP A 504 -17.13 -19.10 -20.41
C ASP A 504 -16.59 -18.83 -18.99
N ILE A 505 -17.39 -18.25 -18.08
CA ILE A 505 -16.94 -17.93 -16.71
C ILE A 505 -16.70 -19.21 -15.91
N LYS A 506 -15.43 -19.64 -15.85
CA LYS A 506 -14.98 -20.72 -14.98
C LYS A 506 -14.74 -20.26 -13.54
N THR A 507 -14.69 -18.95 -13.27
CA THR A 507 -14.25 -18.41 -11.96
C THR A 507 -15.03 -17.17 -11.53
N ILE A 508 -15.81 -17.28 -10.45
CA ILE A 508 -16.70 -16.23 -9.89
C ILE A 508 -15.94 -14.92 -9.55
N GLY A 509 -14.63 -15.00 -9.29
CA GLY A 509 -13.80 -13.84 -8.94
C GLY A 509 -13.23 -13.04 -10.11
N GLN A 510 -13.41 -13.49 -11.35
CA GLN A 510 -12.80 -12.92 -12.55
C GLN A 510 -13.84 -12.75 -13.69
N PRO A 511 -14.87 -11.91 -13.49
CA PRO A 511 -15.98 -11.82 -14.44
C PRO A 511 -15.54 -11.38 -15.85
N PHE A 512 -14.49 -10.56 -15.98
CA PHE A 512 -14.00 -10.09 -17.28
C PHE A 512 -12.95 -11.00 -17.93
N ALA A 513 -12.57 -12.12 -17.30
CA ALA A 513 -11.57 -13.03 -17.86
C ALA A 513 -11.93 -13.55 -19.27
N PRO A 514 -13.19 -13.95 -19.55
CA PRO A 514 -13.59 -14.37 -20.91
C PRO A 514 -13.41 -13.26 -21.96
N LEU A 515 -13.86 -12.04 -21.65
CA LEU A 515 -13.68 -10.89 -22.53
C LEU A 515 -12.20 -10.64 -22.82
N PHE A 516 -11.34 -10.65 -21.80
CA PHE A 516 -9.90 -10.42 -21.95
C PHE A 516 -9.20 -11.55 -22.69
N HIS A 517 -9.62 -12.79 -22.48
CA HIS A 517 -9.19 -13.93 -23.27
C HIS A 517 -9.53 -13.70 -24.75
N LYS A 518 -10.77 -13.29 -25.04
CA LYS A 518 -11.21 -13.01 -26.42
C LYS A 518 -10.44 -11.84 -27.04
N ILE A 519 -10.27 -10.71 -26.34
CA ILE A 519 -9.47 -9.56 -26.79
C ILE A 519 -8.04 -10.00 -27.13
N PHE A 520 -7.42 -10.79 -26.26
CA PHE A 520 -6.05 -11.25 -26.50
C PHE A 520 -6.00 -12.22 -27.67
N PHE A 521 -6.73 -13.33 -27.65
CA PHE A 521 -6.55 -14.36 -28.68
C PHE A 521 -7.13 -13.99 -30.05
N GLU A 522 -8.18 -13.17 -30.10
CA GLU A 522 -8.82 -12.78 -31.37
C GLU A 522 -8.37 -11.42 -31.91
N VAL A 523 -7.72 -10.57 -31.09
CA VAL A 523 -7.34 -9.22 -31.52
C VAL A 523 -5.87 -8.93 -31.26
N THR A 524 -5.46 -8.68 -30.02
CA THR A 524 -4.14 -8.09 -29.72
C THR A 524 -3.01 -9.13 -29.53
N GLY A 525 -3.35 -10.40 -29.47
CA GLY A 525 -2.45 -11.55 -29.35
C GLY A 525 -2.34 -12.35 -30.65
N VAL A 526 -3.00 -11.90 -31.72
CA VAL A 526 -2.84 -12.48 -33.05
C VAL A 526 -1.40 -12.28 -33.51
N ASN A 527 -0.77 -13.39 -33.89
CA ASN A 527 0.60 -13.43 -34.38
C ASN A 527 0.56 -14.17 -35.72
N PRO A 528 0.82 -13.49 -36.86
CA PRO A 528 0.79 -14.12 -38.18
C PRO A 528 1.73 -15.33 -38.31
N ARG A 529 2.75 -15.42 -37.45
CA ARG A 529 3.73 -16.51 -37.40
C ARG A 529 3.26 -17.73 -36.60
N HIS A 530 2.06 -17.75 -36.02
CA HIS A 530 1.54 -18.88 -35.23
C HIS A 530 0.27 -19.47 -35.85
N ILE A 531 0.21 -20.80 -35.96
CA ILE A 531 -0.90 -21.53 -36.59
C ILE A 531 -2.25 -21.28 -35.90
N ARG A 532 -2.27 -21.32 -34.55
CA ARG A 532 -3.51 -21.25 -33.75
C ARG A 532 -4.14 -19.85 -33.67
N SER A 533 -3.40 -18.81 -34.03
CA SER A 533 -3.77 -17.41 -33.90
C SER A 533 -3.29 -16.63 -35.11
N SER A 534 -3.47 -17.21 -36.30
CA SER A 534 -2.99 -16.64 -37.55
C SER A 534 -3.91 -15.53 -38.03
N TYR A 535 -3.28 -14.46 -38.51
CA TYR A 535 -3.95 -13.36 -39.20
C TYR A 535 -4.50 -13.86 -40.54
N THR A 536 -5.68 -13.37 -40.91
CA THR A 536 -6.29 -13.58 -42.23
C THR A 536 -6.69 -12.23 -42.83
N PRO A 537 -6.81 -12.10 -44.16
CA PRO A 537 -7.14 -10.82 -44.80
C PRO A 537 -8.47 -10.18 -44.31
N ASP A 538 -9.44 -10.98 -43.89
CA ASP A 538 -10.74 -10.56 -43.32
C ASP A 538 -10.67 -10.18 -41.83
N PHE A 539 -9.47 -10.14 -41.22
CA PHE A 539 -9.30 -9.93 -39.78
C PHE A 539 -10.02 -8.67 -39.26
N GLU A 540 -9.87 -7.52 -39.92
CA GLU A 540 -10.52 -6.27 -39.48
C GLU A 540 -12.03 -6.28 -39.73
N ASP A 541 -12.54 -7.23 -40.53
CA ASP A 541 -13.97 -7.34 -40.82
C ASP A 541 -14.77 -8.10 -39.78
N ARG A 542 -14.09 -8.89 -38.94
CA ARG A 542 -14.70 -9.71 -37.89
C ARG A 542 -15.47 -8.82 -36.90
N PRO A 543 -16.72 -9.17 -36.53
CA PRO A 543 -17.56 -8.34 -35.65
C PRO A 543 -16.89 -7.99 -34.30
N PHE A 544 -16.25 -8.96 -33.66
CA PHE A 544 -15.58 -8.74 -32.38
C PHE A 544 -14.32 -7.86 -32.50
N VAL A 545 -13.60 -7.94 -33.62
CA VAL A 545 -12.46 -7.05 -33.91
C VAL A 545 -12.97 -5.62 -34.07
N LYS A 546 -14.05 -5.40 -34.83
CA LYS A 546 -14.71 -4.09 -34.98
C LYS A 546 -15.18 -3.51 -33.62
N ALA A 547 -15.82 -4.33 -32.79
CA ALA A 547 -16.24 -3.94 -31.44
C ALA A 547 -15.02 -3.54 -30.57
N THR A 548 -13.94 -4.31 -30.63
CA THR A 548 -12.69 -4.02 -29.92
C THR A 548 -12.04 -2.74 -30.43
N ARG A 549 -12.00 -2.51 -31.76
CA ARG A 549 -11.47 -1.26 -32.34
C ARG A 549 -12.26 -0.05 -31.85
N TYR A 550 -13.58 -0.17 -31.76
CA TYR A 550 -14.43 0.89 -31.24
C TYR A 550 -14.11 1.20 -29.77
N ALA A 551 -14.02 0.17 -28.91
CA ALA A 551 -13.63 0.33 -27.51
C ALA A 551 -12.23 0.95 -27.35
N GLN A 552 -11.24 0.50 -28.14
CA GLN A 552 -9.87 1.05 -28.17
C GLN A 552 -9.86 2.54 -28.56
N LYS A 553 -10.67 2.95 -29.54
CA LYS A 553 -10.80 4.37 -29.94
C LYS A 553 -11.43 5.22 -28.82
N LEU A 554 -12.45 4.71 -28.14
CA LEU A 554 -13.11 5.46 -27.06
C LEU A 554 -12.21 5.65 -25.84
N ILE A 555 -11.55 4.58 -25.38
CA ILE A 555 -10.65 4.69 -24.23
C ILE A 555 -9.46 5.60 -24.53
N LEU A 556 -8.93 5.56 -25.76
CA LEU A 556 -7.88 6.47 -26.19
C LEU A 556 -8.36 7.93 -26.24
N ALA A 557 -9.57 8.16 -26.76
CA ALA A 557 -10.21 9.47 -26.72
C ALA A 557 -10.32 10.01 -25.29
N SER A 558 -10.63 9.16 -24.30
CA SER A 558 -10.71 9.55 -22.89
C SER A 558 -9.35 9.98 -22.28
N LEU A 559 -8.25 9.50 -22.84
CA LEU A 559 -6.89 9.78 -22.38
C LEU A 559 -6.25 10.99 -23.04
N GLN A 560 -6.60 11.27 -24.29
CA GLN A 560 -5.82 12.17 -25.15
C GLN A 560 -6.58 13.40 -25.65
N ILE A 561 -7.90 13.31 -25.79
CA ILE A 561 -8.65 14.37 -26.48
C ILE A 561 -9.03 15.46 -25.48
N GLU A 562 -8.67 16.70 -25.84
CA GLU A 562 -9.17 17.89 -25.16
C GLU A 562 -10.67 18.02 -25.37
N LYS A 563 -11.39 18.19 -24.26
CA LYS A 563 -12.85 18.20 -24.28
C LYS A 563 -13.39 19.56 -24.71
N LYS A 564 -14.37 19.55 -25.61
CA LYS A 564 -15.04 20.74 -26.12
C LYS A 564 -16.13 21.20 -25.15
N LYS A 565 -16.24 22.50 -24.91
CA LYS A 565 -17.37 23.06 -24.15
C LYS A 565 -18.68 22.90 -24.95
N ARG A 566 -19.78 22.61 -24.26
CA ARG A 566 -21.12 22.58 -24.85
C ARG A 566 -21.64 23.99 -25.09
N ALA A 567 -22.42 24.15 -26.15
CA ALA A 567 -23.17 25.37 -26.41
C ALA A 567 -24.36 25.49 -25.44
N THR A 568 -24.63 26.72 -25.00
CA THR A 568 -25.80 27.10 -24.21
C THR A 568 -26.88 27.60 -25.18
N ILE A 569 -28.13 27.13 -25.04
CA ILE A 569 -29.22 27.44 -25.98
C ILE A 569 -29.77 28.85 -25.78
N SER A 570 -29.80 29.30 -24.52
CA SER A 570 -30.51 30.50 -24.11
C SER A 570 -29.86 31.16 -22.90
N GLU A 571 -30.17 32.43 -22.67
CA GLU A 571 -29.87 33.09 -21.39
C GLU A 571 -30.64 32.49 -20.20
N LYS A 572 -31.71 31.72 -20.45
CA LYS A 572 -32.43 31.01 -19.38
C LYS A 572 -31.48 30.07 -18.64
N LYS A 573 -31.54 30.13 -17.32
CA LYS A 573 -30.80 29.28 -16.38
C LYS A 573 -31.78 28.47 -15.54
N TYR A 574 -31.38 27.26 -15.17
CA TYR A 574 -32.05 26.47 -14.16
C TYR A 574 -31.50 26.87 -12.79
N VAL A 575 -32.37 27.27 -11.86
CA VAL A 575 -31.97 27.63 -10.50
C VAL A 575 -32.31 26.46 -9.58
N LEU A 576 -31.30 25.96 -8.87
CA LEU A 576 -31.44 24.94 -7.84
C LEU A 576 -31.30 25.60 -6.46
N GLU A 577 -32.37 25.58 -5.70
CA GLU A 577 -32.33 25.89 -4.27
C GLU A 577 -31.92 24.64 -3.50
N TYR A 578 -30.90 24.74 -2.66
CA TYR A 578 -30.40 23.61 -1.87
C TYR A 578 -29.90 24.06 -0.50
N GLU A 579 -30.19 23.25 0.52
CA GLU A 579 -29.66 23.45 1.87
C GLU A 579 -28.48 22.51 2.11
N ILE A 580 -27.29 23.08 2.30
CA ILE A 580 -26.08 22.33 2.63
C ILE A 580 -26.18 21.86 4.08
N PRO A 581 -26.03 20.55 4.37
CA PRO A 581 -26.08 20.05 5.74
C PRO A 581 -25.04 20.71 6.64
N ASP A 582 -25.45 21.12 7.84
CA ASP A 582 -24.61 21.87 8.79
C ASP A 582 -23.22 21.26 9.04
N SER A 583 -23.15 19.94 9.13
CA SER A 583 -21.90 19.17 9.26
C SER A 583 -20.82 19.44 8.19
N TRP A 584 -21.18 20.02 7.04
CA TRP A 584 -20.22 20.46 6.02
C TRP A 584 -19.27 21.52 6.54
N LEU A 585 -19.71 22.41 7.43
CA LEU A 585 -18.84 23.42 8.03
C LEU A 585 -17.66 22.75 8.74
N SER A 586 -17.95 21.76 9.58
CA SER A 586 -16.94 20.96 10.28
C SER A 586 -16.03 20.22 9.30
N GLY A 587 -16.58 19.67 8.21
CA GLY A 587 -15.84 18.99 7.16
C GLY A 587 -14.87 19.91 6.38
N LEU A 588 -15.28 21.15 6.12
CA LEU A 588 -14.53 22.18 5.39
C LEU A 588 -13.45 22.84 6.26
N VAL A 589 -13.73 23.05 7.55
CA VAL A 589 -12.76 23.49 8.58
C VAL A 589 -11.72 22.41 8.85
N GLY A 590 -12.13 21.14 8.86
CA GLY A 590 -11.27 20.00 9.11
C GLY A 590 -10.57 20.05 10.45
N VAL A 591 -9.24 19.84 10.45
CA VAL A 591 -8.44 19.69 11.68
C VAL A 591 -7.55 20.90 11.92
N MET A 592 -7.71 21.53 13.08
CA MET A 592 -6.81 22.55 13.58
C MET A 592 -5.69 21.90 14.40
N LYS A 593 -4.44 22.10 13.98
CA LYS A 593 -3.27 21.64 14.75
C LYS A 593 -2.79 22.75 15.67
N ILE A 594 -2.78 22.48 16.96
CA ILE A 594 -2.46 23.46 18.01
C ILE A 594 -1.34 22.90 18.89
N MET A 595 -0.50 23.79 19.41
CA MET A 595 0.56 23.47 20.36
C MET A 595 0.17 24.06 21.70
N VAL A 596 0.03 23.22 22.74
CA VAL A 596 -0.28 23.64 24.12
C VAL A 596 0.73 23.00 25.07
N LYS A 597 1.38 23.78 25.93
CA LYS A 597 2.34 23.35 26.97
C LYS A 597 3.08 22.01 26.70
N GLY A 598 3.82 21.94 25.59
CA GLY A 598 4.64 20.77 25.21
C GLY A 598 3.89 19.58 24.57
N ALA A 599 2.61 19.71 24.28
CA ALA A 599 1.78 18.74 23.56
C ALA A 599 1.33 19.31 22.20
N LYS A 600 1.37 18.45 21.18
CA LYS A 600 0.70 18.71 19.90
C LYS A 600 -0.73 18.20 20.01
N THR A 601 -1.70 19.07 19.79
CA THR A 601 -3.13 18.75 19.83
C THR A 601 -3.75 18.91 18.45
N ILE A 602 -4.81 18.14 18.23
CA ILE A 602 -5.74 18.28 17.13
C ILE A 602 -7.06 18.75 17.74
N VAL A 603 -7.64 19.79 17.16
CA VAL A 603 -8.95 20.31 17.53
C VAL A 603 -9.83 20.25 16.28
N THR A 604 -11.02 19.68 16.40
CA THR A 604 -12.01 19.57 15.34
C THR A 604 -13.33 20.14 15.82
N LEU A 605 -14.16 20.60 14.89
CA LEU A 605 -15.56 20.92 15.19
C LEU A 605 -16.35 19.61 15.25
N LYS A 606 -17.31 19.52 16.17
CA LYS A 606 -18.27 18.42 16.18
C LYS A 606 -19.15 18.53 14.93
N THR A 607 -19.64 17.40 14.44
CA THR A 607 -20.33 17.33 13.13
C THR A 607 -21.83 17.46 13.24
N ASP A 608 -22.39 17.20 14.42
CA ASP A 608 -23.79 17.39 14.79
C ASP A 608 -24.05 18.75 15.44
N ASN A 609 -23.03 19.36 16.05
CA ASN A 609 -23.06 20.71 16.59
C ASN A 609 -21.69 21.40 16.37
N PRO A 610 -21.49 22.16 15.27
CA PRO A 610 -20.21 22.79 14.97
C PRO A 610 -19.69 23.78 16.02
N LEU A 611 -20.54 24.26 16.95
CA LEU A 611 -20.11 25.15 18.05
C LEU A 611 -19.35 24.38 19.15
N GLU A 612 -19.48 23.06 19.21
CA GLU A 612 -18.74 22.20 20.12
C GLU A 612 -17.38 21.79 19.52
N PHE A 613 -16.34 21.80 20.36
CA PHE A 613 -14.99 21.44 19.99
C PHE A 613 -14.63 20.04 20.51
N VAL A 614 -13.98 19.25 19.67
CA VAL A 614 -13.42 17.96 20.04
C VAL A 614 -11.90 18.07 20.04
N VAL A 615 -11.28 17.84 21.20
CA VAL A 615 -9.84 17.95 21.38
C VAL A 615 -9.19 16.58 21.57
N ALA A 616 -8.14 16.30 20.81
CA ALA A 616 -7.33 15.12 21.03
C ALA A 616 -5.84 15.42 20.88
N ARG A 617 -5.00 14.55 21.42
CA ARG A 617 -3.56 14.65 21.19
C ARG A 617 -3.22 14.18 19.78
N GLU A 618 -2.40 14.94 19.06
CA GLU A 618 -1.94 14.52 17.74
C GLU A 618 -1.15 13.20 17.87
N PRO A 619 -1.45 12.18 17.05
CA PRO A 619 -0.70 10.93 17.08
C PRO A 619 0.75 11.20 16.67
N LEU A 620 1.66 11.11 17.63
CA LEU A 620 3.08 11.33 17.39
C LEU A 620 3.61 10.28 16.41
N ALA A 621 4.07 10.72 15.25
CA ALA A 621 4.77 9.90 14.27
C ALA A 621 6.19 9.50 14.73
N ARG A 622 6.72 10.13 15.78
CA ARG A 622 8.09 9.94 16.25
C ARG A 622 8.25 8.72 17.14
N ARG A 623 9.34 7.99 16.88
CA ARG A 623 9.65 6.68 17.47
C ARG A 623 10.27 6.84 18.85
N GLY A 624 9.76 6.05 19.78
CA GLY A 624 10.51 5.65 20.97
C GLY A 624 10.30 6.56 22.18
N LYS A 625 9.62 5.98 23.19
CA LYS A 625 9.76 6.26 24.63
C LYS A 625 8.84 7.26 25.32
N THR A 626 8.25 8.28 24.72
CA THR A 626 7.18 9.00 25.43
C THR A 626 5.90 8.18 25.35
N SER A 627 5.52 7.54 26.47
CA SER A 627 4.18 7.00 26.62
C SER A 627 3.18 8.08 26.22
N TYR A 628 2.17 7.71 25.42
CA TYR A 628 1.07 8.60 25.13
C TYR A 628 0.42 8.99 26.46
N LYS A 629 0.65 10.23 26.89
CA LYS A 629 -0.04 10.81 28.05
C LYS A 629 -1.32 11.47 27.52
N PRO A 630 -2.49 11.18 28.11
CA PRO A 630 -3.70 11.97 27.84
C PRO A 630 -3.43 13.47 28.05
N LEU A 631 -4.24 14.31 27.41
CA LEU A 631 -4.22 15.74 27.70
C LEU A 631 -4.78 15.98 29.10
N THR A 632 -4.30 17.02 29.77
CA THR A 632 -4.95 17.51 31.00
C THR A 632 -6.13 18.40 30.62
N ALA A 633 -7.14 18.55 31.50
CA ALA A 633 -8.27 19.45 31.26
C ALA A 633 -7.82 20.88 30.91
N GLN A 634 -6.79 21.39 31.61
CA GLN A 634 -6.19 22.68 31.30
C GLN A 634 -5.58 22.75 29.88
N GLN A 635 -4.95 21.68 29.41
CA GLN A 635 -4.41 21.63 28.04
C GLN A 635 -5.53 21.56 26.99
N GLU A 636 -6.66 20.92 27.32
CA GLU A 636 -7.83 20.85 26.45
C GLU A 636 -8.50 22.22 26.33
N GLU A 637 -8.73 22.90 27.45
CA GLU A 637 -9.28 24.26 27.51
C GLU A 637 -8.37 25.27 26.78
N GLU A 638 -7.06 25.24 27.04
CA GLU A 638 -6.08 26.08 26.34
C GLU A 638 -6.10 25.82 24.82
N ALA A 639 -6.30 24.57 24.40
CA ALA A 639 -6.40 24.24 22.98
C ALA A 639 -7.70 24.76 22.36
N ILE A 640 -8.83 24.70 23.09
CA ILE A 640 -10.12 25.26 22.67
C ILE A 640 -10.02 26.78 22.54
N ASP A 641 -9.41 27.47 23.50
CA ASP A 641 -9.25 28.92 23.46
C ASP A 641 -8.41 29.37 22.27
N VAL A 642 -7.31 28.66 21.98
CA VAL A 642 -6.50 28.93 20.79
C VAL A 642 -7.27 28.63 19.50
N ALA A 643 -8.12 27.60 19.50
CA ALA A 643 -8.99 27.28 18.36
C ALA A 643 -10.04 28.37 18.12
N ARG A 644 -10.73 28.82 19.18
CA ARG A 644 -11.69 29.94 19.14
C ARG A 644 -11.02 31.21 18.62
N LYS A 645 -9.86 31.60 19.16
CA LYS A 645 -9.09 32.77 18.67
C LYS A 645 -8.76 32.67 17.18
N ARG A 646 -8.40 31.48 16.69
CA ARG A 646 -8.16 31.25 15.26
C ARG A 646 -9.43 31.39 14.43
N LEU A 647 -10.56 30.89 14.91
CA LEU A 647 -11.85 31.04 14.24
C LEU A 647 -12.32 32.49 14.25
N THR A 648 -12.19 33.23 15.35
CA THR A 648 -12.47 34.67 15.40
C THR A 648 -11.57 35.46 14.44
N SER A 649 -10.34 35.00 14.19
CA SER A 649 -9.43 35.60 13.20
C SER A 649 -9.75 35.22 11.75
N GLY A 650 -10.65 34.26 11.53
CA GLY A 650 -10.95 33.70 10.21
C GLY A 650 -10.13 32.46 9.89
N LEU A 651 -10.80 31.39 9.44
CA LEU A 651 -10.17 30.15 8.99
C LEU A 651 -10.67 29.74 7.59
N PRO A 652 -9.80 29.37 6.65
CA PRO A 652 -10.21 29.03 5.30
C PRO A 652 -10.94 27.68 5.20
N LEU A 653 -12.05 27.64 4.46
CA LEU A 653 -12.89 26.47 4.19
C LEU A 653 -12.31 25.58 3.08
N SER A 654 -11.13 25.01 3.34
CA SER A 654 -10.30 24.36 2.31
C SER A 654 -9.86 22.92 2.62
N GLN A 655 -10.31 22.35 3.74
CA GLN A 655 -9.93 20.99 4.12
C GLN A 655 -10.69 19.90 3.34
N ALA A 656 -11.81 20.24 2.72
CA ALA A 656 -12.55 19.42 1.77
C ALA A 656 -12.78 20.20 0.46
N SER A 657 -13.16 19.49 -0.60
CA SER A 657 -13.66 20.14 -1.81
C SER A 657 -14.99 20.80 -1.50
N SER A 658 -15.12 22.08 -1.83
CA SER A 658 -16.33 22.83 -1.58
C SER A 658 -17.53 22.20 -2.31
N PRO A 659 -18.69 22.03 -1.64
CA PRO A 659 -19.87 21.45 -2.26
C PRO A 659 -20.49 22.39 -3.31
N ASP A 660 -20.32 23.69 -3.10
CA ASP A 660 -20.73 24.76 -4.00
C ASP A 660 -19.55 25.69 -4.34
N SER A 661 -19.60 26.31 -5.52
CA SER A 661 -18.55 27.20 -6.00
C SER A 661 -18.44 28.52 -5.22
N SER A 662 -19.52 29.02 -4.62
CA SER A 662 -19.50 30.26 -3.82
C SER A 662 -18.62 30.14 -2.57
N LEU A 663 -18.61 28.97 -1.94
CA LEU A 663 -17.81 28.69 -0.74
C LEU A 663 -16.32 28.44 -1.06
N LYS A 664 -15.93 28.40 -2.35
CA LYS A 664 -14.53 28.21 -2.73
C LYS A 664 -13.73 29.47 -2.38
N GLY A 665 -12.67 29.30 -1.60
CA GLY A 665 -11.85 30.43 -1.13
C GLY A 665 -12.43 31.18 0.07
N ALA A 666 -13.65 30.84 0.49
CA ALA A 666 -14.30 31.44 1.64
C ALA A 666 -13.61 31.08 2.96
N SER A 667 -13.82 31.93 3.98
CA SER A 667 -13.32 31.74 5.34
C SER A 667 -14.47 31.79 6.34
N VAL A 668 -14.39 30.96 7.38
CA VAL A 668 -15.34 30.98 8.50
C VAL A 668 -14.78 31.80 9.66
N TYR A 669 -15.67 32.55 10.30
CA TYR A 669 -15.45 33.35 11.48
C TYR A 669 -16.35 32.87 12.61
N LEU A 670 -15.83 32.79 13.84
CA LEU A 670 -16.66 32.66 15.04
C LEU A 670 -16.94 34.07 15.55
N VAL A 671 -18.21 34.48 15.52
CA VAL A 671 -18.70 35.77 15.99
C VAL A 671 -19.41 35.56 17.32
N THR A 672 -19.21 36.49 18.26
CA THR A 672 -19.88 36.49 19.57
C THR A 672 -20.54 37.84 19.77
N GLU A 673 -21.86 37.88 19.80
CA GLU A 673 -22.69 39.06 19.99
C GLU A 673 -23.73 38.74 21.07
N ASP A 674 -23.94 39.64 22.02
CA ASP A 674 -24.92 39.48 23.12
C ASP A 674 -24.85 38.12 23.85
N ASP A 675 -23.62 37.65 24.14
CA ASP A 675 -23.31 36.35 24.75
C ASP A 675 -23.70 35.10 23.92
N GLU A 676 -24.22 35.27 22.70
CA GLU A 676 -24.46 34.19 21.75
C GLU A 676 -23.30 34.06 20.75
N SER A 677 -22.88 32.83 20.48
CA SER A 677 -21.81 32.55 19.50
C SER A 677 -22.36 31.84 18.29
N TYR A 678 -22.07 32.37 17.10
CA TYR A 678 -22.47 31.80 15.83
C TYR A 678 -21.33 31.86 14.81
N TYR A 679 -21.45 31.09 13.73
CA TYR A 679 -20.49 31.12 12.64
C TYR A 679 -20.95 32.04 11.52
N ALA A 680 -20.03 32.84 10.98
CA ALA A 680 -20.25 33.66 9.80
C ALA A 680 -19.21 33.35 8.72
N ILE A 681 -19.59 33.44 7.46
CA ILE A 681 -18.76 33.17 6.28
C ILE A 681 -18.41 34.49 5.61
N ARG A 682 -17.12 34.65 5.30
CA ARG A 682 -16.62 35.68 4.40
C ARG A 682 -16.28 35.04 3.05
N TYR A 683 -16.96 35.47 2.00
CA TYR A 683 -16.69 35.01 0.65
C TYR A 683 -15.38 35.60 0.10
N GLU A 684 -14.75 34.91 -0.85
CA GLU A 684 -13.52 35.39 -1.49
C GLU A 684 -13.80 36.72 -2.21
N GLY A 685 -13.13 37.80 -1.80
CA GLY A 685 -13.30 39.14 -2.37
C GLY A 685 -14.46 39.97 -1.81
N SER A 686 -15.18 39.48 -0.81
CA SER A 686 -16.17 40.26 -0.05
C SER A 686 -15.66 40.56 1.36
N ASP A 687 -16.00 41.74 1.89
CA ASP A 687 -15.77 42.11 3.30
C ASP A 687 -16.97 41.76 4.19
N GLU A 688 -18.12 41.45 3.59
CA GLU A 688 -19.35 41.12 4.29
C GLU A 688 -19.25 39.73 4.95
N LEU A 689 -19.75 39.65 6.19
CA LEU A 689 -19.90 38.42 6.94
C LEU A 689 -21.36 37.98 6.85
N VAL A 690 -21.58 36.77 6.33
CA VAL A 690 -22.92 36.17 6.21
C VAL A 690 -23.03 35.02 7.18
N GLU A 691 -24.02 35.02 8.06
CA GLU A 691 -24.26 33.91 9.01
C GLU A 691 -24.30 32.55 8.29
N TRP A 692 -23.73 31.52 8.89
CA TRP A 692 -23.68 30.18 8.30
C TRP A 692 -25.07 29.59 8.04
N GLU A 693 -26.04 29.85 8.92
CA GLU A 693 -27.43 29.45 8.72
C GLU A 693 -28.02 30.05 7.44
N VAL A 694 -27.60 31.25 7.04
CA VAL A 694 -27.99 31.85 5.76
C VAL A 694 -27.11 31.32 4.63
N ALA A 695 -25.78 31.30 4.82
CA ALA A 695 -24.80 30.92 3.79
C ALA A 695 -24.93 29.46 3.33
N ARG A 696 -25.50 28.56 4.14
CA ARG A 696 -25.73 27.16 3.77
C ARG A 696 -26.94 26.96 2.84
N HIS A 697 -27.83 27.94 2.76
CA HIS A 697 -28.94 27.96 1.80
C HIS A 697 -28.45 28.57 0.49
N VAL A 698 -28.10 27.71 -0.47
CA VAL A 698 -27.48 28.12 -1.72
C VAL A 698 -28.48 28.10 -2.87
N SER A 699 -28.49 29.20 -3.64
CA SER A 699 -29.22 29.31 -4.90
C SER A 699 -28.21 29.18 -6.06
N ILE A 700 -28.22 28.02 -6.72
CA ILE A 700 -27.21 27.67 -7.72
C ILE A 700 -27.81 27.77 -9.12
N SER A 701 -27.23 28.61 -9.96
CA SER A 701 -27.71 28.87 -11.31
C SER A 701 -26.91 28.10 -12.37
N PHE A 702 -27.59 27.23 -13.12
CA PHE A 702 -27.00 26.37 -14.14
C PHE A 702 -27.44 26.79 -15.56
N PRO A 703 -26.51 26.93 -16.52
CA PRO A 703 -26.89 27.21 -17.91
C PRO A 703 -27.64 26.03 -18.54
N ILE A 704 -28.53 26.32 -19.50
CA ILE A 704 -29.27 25.29 -20.24
C ILE A 704 -28.54 24.95 -21.55
N HIS A 705 -28.06 23.72 -21.69
CA HIS A 705 -27.33 23.25 -22.85
C HIS A 705 -28.21 22.60 -23.91
N SER A 706 -27.79 22.69 -25.18
CA SER A 706 -28.46 22.06 -26.32
C SER A 706 -28.54 20.55 -26.19
N LYS A 707 -29.65 19.95 -26.63
CA LYS A 707 -29.83 18.49 -26.68
C LYS A 707 -28.63 17.82 -27.36
N MET A 708 -28.04 16.84 -26.68
CA MET A 708 -26.91 16.08 -27.20
C MET A 708 -27.32 14.64 -27.49
N LYS A 709 -26.88 14.09 -28.63
CA LYS A 709 -27.06 12.67 -28.92
C LYS A 709 -26.34 11.85 -27.85
N ARG A 710 -27.12 11.09 -27.05
CA ARG A 710 -26.64 10.20 -25.99
C ARG A 710 -25.72 9.14 -26.59
N SER A 711 -24.41 9.32 -26.44
CA SER A 711 -23.40 8.35 -26.89
C SER A 711 -22.13 8.50 -26.07
N MET A 712 -21.42 7.39 -25.82
CA MET A 712 -20.15 7.39 -25.07
C MET A 712 -19.14 8.36 -25.69
N ARG A 713 -19.03 8.36 -27.02
CA ARG A 713 -18.11 9.25 -27.73
C ARG A 713 -18.41 10.72 -27.46
N LYS A 714 -19.67 11.15 -27.49
CA LYS A 714 -20.03 12.54 -27.20
C LYS A 714 -19.81 12.88 -25.73
N ALA A 715 -20.13 11.99 -24.79
CA ALA A 715 -19.86 12.19 -23.36
C ALA A 715 -18.37 12.38 -23.05
N ILE A 716 -17.50 11.66 -23.76
CA ILE A 716 -16.04 11.77 -23.60
C ILE A 716 -15.51 13.07 -24.22
N LEU A 717 -16.02 13.45 -25.39
CA LEU A 717 -15.52 14.58 -26.18
C LEU A 717 -16.01 15.95 -25.69
N TYR A 718 -17.12 16.01 -24.96
CA TYR A 718 -17.75 17.26 -24.57
C TYR A 718 -17.85 17.41 -23.06
N ILE A 719 -17.72 18.64 -22.58
CA ILE A 719 -17.96 19.03 -21.18
C ILE A 719 -18.96 20.17 -21.14
N GLY A 720 -19.73 20.25 -20.07
CA GLY A 720 -20.57 21.38 -19.73
C GLY A 720 -20.45 21.71 -18.25
N ASP A 721 -21.15 22.75 -17.85
CA ASP A 721 -21.25 23.29 -16.50
C ASP A 721 -22.72 23.44 -16.04
N GLY A 722 -23.69 23.16 -16.92
CA GLY A 722 -25.11 23.25 -16.61
C GLY A 722 -25.89 21.96 -16.77
N VAL A 723 -27.14 22.08 -17.22
CA VAL A 723 -28.09 20.97 -17.41
C VAL A 723 -28.70 21.03 -18.81
N GLU A 724 -29.25 19.91 -19.28
CA GLU A 724 -30.08 19.92 -20.49
C GLU A 724 -31.50 20.41 -20.16
N GLU A 725 -32.21 20.97 -21.14
CA GLU A 725 -33.62 21.33 -20.97
C GLU A 725 -34.45 20.10 -20.57
N ASN A 726 -35.36 20.24 -19.60
CA ASN A 726 -36.17 19.14 -19.04
C ASN A 726 -35.32 17.95 -18.55
N PHE A 727 -34.16 18.23 -17.92
CA PHE A 727 -33.23 17.17 -17.52
C PHE A 727 -33.85 16.15 -16.57
N LEU A 728 -34.72 16.53 -15.63
CA LEU A 728 -35.36 15.59 -14.69
C LEU A 728 -36.16 14.51 -15.42
N GLN A 729 -37.04 14.91 -16.35
CA GLN A 729 -37.78 13.96 -17.19
C GLN A 729 -36.82 13.07 -17.99
N LYS A 730 -35.77 13.64 -18.57
CA LYS A 730 -34.77 12.89 -19.34
C LYS A 730 -33.97 11.90 -18.48
N VAL A 731 -33.74 12.23 -17.21
CA VAL A 731 -33.13 11.34 -16.22
C VAL A 731 -34.10 10.21 -15.88
N ASP A 732 -35.39 10.50 -15.72
CA ASP A 732 -36.40 9.48 -15.47
C ASP A 732 -36.55 8.50 -16.64
N ASP A 733 -36.65 9.00 -17.87
CA ASP A 733 -36.66 8.19 -19.09
C ASP A 733 -35.42 7.26 -19.12
N LEU A 734 -34.26 7.83 -18.80
CA LEU A 734 -32.99 7.10 -18.78
C LEU A 734 -32.96 6.03 -17.68
N PHE A 735 -33.60 6.27 -16.53
CA PHE A 735 -33.69 5.28 -15.46
C PHE A 735 -34.72 4.18 -15.77
N GLU A 736 -35.78 4.47 -16.52
CA GLU A 736 -36.78 3.48 -16.92
C GLU A 736 -36.27 2.49 -17.97
N ASP A 737 -35.37 2.94 -18.84
CA ASP A 737 -34.70 2.10 -19.84
C ASP A 737 -33.65 1.14 -19.24
N VAL A 738 -33.39 1.21 -17.93
CA VAL A 738 -32.28 0.50 -17.27
C VAL A 738 -32.81 -0.43 -16.19
N SER A 739 -32.24 -1.65 -16.14
CA SER A 739 -32.62 -2.64 -15.14
C SER A 739 -32.35 -2.14 -13.71
N ARG A 740 -33.23 -2.53 -12.78
CA ARG A 740 -33.12 -2.19 -11.34
C ARG A 740 -31.74 -2.54 -10.76
N HIS A 741 -31.15 -3.66 -11.18
CA HIS A 741 -29.82 -4.08 -10.71
C HIS A 741 -28.70 -3.12 -11.13
N VAL A 742 -28.73 -2.62 -12.38
CA VAL A 742 -27.74 -1.64 -12.86
C VAL A 742 -27.92 -0.32 -12.10
N LEU A 743 -29.16 0.13 -11.88
CA LEU A 743 -29.45 1.33 -11.08
C LEU A 743 -28.97 1.21 -9.63
N GLN A 744 -29.17 0.06 -8.99
CA GLN A 744 -28.60 -0.21 -7.66
C GLN A 744 -27.08 -0.08 -7.69
N ARG A 745 -26.41 -0.64 -8.72
CA ARG A 745 -24.96 -0.48 -8.86
C ARG A 745 -24.52 0.96 -9.08
N VAL A 746 -25.29 1.79 -9.79
CA VAL A 746 -25.00 3.24 -9.92
C VAL A 746 -24.92 3.90 -8.55
N VAL A 747 -25.87 3.60 -7.66
CA VAL A 747 -25.91 4.15 -6.29
C VAL A 747 -24.59 3.88 -5.56
N ILE A 748 -23.99 2.69 -5.71
CA ILE A 748 -22.69 2.36 -5.09
C ILE A 748 -21.60 3.39 -5.44
N TYR A 749 -21.62 3.97 -6.64
CA TYR A 749 -20.61 4.92 -7.09
C TYR A 749 -20.94 6.37 -6.72
N ILE A 750 -22.22 6.75 -6.68
CA ILE A 750 -22.65 8.14 -6.46
C ILE A 750 -23.16 8.43 -5.04
N THR A 751 -23.19 7.44 -4.13
CA THR A 751 -23.69 7.63 -2.76
C THR A 751 -22.89 8.64 -1.95
N THR A 752 -21.56 8.68 -2.11
CA THR A 752 -20.70 9.53 -1.28
C THR A 752 -20.68 10.98 -1.75
N ALA A 753 -20.30 11.89 -0.84
CA ALA A 753 -20.17 13.32 -1.12
C ALA A 753 -18.86 13.71 -1.83
N ASN A 754 -18.19 12.76 -2.49
CA ASN A 754 -16.87 12.98 -3.04
C ASN A 754 -16.95 13.84 -4.32
N SER A 755 -16.10 14.86 -4.41
CA SER A 755 -15.92 15.67 -5.64
C SER A 755 -15.44 14.86 -6.85
N LYS A 756 -14.97 13.63 -6.62
CA LYS A 756 -14.46 12.72 -7.63
C LYS A 756 -14.63 11.27 -7.19
N PHE A 757 -15.04 10.40 -8.09
CA PHE A 757 -15.08 8.96 -7.86
C PHE A 757 -14.57 8.18 -9.07
N GLU A 758 -14.11 6.95 -8.84
CA GLU A 758 -13.56 6.07 -9.86
C GLU A 758 -14.39 4.77 -9.91
N MET A 759 -14.61 4.25 -11.12
CA MET A 759 -15.17 2.91 -11.29
C MET A 759 -14.23 1.88 -10.67
N ASN A 760 -14.77 0.73 -10.26
CA ASN A 760 -13.98 -0.31 -9.60
C ASN A 760 -12.89 -0.85 -10.54
N ARG A 761 -11.60 -0.69 -10.19
CA ARG A 761 -10.52 -1.07 -11.12
C ARG A 761 -10.46 -2.57 -11.40
N ILE A 762 -10.53 -2.92 -12.68
CA ILE A 762 -10.41 -4.28 -13.19
C ILE A 762 -8.93 -4.71 -13.23
N SER A 763 -8.63 -5.95 -12.84
CA SER A 763 -7.29 -6.54 -12.88
C SER A 763 -6.98 -7.11 -14.26
N ARG A 764 -5.70 -7.38 -14.55
CA ARG A 764 -5.29 -8.00 -15.83
C ARG A 764 -5.97 -9.35 -16.08
N GLU A 765 -6.32 -10.05 -15.02
CA GLU A 765 -7.02 -11.34 -15.06
C GLU A 765 -8.55 -11.19 -15.10
N GLY A 766 -9.08 -9.97 -15.23
CA GLY A 766 -10.52 -9.72 -15.29
C GLY A 766 -11.26 -9.77 -13.95
N GLY A 767 -10.52 -9.81 -12.84
CA GLY A 767 -11.07 -9.66 -11.48
C GLY A 767 -10.97 -8.23 -10.97
N SER A 768 -11.06 -8.02 -9.65
CA SER A 768 -10.80 -6.70 -9.05
C SER A 768 -9.33 -6.51 -8.68
N THR A 769 -8.79 -5.31 -8.86
CA THR A 769 -7.49 -4.88 -8.28
C THR A 769 -7.65 -4.13 -6.96
N THR A 770 -8.85 -3.69 -6.64
CA THR A 770 -9.15 -2.85 -5.47
C THR A 770 -9.93 -3.65 -4.43
N ASN A 771 -10.24 -2.99 -3.32
CA ASN A 771 -11.06 -3.58 -2.29
C ASN A 771 -12.46 -3.88 -2.82
N MET A 772 -12.95 -3.15 -3.82
CA MET A 772 -14.31 -3.26 -4.30
C MET A 772 -14.42 -4.26 -5.44
N SER A 773 -15.51 -5.02 -5.44
CA SER A 773 -15.71 -6.10 -6.39
C SER A 773 -16.21 -5.55 -7.75
N VAL A 774 -15.64 -6.02 -8.87
CA VAL A 774 -16.04 -5.64 -10.25
C VAL A 774 -17.08 -6.62 -10.83
N ASN A 775 -18.16 -6.16 -11.46
CA ASN A 775 -19.21 -7.00 -12.06
C ASN A 775 -19.36 -6.61 -13.54
N LEU A 776 -19.88 -7.51 -14.38
CA LEU A 776 -20.19 -7.22 -15.78
C LEU A 776 -21.14 -6.03 -15.93
N ASP A 777 -22.11 -5.89 -15.02
CA ASP A 777 -23.03 -4.75 -14.99
C ASP A 777 -22.31 -3.41 -14.84
N ASP A 778 -21.08 -3.37 -14.31
CA ASP A 778 -20.30 -2.13 -14.22
C ASP A 778 -20.02 -1.51 -15.60
N VAL A 779 -20.07 -2.30 -16.69
CA VAL A 779 -19.99 -1.79 -18.06
C VAL A 779 -21.22 -0.93 -18.37
N LYS A 780 -22.42 -1.43 -18.09
CA LYS A 780 -23.65 -0.67 -18.29
C LYS A 780 -23.75 0.52 -17.34
N VAL A 781 -23.28 0.38 -16.10
CA VAL A 781 -23.16 1.49 -15.15
C VAL A 781 -22.25 2.60 -15.68
N HIS A 782 -21.07 2.25 -16.21
CA HIS A 782 -20.16 3.23 -16.80
C HIS A 782 -20.80 3.98 -17.98
N GLN A 783 -21.46 3.24 -18.88
CA GLN A 783 -22.20 3.82 -20.00
C GLN A 783 -23.33 4.75 -19.52
N LEU A 784 -24.10 4.34 -18.51
CA LEU A 784 -25.17 5.12 -17.92
C LEU A 784 -24.64 6.40 -17.29
N LEU A 785 -23.54 6.34 -16.54
CA LEU A 785 -22.90 7.53 -15.96
C LEU A 785 -22.38 8.49 -17.04
N LEU A 786 -21.84 7.98 -18.15
CA LEU A 786 -21.48 8.80 -19.31
C LEU A 786 -22.73 9.46 -19.94
N GLN A 787 -23.83 8.73 -20.10
CA GLN A 787 -25.09 9.30 -20.59
C GLN A 787 -25.66 10.35 -19.63
N LEU A 788 -25.65 10.08 -18.33
CA LEU A 788 -26.06 11.02 -17.29
C LEU A 788 -25.21 12.30 -17.33
N SER A 789 -23.89 12.18 -17.59
CA SER A 789 -23.02 13.35 -17.78
C SER A 789 -23.35 14.19 -19.01
N THR A 790 -24.06 13.64 -19.99
CA THR A 790 -24.62 14.43 -21.12
C THR A 790 -25.95 15.09 -20.78
N ILE A 791 -26.62 14.72 -19.69
CA ILE A 791 -27.88 15.33 -19.26
C ILE A 791 -27.61 16.40 -18.19
N ILE A 792 -26.73 16.12 -17.23
CA ILE A 792 -26.37 17.01 -16.12
C ILE A 792 -24.85 17.25 -16.03
N PRO A 793 -24.19 17.80 -17.07
CA PRO A 793 -22.74 17.97 -17.07
C PRO A 793 -22.20 18.85 -15.93
N GLY A 794 -23.02 19.74 -15.35
CA GLY A 794 -22.71 20.53 -14.16
C GLY A 794 -22.67 19.70 -12.86
N GLY A 795 -23.42 18.59 -12.79
CA GLY A 795 -23.43 17.69 -11.63
C GLY A 795 -22.46 16.51 -11.78
N LEU A 796 -22.24 16.04 -13.01
CA LEU A 796 -21.37 14.89 -13.26
C LEU A 796 -20.68 15.00 -14.62
N ARG A 797 -19.37 14.76 -14.67
CA ARG A 797 -18.63 14.64 -15.94
C ARG A 797 -17.44 13.68 -15.85
N PRO A 798 -17.06 13.01 -16.94
CA PRO A 798 -15.82 12.24 -16.96
C PRO A 798 -14.63 13.16 -16.66
N ALA A 799 -13.67 12.69 -15.87
CA ALA A 799 -12.43 13.40 -15.59
C ALA A 799 -11.53 13.45 -16.85
N ASN A 800 -10.66 14.46 -16.94
CA ASN A 800 -9.75 14.62 -18.07
C ASN A 800 -8.58 13.64 -17.97
N ASN A 801 -8.15 13.09 -19.11
CA ASN A 801 -6.99 12.20 -19.23
C ASN A 801 -7.06 10.96 -18.32
N THR A 802 -8.26 10.41 -18.13
CA THR A 802 -8.52 9.22 -17.30
C THR A 802 -9.60 8.35 -17.94
N THR A 803 -9.55 7.04 -17.72
CA THR A 803 -10.40 6.08 -18.43
C THR A 803 -11.69 5.71 -17.72
N ALA A 804 -11.82 5.88 -16.41
CA ALA A 804 -12.98 5.40 -15.66
C ALA A 804 -13.23 6.23 -14.40
N THR A 805 -13.04 7.54 -14.50
CA THR A 805 -13.11 8.46 -13.37
C THR A 805 -14.05 9.59 -13.69
N PHE A 806 -14.87 9.97 -12.72
CA PHE A 806 -15.84 11.05 -12.85
C PHE A 806 -15.55 12.13 -11.82
N VAL A 807 -15.77 13.37 -12.22
CA VAL A 807 -15.75 14.56 -11.38
C VAL A 807 -17.19 14.99 -11.14
N VAL A 808 -17.45 15.49 -9.95
CA VAL A 808 -18.70 16.09 -9.51
C VAL A 808 -18.43 17.59 -9.39
N PRO A 809 -18.72 18.39 -10.43
CA PRO A 809 -18.40 19.83 -10.41
C PRO A 809 -19.24 20.60 -9.39
N ASN A 810 -20.50 20.18 -9.21
CA ASN A 810 -21.40 20.70 -8.19
C ASN A 810 -22.05 19.52 -7.45
N GLY A 811 -21.84 19.45 -6.13
CA GLY A 811 -22.35 18.40 -5.26
C GLY A 811 -23.89 18.37 -5.22
N PRO A 812 -24.54 19.48 -4.81
CA PRO A 812 -26.00 19.59 -4.71
C PRO A 812 -26.76 19.02 -5.91
N LEU A 813 -26.38 19.39 -7.13
CA LEU A 813 -27.06 18.90 -8.34
C LEU A 813 -26.98 17.36 -8.49
N LEU A 814 -25.82 16.75 -8.22
CA LEU A 814 -25.70 15.29 -8.27
C LEU A 814 -26.43 14.62 -7.10
N TRP A 815 -26.43 15.25 -5.91
CA TRP A 815 -27.10 14.72 -4.73
C TRP A 815 -28.61 14.71 -4.88
N THR A 816 -29.20 15.72 -5.52
CA THR A 816 -30.63 15.71 -5.90
C THR A 816 -30.95 14.53 -6.82
N ILE A 817 -30.11 14.26 -7.84
CA ILE A 817 -30.31 13.09 -8.72
C ILE A 817 -30.13 11.77 -7.97
N ARG A 818 -29.15 11.71 -7.06
CA ARG A 818 -28.94 10.54 -6.19
C ARG A 818 -30.17 10.29 -5.32
N GLU A 819 -30.71 11.32 -4.68
CA GLU A 819 -31.88 11.23 -3.81
C GLU A 819 -33.11 10.79 -4.60
N HIS A 820 -33.34 11.36 -5.78
CA HIS A 820 -34.39 10.94 -6.71
C HIS A 820 -34.26 9.45 -7.06
N LEU A 821 -33.05 9.00 -7.44
CA LEU A 821 -32.76 7.60 -7.74
C LEU A 821 -32.99 6.68 -6.53
N GLN A 822 -32.56 7.09 -5.33
CA GLN A 822 -32.73 6.32 -4.11
C GLN A 822 -34.21 6.20 -3.72
N GLN A 823 -34.99 7.27 -3.85
CA GLN A 823 -36.44 7.25 -3.65
C GLN A 823 -37.12 6.28 -4.62
N LYS A 824 -36.75 6.31 -5.91
CA LYS A 824 -37.26 5.38 -6.94
C LYS A 824 -36.90 3.92 -6.65
N LEU A 825 -35.69 3.65 -6.16
CA LEU A 825 -35.21 2.27 -5.92
C LEU A 825 -35.71 1.62 -4.63
N PHE A 826 -35.83 2.41 -3.56
CA PHE A 826 -36.10 1.89 -2.22
C PHE A 826 -37.52 2.19 -1.73
N GLY A 827 -38.13 3.28 -2.19
CA GLY A 827 -39.45 3.72 -1.75
C GLY A 827 -39.55 3.96 -0.23
N LYS A 828 -40.77 4.18 0.25
CA LYS A 828 -41.11 4.21 1.68
C LYS A 828 -41.34 2.78 2.19
N ILE A 829 -41.01 2.52 3.45
CA ILE A 829 -41.34 1.25 4.11
C ILE A 829 -42.86 1.14 4.21
N SER A 830 -43.43 0.02 3.77
CA SER A 830 -44.87 -0.20 3.89
C SER A 830 -45.24 -0.63 5.32
N SER A 831 -46.45 -0.29 5.80
CA SER A 831 -46.93 -0.76 7.10
C SER A 831 -46.93 -2.29 7.20
N LYS A 832 -47.24 -2.97 6.08
CA LYS A 832 -47.24 -4.44 5.96
C LYS A 832 -45.86 -5.05 6.24
N ASP A 833 -44.78 -4.39 5.85
CA ASP A 833 -43.41 -4.87 6.12
C ASP A 833 -43.09 -4.88 7.62
N VAL A 834 -43.64 -3.94 8.38
CA VAL A 834 -43.43 -3.85 9.83
C VAL A 834 -44.31 -4.85 10.58
N GLU A 835 -45.55 -5.01 10.15
CA GLU A 835 -46.54 -5.92 10.76
C GLU A 835 -46.09 -7.39 10.76
N GLY A 836 -45.26 -7.79 9.78
CA GLY A 836 -44.68 -9.13 9.75
C GLY A 836 -43.71 -9.44 10.91
N TRP A 837 -43.17 -8.43 11.60
CA TRP A 837 -42.30 -8.61 12.75
C TRP A 837 -43.11 -8.81 14.04
N LYS A 838 -42.88 -9.93 14.75
CA LYS A 838 -43.39 -10.16 16.12
C LYS A 838 -42.93 -9.06 17.08
N GLN A 839 -43.66 -8.89 18.19
CA GLN A 839 -43.29 -7.90 19.20
C GLN A 839 -41.95 -8.23 19.85
N MET A 840 -40.95 -7.40 19.56
CA MET A 840 -39.61 -7.49 20.15
C MET A 840 -39.67 -7.07 21.62
N ARG A 841 -39.78 -8.04 22.53
CA ARG A 841 -39.84 -7.84 23.98
C ARG A 841 -38.56 -8.35 24.61
N PHE A 842 -37.86 -7.52 25.39
CA PHE A 842 -36.72 -7.96 26.18
C PHE A 842 -37.21 -8.73 27.40
N ARG A 843 -36.84 -10.00 27.53
CA ARG A 843 -37.39 -10.93 28.53
C ARG A 843 -36.67 -10.88 29.89
N ASP A 844 -35.42 -10.45 29.92
CA ASP A 844 -34.61 -10.47 31.14
C ASP A 844 -34.66 -9.13 31.88
N ILE A 845 -35.64 -8.98 32.76
CA ILE A 845 -35.83 -7.76 33.55
C ILE A 845 -34.69 -7.49 34.55
N THR A 846 -33.86 -8.49 34.87
CA THR A 846 -32.77 -8.33 35.84
C THR A 846 -31.58 -7.57 35.24
N ARG A 847 -31.37 -7.69 33.92
CA ARG A 847 -30.30 -6.99 33.21
C ARG A 847 -30.75 -5.56 32.92
N LYS A 848 -30.36 -4.59 33.74
CA LYS A 848 -30.51 -3.15 33.39
C LYS A 848 -29.43 -2.73 32.37
N PRO A 849 -29.71 -1.83 31.42
CA PRO A 849 -28.69 -1.30 30.53
C PRO A 849 -27.76 -0.36 31.33
N TYR A 850 -26.48 -0.37 31.00
CA TYR A 850 -25.54 0.63 31.54
C TYR A 850 -25.81 1.99 30.90
N GLU A 851 -25.45 3.07 31.60
CA GLU A 851 -25.63 4.45 31.12
C GLU A 851 -25.04 4.66 29.72
N TYR A 852 -23.78 4.26 29.51
CA TYR A 852 -23.13 4.36 28.19
C TYR A 852 -23.86 3.61 27.07
N GLN A 853 -24.61 2.53 27.40
CA GLN A 853 -25.42 1.79 26.41
C GLN A 853 -26.68 2.58 26.04
N VAL A 854 -27.27 3.28 27.00
CA VAL A 854 -28.43 4.15 26.77
C VAL A 854 -28.01 5.35 25.93
N THR A 855 -26.91 6.02 26.26
CA THR A 855 -26.38 7.14 25.48
C THR A 855 -26.07 6.71 24.05
N ALA A 856 -25.34 5.61 23.86
CA ALA A 856 -25.03 5.11 22.51
C ALA A 856 -26.29 4.75 21.69
N LEU A 857 -27.35 4.26 22.33
CA LEU A 857 -28.64 4.04 21.68
C LEU A 857 -29.30 5.35 21.25
N GLN A 858 -29.25 6.39 22.08
CA GLN A 858 -29.80 7.71 21.72
C GLN A 858 -29.02 8.35 20.57
N ASP A 859 -27.69 8.21 20.57
CA ASP A 859 -26.85 8.70 19.46
C ASP A 859 -27.25 8.04 18.12
N MET A 860 -27.53 6.72 18.12
CA MET A 860 -28.03 6.02 16.94
C MET A 860 -29.40 6.54 16.48
N ILE A 861 -30.31 6.78 17.43
CA ILE A 861 -31.66 7.30 17.15
C ILE A 861 -31.58 8.72 16.55
N SER A 862 -30.77 9.60 17.15
CA SER A 862 -30.53 10.95 16.67
C SER A 862 -29.95 10.94 15.25
N ASN A 863 -28.98 10.07 14.97
CA ASN A 863 -28.43 9.91 13.62
C ASN A 863 -29.52 9.51 12.61
N HIS A 864 -30.36 8.53 12.95
CA HIS A 864 -31.46 8.09 12.08
C HIS A 864 -32.48 9.20 11.82
N GLN A 865 -32.87 9.94 12.86
CA GLN A 865 -33.82 11.06 12.75
C GLN A 865 -33.29 12.19 11.85
N ARG A 866 -31.96 12.38 11.80
CA ARG A 866 -31.29 13.31 10.88
C ARG A 866 -31.11 12.76 9.46
N GLY A 867 -31.67 11.60 9.15
CA GLY A 867 -31.59 10.97 7.83
C GLY A 867 -30.27 10.22 7.56
N MET A 868 -29.42 10.04 8.57
CA MET A 868 -28.17 9.29 8.42
C MET A 868 -28.48 7.80 8.30
N ARG A 869 -27.95 7.18 7.24
CA ARG A 869 -28.16 5.74 6.95
C ARG A 869 -27.18 4.81 7.64
N GLY A 870 -26.18 5.35 8.32
CA GLY A 870 -25.05 4.60 8.83
C GLY A 870 -24.72 4.94 10.28
N SER A 871 -24.54 3.92 11.11
CA SER A 871 -24.04 4.07 12.48
C SER A 871 -22.76 3.25 12.68
N PHE A 872 -21.68 3.88 13.16
CA PHE A 872 -20.41 3.20 13.41
C PHE A 872 -20.12 3.18 14.92
N LEU A 873 -20.38 2.03 15.56
CA LEU A 873 -20.22 1.85 17.00
C LEU A 873 -18.81 1.33 17.31
N TRP A 874 -18.05 2.13 18.05
CA TRP A 874 -16.76 1.77 18.57
C TRP A 874 -16.79 1.64 20.09
N LEU A 875 -16.99 0.42 20.56
CA LEU A 875 -17.05 0.11 21.99
C LEU A 875 -16.14 -1.06 22.32
N LEU A 876 -15.55 -1.03 23.52
CA LEU A 876 -14.66 -2.08 24.00
C LEU A 876 -15.35 -3.45 24.00
N LEU A 877 -14.54 -4.50 23.89
CA LEU A 877 -15.06 -5.86 23.85
C LEU A 877 -15.73 -6.22 25.17
N GLY A 878 -16.93 -6.80 25.09
CA GLY A 878 -17.74 -7.13 26.26
C GLY A 878 -18.61 -5.99 26.79
N SER A 879 -18.68 -4.85 26.10
CA SER A 879 -19.54 -3.71 26.46
C SER A 879 -21.03 -3.90 26.21
N GLY A 880 -21.45 -5.04 25.64
CA GLY A 880 -22.85 -5.29 25.28
C GLY A 880 -23.32 -4.63 23.98
N LYS A 881 -22.45 -4.49 22.97
CA LYS A 881 -22.76 -3.96 21.62
C LYS A 881 -24.03 -4.56 21.01
N SER A 882 -24.18 -5.89 21.11
CA SER A 882 -25.32 -6.62 20.56
C SER A 882 -26.65 -6.20 21.19
N ARG A 883 -26.66 -5.90 22.48
CA ARG A 883 -27.84 -5.40 23.20
C ARG A 883 -28.27 -4.01 22.73
N ILE A 884 -27.30 -3.12 22.48
CA ILE A 884 -27.56 -1.77 21.95
C ILE A 884 -28.29 -1.90 20.60
N ILE A 885 -27.75 -2.72 19.69
CA ILE A 885 -28.36 -2.92 18.37
C ILE A 885 -29.76 -3.51 18.46
N LEU A 886 -29.96 -4.57 19.26
CA LEU A 886 -31.28 -5.19 19.37
C LEU A 886 -32.32 -4.23 19.99
N SER A 887 -31.87 -3.35 20.88
CA SER A 887 -32.71 -2.27 21.43
C SER A 887 -33.04 -1.21 20.37
N TYR A 888 -32.09 -0.88 19.51
CA TYR A 888 -32.29 0.02 18.38
C TYR A 888 -33.25 -0.55 17.32
N LEU A 889 -33.08 -1.82 16.93
CA LEU A 889 -34.01 -2.51 16.03
C LEU A 889 -35.44 -2.55 16.61
N ARG A 890 -35.57 -2.72 17.93
CA ARG A 890 -36.86 -2.64 18.63
C ARG A 890 -37.47 -1.24 18.52
N TRP A 891 -36.67 -0.19 18.62
CA TRP A 891 -37.11 1.20 18.42
C TRP A 891 -37.57 1.43 16.98
N LEU A 892 -36.81 1.00 15.97
CA LEU A 892 -37.22 1.08 14.56
C LEU A 892 -38.56 0.39 14.31
N ARG A 893 -38.76 -0.80 14.89
CA ARG A 893 -40.04 -1.52 14.79
C ARG A 893 -41.19 -0.70 15.41
N LYS A 894 -40.97 -0.15 16.61
CA LYS A 894 -41.99 0.65 17.32
C LYS A 894 -42.42 1.87 16.49
N ASN A 895 -41.49 2.49 15.76
CA ASN A 895 -41.73 3.65 14.91
C ASN A 895 -42.11 3.30 13.46
N LYS A 896 -42.40 2.03 13.15
CA LYS A 896 -42.75 1.56 11.80
C LYS A 896 -41.69 1.84 10.73
N GLN A 897 -40.42 1.80 11.13
CA GLN A 897 -39.25 2.05 10.28
C GLN A 897 -38.34 0.82 10.11
N LEU A 898 -38.71 -0.34 10.67
CA LEU A 898 -37.94 -1.57 10.51
C LEU A 898 -38.27 -2.26 9.17
N PRO A 899 -37.30 -2.48 8.26
CA PRO A 899 -37.57 -3.12 6.99
C PRO A 899 -37.74 -4.63 7.11
N LYS A 900 -38.15 -5.28 6.01
CA LYS A 900 -38.49 -6.71 5.94
C LYS A 900 -37.34 -7.65 6.31
N TYR A 901 -36.10 -7.24 6.04
CA TYR A 901 -34.91 -8.07 6.25
C TYR A 901 -33.93 -7.42 7.23
N ILE A 902 -33.34 -8.24 8.10
CA ILE A 902 -32.16 -7.87 8.90
C ILE A 902 -31.07 -8.88 8.57
N ILE A 903 -29.91 -8.39 8.12
CA ILE A 903 -28.77 -9.23 7.76
C ILE A 903 -27.61 -8.86 8.67
N TYR A 904 -27.20 -9.80 9.52
CA TYR A 904 -26.14 -9.62 10.50
C TYR A 904 -24.94 -10.47 10.09
N THR A 905 -23.83 -9.81 9.73
CA THR A 905 -22.58 -10.49 9.44
C THR A 905 -21.65 -10.49 10.64
N LEU A 906 -21.03 -11.65 10.89
CA LEU A 906 -20.22 -11.89 12.08
C LEU A 906 -19.12 -12.95 11.86
N PRO A 907 -18.11 -13.02 12.73
CA PRO A 907 -17.18 -14.15 12.76
C PRO A 907 -17.91 -15.44 13.20
N PRO A 908 -17.53 -16.63 12.68
CA PRO A 908 -18.11 -17.90 13.10
C PRO A 908 -18.08 -18.11 14.63
N GLU A 909 -17.01 -17.65 15.29
CA GLU A 909 -16.78 -17.81 16.72
C GLU A 909 -17.77 -17.00 17.58
N SER A 910 -18.42 -15.98 17.02
CA SER A 910 -19.38 -15.12 17.74
C SER A 910 -20.83 -15.60 17.60
N ALA A 911 -21.11 -16.56 16.70
CA ALA A 911 -22.47 -16.89 16.29
C ALA A 911 -23.38 -17.36 17.42
N MET A 912 -22.92 -18.28 18.26
CA MET A 912 -23.75 -18.82 19.35
C MET A 912 -24.09 -17.76 20.40
N SER A 913 -23.11 -16.93 20.78
CA SER A 913 -23.33 -15.83 21.73
C SER A 913 -24.33 -14.79 21.20
N ILE A 914 -24.29 -14.48 19.91
CA ILE A 914 -25.27 -13.57 19.29
C ILE A 914 -26.66 -14.21 19.22
N ILE A 915 -26.76 -15.50 18.90
CA ILE A 915 -28.04 -16.24 18.90
C ILE A 915 -28.69 -16.19 20.29
N GLU A 916 -27.92 -16.42 21.35
CA GLU A 916 -28.41 -16.32 22.72
C GLU A 916 -28.90 -14.91 23.07
N GLU A 917 -28.14 -13.88 22.68
CA GLU A 917 -28.57 -12.49 22.91
C GLU A 917 -29.87 -12.15 22.15
N ILE A 918 -30.03 -12.64 20.91
CA ILE A 918 -31.27 -12.48 20.11
C ILE A 918 -32.46 -13.16 20.78
N LYS A 919 -32.28 -14.33 21.40
CA LYS A 919 -33.35 -15.05 22.10
C LYS A 919 -33.96 -14.23 23.25
N TYR A 920 -33.16 -13.40 23.94
CA TYR A 920 -33.68 -12.51 24.98
C TYR A 920 -34.67 -11.46 24.45
N PHE A 921 -34.65 -11.16 23.14
CA PHE A 921 -35.56 -10.21 22.49
C PHE A 921 -36.77 -10.88 21.81
N ASP A 922 -36.90 -12.21 21.90
CA ASP A 922 -37.97 -13.00 21.30
C ASP A 922 -38.08 -12.88 19.77
N ILE A 923 -36.93 -12.90 19.09
CA ILE A 923 -36.85 -12.75 17.63
C ILE A 923 -36.41 -14.06 16.99
N LYS A 924 -37.04 -14.40 15.86
CA LYS A 924 -36.64 -15.57 15.06
C LYS A 924 -35.28 -15.33 14.40
N THR A 925 -34.44 -16.35 14.43
CA THR A 925 -33.10 -16.31 13.82
C THR A 925 -33.01 -17.31 12.66
N ASN A 926 -32.29 -16.91 11.61
CA ASN A 926 -31.92 -17.76 10.49
C ASN A 926 -30.41 -17.68 10.27
N VAL A 927 -29.72 -18.80 10.05
CA VAL A 927 -28.30 -18.81 9.67
C VAL A 927 -28.20 -19.12 8.18
N MET A 928 -27.53 -18.25 7.41
CA MET A 928 -27.27 -18.44 5.98
C MET A 928 -25.89 -19.06 5.77
N ILE A 929 -25.86 -20.22 5.12
CA ILE A 929 -24.62 -20.92 4.79
C ILE A 929 -24.58 -21.17 3.28
N PRO A 930 -23.86 -20.36 2.49
CA PRO A 930 -23.76 -20.48 1.04
C PRO A 930 -22.64 -21.45 0.66
N LEU A 931 -22.74 -22.70 1.15
CA LEU A 931 -21.79 -23.78 0.86
C LEU A 931 -22.58 -25.01 0.40
N LYS A 932 -22.03 -25.74 -0.60
CA LYS A 932 -22.66 -26.94 -1.15
C LYS A 932 -22.79 -28.08 -0.12
N ASN A 933 -21.80 -28.24 0.75
CA ASN A 933 -21.77 -29.31 1.77
C ASN A 933 -22.03 -28.74 3.17
N ILE A 934 -23.27 -28.87 3.62
CA ILE A 934 -23.78 -28.11 4.77
C ILE A 934 -24.14 -28.99 5.98
N SER A 935 -24.36 -30.30 5.78
CA SER A 935 -24.98 -31.21 6.76
C SER A 935 -24.36 -31.10 8.15
N LYS A 936 -23.03 -31.27 8.25
CA LYS A 936 -22.29 -31.18 9.53
C LYS A 936 -22.27 -29.76 10.13
N LYS A 937 -22.42 -28.71 9.30
CA LYS A 937 -22.38 -27.31 9.77
C LYS A 937 -23.74 -26.81 10.27
N LYS A 938 -24.85 -27.46 9.91
CA LYS A 938 -26.21 -27.07 10.33
C LYS A 938 -26.56 -27.59 11.72
N GLU A 939 -26.06 -28.78 12.09
CA GLU A 939 -26.42 -29.46 13.34
C GLU A 939 -26.35 -28.58 14.60
N PRO A 940 -25.29 -27.77 14.84
CA PRO A 940 -25.21 -26.95 16.06
C PRO A 940 -26.35 -25.94 16.17
N PHE A 941 -26.81 -25.39 15.04
CA PHE A 941 -27.87 -24.37 15.01
C PHE A 941 -29.27 -24.99 15.14
N LEU A 942 -29.48 -26.15 14.51
CA LEU A 942 -30.74 -26.89 14.64
C LEU A 942 -30.99 -27.33 16.09
N LYS A 943 -29.95 -27.76 16.81
CA LYS A 943 -30.02 -28.15 18.23
C LYS A 943 -30.51 -27.02 19.14
N VAL A 944 -30.27 -25.76 18.77
CA VAL A 944 -30.72 -24.59 19.55
C VAL A 944 -31.99 -23.93 18.98
N GLY A 945 -32.71 -24.62 18.08
CA GLY A 945 -33.98 -24.17 17.50
C GLY A 945 -33.84 -23.05 16.47
N VAL A 946 -32.67 -22.90 15.84
CA VAL A 946 -32.40 -21.87 14.84
C VAL A 946 -32.56 -22.44 13.44
N SER A 947 -33.29 -21.72 12.58
CA SER A 947 -33.48 -22.14 11.18
C SER A 947 -32.18 -21.93 10.38
N VAL A 948 -31.93 -22.77 9.37
CA VAL A 948 -30.72 -22.66 8.54
C VAL A 948 -31.07 -22.71 7.07
N THR A 949 -30.68 -21.67 6.33
CA THR A 949 -30.89 -21.54 4.89
C THR A 949 -29.62 -21.93 4.14
N GLN A 950 -29.76 -22.78 3.13
CA GLN A 950 -28.67 -23.10 2.21
C GLN A 950 -28.71 -22.12 1.04
N GLY A 951 -27.64 -21.32 0.89
CA GLY A 951 -27.59 -20.22 -0.07
C GLY A 951 -27.56 -18.85 0.60
N CYS A 952 -27.93 -17.83 -0.17
CA CYS A 952 -27.80 -16.42 0.17
C CYS A 952 -29.15 -15.69 0.28
N GLU A 953 -30.26 -16.41 0.19
CA GLU A 953 -31.60 -15.83 0.29
C GLU A 953 -31.98 -15.59 1.77
N PRO A 954 -32.18 -14.34 2.20
CA PRO A 954 -32.58 -14.03 3.56
C PRO A 954 -34.06 -14.38 3.76
N LYS A 955 -34.39 -14.95 4.93
CA LYS A 955 -35.78 -15.16 5.34
C LYS A 955 -36.37 -13.83 5.84
N PRO A 956 -37.59 -13.47 5.41
CA PRO A 956 -38.24 -12.26 5.89
C PRO A 956 -38.60 -12.38 7.37
N TYR A 957 -38.59 -11.27 8.09
CA TYR A 957 -38.96 -11.21 9.52
C TYR A 957 -38.10 -12.11 10.44
N HIS A 958 -36.85 -12.33 10.03
CA HIS A 958 -35.82 -13.02 10.79
C HIS A 958 -34.57 -12.16 10.87
N ILE A 959 -33.79 -12.32 11.94
CA ILE A 959 -32.39 -11.89 11.92
C ILE A 959 -31.60 -12.96 11.18
N ASN A 960 -31.11 -12.61 9.98
CA ASN A 960 -30.36 -13.49 9.09
C ASN A 960 -28.86 -13.36 9.37
N LEU A 961 -28.28 -14.35 10.03
CA LEU A 961 -26.87 -14.43 10.36
C LEU A 961 -26.07 -14.98 9.17
N ILE A 962 -24.99 -14.29 8.78
CA ILE A 962 -24.06 -14.78 7.75
C ILE A 962 -22.62 -14.58 8.16
N PHE A 963 -21.79 -15.61 8.02
CA PHE A 963 -20.38 -15.46 8.38
C PHE A 963 -19.65 -14.53 7.40
N HIS A 964 -18.73 -13.73 7.94
CA HIS A 964 -17.89 -12.82 7.18
C HIS A 964 -17.29 -13.43 5.91
N ASP A 965 -16.74 -14.64 6.02
CA ASP A 965 -16.09 -15.32 4.90
C ASP A 965 -17.06 -15.92 3.89
N HIS A 966 -18.34 -16.03 4.25
CA HIS A 966 -19.41 -16.49 3.38
C HIS A 966 -19.95 -15.36 2.48
N LEU A 967 -19.79 -14.09 2.87
CA LEU A 967 -20.25 -12.94 2.07
C LEU A 967 -19.67 -12.92 0.65
N LYS A 968 -18.44 -13.41 0.46
CA LYS A 968 -17.80 -13.47 -0.87
C LYS A 968 -18.54 -14.39 -1.86
N ASN A 969 -19.41 -15.26 -1.37
CA ASN A 969 -20.21 -16.19 -2.17
C ASN A 969 -21.64 -15.67 -2.43
N CYS A 970 -22.01 -14.52 -1.88
CA CYS A 970 -23.38 -14.00 -1.89
C CYS A 970 -23.48 -12.64 -2.57
N ARG A 971 -22.70 -12.48 -3.63
CA ARG A 971 -22.38 -11.18 -4.20
C ARG A 971 -23.56 -10.56 -4.91
N ASP A 972 -24.18 -11.31 -5.80
CA ASP A 972 -25.26 -10.82 -6.65
C ASP A 972 -26.60 -10.96 -5.91
N GLU A 973 -26.76 -12.05 -5.14
CA GLU A 973 -27.98 -12.37 -4.42
C GLU A 973 -28.29 -11.38 -3.29
N LEU A 974 -27.33 -11.10 -2.39
CA LEU A 974 -27.61 -10.20 -1.26
C LEU A 974 -27.77 -8.74 -1.69
N SER A 975 -27.19 -8.35 -2.82
CA SER A 975 -27.35 -7.00 -3.37
C SER A 975 -28.82 -6.72 -3.73
N MET A 976 -29.58 -7.76 -4.11
CA MET A 976 -31.01 -7.63 -4.42
C MET A 976 -31.86 -7.28 -3.20
N TYR A 977 -31.47 -7.77 -2.02
CA TYR A 977 -32.20 -7.56 -0.76
C TYR A 977 -31.69 -6.35 0.03
N ALA A 978 -30.51 -5.81 -0.30
CA ALA A 978 -29.88 -4.75 0.49
C ALA A 978 -30.76 -3.51 0.64
N GLY A 979 -31.41 -3.06 -0.43
CA GLY A 979 -32.31 -1.91 -0.40
C GLY A 979 -33.48 -2.02 0.58
N ASP A 980 -33.85 -3.24 0.97
CA ASP A 980 -34.92 -3.56 1.91
C ASP A 980 -34.40 -4.20 3.20
N SER A 981 -33.14 -3.92 3.56
CA SER A 981 -32.45 -4.53 4.70
C SER A 981 -31.81 -3.51 5.64
N VAL A 982 -31.78 -3.85 6.93
CA VAL A 982 -30.74 -3.35 7.87
C VAL A 982 -29.55 -4.30 7.83
N PHE A 983 -28.37 -3.78 7.50
CA PHE A 983 -27.13 -4.57 7.47
C PHE A 983 -26.25 -4.29 8.69
N ILE A 984 -25.96 -5.32 9.48
CA ILE A 984 -25.10 -5.21 10.66
C ILE A 984 -23.75 -5.88 10.37
N PHE A 985 -22.67 -5.12 10.44
CA PHE A 985 -21.30 -5.55 10.25
C PHE A 985 -20.59 -5.66 11.60
N ASP A 986 -20.60 -6.85 12.20
CA ASP A 986 -19.83 -7.11 13.40
C ASP A 986 -18.33 -7.17 13.09
N GLU A 987 -17.50 -6.84 14.08
CA GLU A 987 -16.05 -6.77 13.98
C GLU A 987 -15.54 -6.18 12.64
N VAL A 988 -16.08 -5.00 12.26
CA VAL A 988 -15.85 -4.35 10.95
C VAL A 988 -14.37 -4.10 10.64
N HIS A 989 -13.49 -4.14 11.65
CA HIS A 989 -12.05 -4.11 11.45
C HIS A 989 -11.53 -5.25 10.54
N LEU A 990 -12.26 -6.36 10.44
CA LEU A 990 -11.99 -7.45 9.50
C LEU A 990 -12.33 -7.07 8.04
N PHE A 991 -13.08 -5.99 7.83
CA PHE A 991 -13.43 -5.39 6.54
C PHE A 991 -12.59 -4.12 6.24
N LEU A 992 -11.50 -3.87 6.95
CA LEU A 992 -10.61 -2.73 6.65
C LEU A 992 -9.44 -3.11 5.73
N ASN A 993 -9.18 -4.41 5.56
CA ASN A 993 -8.12 -4.89 4.67
C ASN A 993 -8.59 -4.99 3.22
N GLN A 994 -7.66 -4.96 2.28
CA GLN A 994 -7.96 -5.03 0.85
C GLN A 994 -8.32 -6.45 0.44
N THR A 995 -9.60 -6.84 0.59
CA THR A 995 -10.08 -8.22 0.33
C THR A 995 -11.45 -8.21 -0.37
N LEU A 996 -11.81 -9.30 -1.05
CA LEU A 996 -13.16 -9.47 -1.62
C LEU A 996 -14.26 -9.33 -0.57
N ARG A 997 -14.03 -9.81 0.65
CA ARG A 997 -14.95 -9.66 1.79
C ARG A 997 -15.21 -8.18 2.09
N THR A 998 -14.16 -7.37 2.16
CA THR A 998 -14.26 -5.93 2.37
C THR A 998 -15.05 -5.25 1.27
N GLY A 999 -14.79 -5.60 0.01
CA GLY A 999 -15.55 -5.06 -1.12
C GLY A 999 -17.02 -5.37 -1.05
N MET A 1000 -17.37 -6.56 -0.60
CA MET A 1000 -18.76 -6.94 -0.41
C MET A 1000 -19.38 -6.21 0.76
N GLY A 1001 -18.68 -6.08 1.89
CA GLY A 1001 -19.17 -5.28 3.00
C GLY A 1001 -19.46 -3.83 2.59
N MET A 1002 -18.53 -3.19 1.89
CA MET A 1002 -18.66 -1.82 1.40
C MET A 1002 -19.76 -1.64 0.34
N ASN A 1003 -19.92 -2.60 -0.58
CA ASN A 1003 -20.99 -2.55 -1.56
C ASN A 1003 -22.36 -2.71 -0.90
N LEU A 1004 -22.48 -3.69 0.01
CA LEU A 1004 -23.73 -3.96 0.72
C LEU A 1004 -24.09 -2.80 1.65
N SER A 1005 -23.13 -2.17 2.34
CA SER A 1005 -23.41 -1.00 3.19
C SER A 1005 -23.94 0.19 2.40
N ARG A 1006 -23.44 0.43 1.19
CA ARG A 1006 -23.91 1.51 0.30
C ARG A 1006 -25.30 1.25 -0.28
N LEU A 1007 -25.65 -0.01 -0.49
CA LEU A 1007 -26.97 -0.43 -0.99
C LEU A 1007 -28.01 -0.56 0.13
N ALA A 1008 -27.56 -0.85 1.35
CA ALA A 1008 -28.43 -1.10 2.49
C ALA A 1008 -29.33 0.08 2.77
N ARG A 1009 -30.61 -0.15 3.13
CA ARG A 1009 -31.47 0.95 3.63
C ARG A 1009 -30.80 1.63 4.80
N GLU A 1010 -30.30 0.82 5.73
CA GLU A 1010 -29.50 1.26 6.87
C GLU A 1010 -28.38 0.26 7.16
N PHE A 1011 -27.21 0.73 7.60
CA PHE A 1011 -26.13 -0.14 8.04
C PHE A 1011 -25.57 0.25 9.41
N ILE A 1012 -25.10 -0.76 10.13
CA ILE A 1012 -24.53 -0.61 11.47
C ILE A 1012 -23.17 -1.33 11.48
N CYS A 1013 -22.11 -0.62 11.81
CA CYS A 1013 -20.78 -1.19 11.97
C CYS A 1013 -20.43 -1.32 13.45
N LEU A 1014 -19.85 -2.46 13.86
CA LEU A 1014 -19.38 -2.68 15.21
C LEU A 1014 -17.89 -3.00 15.20
N THR A 1015 -17.14 -2.42 16.13
CA THR A 1015 -15.75 -2.85 16.36
C THR A 1015 -15.27 -2.49 17.75
N GLY A 1016 -14.37 -3.30 18.30
CA GLY A 1016 -13.55 -2.89 19.45
C GLY A 1016 -12.31 -2.07 19.06
N THR A 1017 -11.90 -2.15 17.79
CA THR A 1017 -10.65 -1.57 17.28
C THR A 1017 -10.84 -1.07 15.84
N PRO A 1018 -11.15 0.21 15.60
CA PRO A 1018 -11.43 0.77 14.28
C PRO A 1018 -10.18 0.85 13.38
N ILE A 1019 -9.01 0.51 13.90
CA ILE A 1019 -7.73 0.59 13.19
C ILE A 1019 -6.99 -0.75 13.25
N VAL A 1020 -6.58 -1.24 12.08
CA VAL A 1020 -5.83 -2.49 11.92
C VAL A 1020 -4.32 -2.25 11.89
N ASP A 1021 -3.88 -1.15 11.28
CA ASP A 1021 -2.48 -0.78 11.05
C ASP A 1021 -2.24 0.73 11.23
N ASN A 1022 -1.14 1.28 10.70
CA ASN A 1022 -0.83 2.70 10.82
C ASN A 1022 -1.47 3.58 9.72
N LYS A 1023 -2.42 3.06 8.94
CA LYS A 1023 -3.06 3.77 7.83
C LYS A 1023 -4.51 4.09 8.14
N THR A 1024 -4.78 5.34 8.52
CA THR A 1024 -6.15 5.88 8.69
C THR A 1024 -6.99 5.78 7.42
N GLU A 1025 -6.35 5.81 6.25
CA GLU A 1025 -6.98 5.74 4.92
C GLU A 1025 -7.94 4.56 4.75
N LYS A 1026 -7.72 3.45 5.47
CA LYS A 1026 -8.58 2.26 5.39
C LYS A 1026 -9.98 2.48 5.95
N LEU A 1027 -10.13 3.43 6.87
CA LEU A 1027 -11.40 3.75 7.52
C LEU A 1027 -12.18 4.83 6.75
N ILE A 1028 -11.51 5.61 5.89
CA ILE A 1028 -12.14 6.71 5.12
C ILE A 1028 -13.40 6.23 4.42
N GLY A 1029 -13.36 5.14 3.67
CA GLY A 1029 -14.55 4.66 2.94
C GLY A 1029 -15.74 4.29 3.85
N TRP A 1030 -15.50 3.86 5.10
CA TRP A 1030 -16.57 3.63 6.07
C TRP A 1030 -17.07 4.95 6.67
N LEU A 1031 -16.18 5.90 6.94
CA LEU A 1031 -16.54 7.22 7.45
C LEU A 1031 -17.34 8.05 6.44
N GLU A 1032 -16.98 7.98 5.15
CA GLU A 1032 -17.72 8.61 4.03
C GLU A 1032 -19.20 8.21 3.97
N GLN A 1033 -19.58 7.10 4.60
CA GLN A 1033 -20.97 6.61 4.61
C GLN A 1033 -21.74 7.02 5.88
N ILE A 1034 -21.06 7.57 6.88
CA ILE A 1034 -21.67 8.06 8.13
C ILE A 1034 -21.56 9.58 8.28
N VAL A 1035 -21.08 10.29 7.26
CA VAL A 1035 -21.02 11.76 7.21
C VAL A 1035 -21.49 12.24 5.83
N PRO A 1036 -22.13 13.41 5.71
CA PRO A 1036 -22.65 13.90 4.43
C PRO A 1036 -21.64 14.76 3.65
N PHE A 1037 -20.36 14.77 4.02
CA PHE A 1037 -19.29 15.54 3.37
C PHE A 1037 -18.14 14.67 2.86
N GLU A 1038 -17.32 15.20 1.93
CA GLU A 1038 -16.15 14.49 1.40
C GLU A 1038 -15.13 14.21 2.51
N VAL A 1039 -14.76 12.94 2.71
CA VAL A 1039 -13.75 12.56 3.71
C VAL A 1039 -12.41 12.31 3.04
N ASN A 1040 -11.38 13.02 3.50
CA ASN A 1040 -10.01 12.86 3.05
C ASN A 1040 -9.04 12.90 4.25
N LYS A 1041 -7.72 12.95 4.01
CA LYS A 1041 -6.71 12.93 5.09
C LYS A 1041 -6.72 14.17 5.97
N ARG A 1042 -7.18 15.31 5.46
CA ARG A 1042 -7.16 16.63 6.13
C ARG A 1042 -8.30 16.78 7.13
N ASN A 1043 -9.47 16.20 6.83
CA ASN A 1043 -10.66 16.22 7.70
C ASN A 1043 -11.03 14.83 8.26
N PHE A 1044 -10.14 13.83 8.12
CA PHE A 1044 -10.33 12.47 8.65
C PHE A 1044 -10.78 12.46 10.12
N TRP A 1045 -10.12 13.26 10.97
CA TRP A 1045 -10.44 13.30 12.40
C TRP A 1045 -11.81 13.92 12.67
N THR A 1046 -12.20 14.93 11.88
CA THR A 1046 -13.56 15.49 11.93
C THR A 1046 -14.60 14.42 11.57
N ALA A 1047 -14.36 13.64 10.51
CA ALA A 1047 -15.28 12.56 10.14
C ALA A 1047 -15.33 11.44 11.20
N ALA A 1048 -14.20 11.15 11.85
CA ALA A 1048 -14.12 10.18 12.94
C ALA A 1048 -14.94 10.61 14.18
N ASN A 1049 -15.27 11.90 14.33
CA ASN A 1049 -16.15 12.38 15.40
C ASN A 1049 -17.58 11.82 15.29
N ASN A 1050 -18.04 11.39 14.11
CA ASN A 1050 -19.36 10.76 13.97
C ASN A 1050 -19.39 9.29 14.43
N MET A 1051 -18.25 8.72 14.82
CA MET A 1051 -18.26 7.39 15.41
C MET A 1051 -18.87 7.43 16.81
N ILE A 1052 -19.83 6.54 17.06
CA ILE A 1052 -20.44 6.39 18.39
C ILE A 1052 -19.48 5.58 19.25
N ALA A 1053 -18.69 6.27 20.06
CA ALA A 1053 -17.71 5.68 20.93
C ALA A 1053 -17.95 6.13 22.37
N LYS A 1054 -17.77 5.22 23.33
CA LYS A 1054 -17.93 5.53 24.76
C LYS A 1054 -16.79 4.87 25.53
N GLU A 1055 -16.17 5.62 26.44
CA GLU A 1055 -15.09 5.13 27.28
C GLU A 1055 -15.65 4.12 28.29
N ILE A 1056 -15.02 2.95 28.40
CA ILE A 1056 -15.35 1.95 29.43
C ILE A 1056 -14.06 1.65 30.16
N THR A 1057 -13.83 2.31 31.30
CA THR A 1057 -12.67 2.02 32.14
C THR A 1057 -12.98 0.86 33.06
N THR A 1058 -12.13 -0.17 33.10
CA THR A 1058 -12.20 -1.22 34.14
C THR A 1058 -11.76 -0.73 35.52
N GLY A 1059 -11.23 0.50 35.61
CA GLY A 1059 -10.61 1.06 36.82
C GLY A 1059 -9.16 0.59 37.06
N ILE A 1060 -8.66 -0.41 36.33
CA ILE A 1060 -7.36 -1.05 36.60
C ILE A 1060 -6.23 -0.41 35.78
N ARG A 1061 -5.19 0.12 36.44
CA ARG A 1061 -3.96 0.60 35.79
C ARG A 1061 -3.23 -0.52 35.07
N THR A 1062 -2.69 -0.19 33.89
CA THR A 1062 -1.87 -1.11 33.10
C THR A 1062 -0.49 -0.53 32.79
N GLU A 1063 0.54 -1.38 32.76
CA GLU A 1063 1.92 -0.98 32.44
C GLU A 1063 2.48 -1.80 31.30
N THR A 1064 3.06 -1.16 30.28
CA THR A 1064 3.71 -1.85 29.16
C THR A 1064 5.22 -1.63 29.18
N THR A 1065 6.01 -2.70 29.19
CA THR A 1065 7.48 -2.64 29.12
C THR A 1065 8.01 -3.45 27.93
N ASN A 1066 8.86 -2.83 27.10
CA ASN A 1066 9.59 -3.54 26.04
C ASN A 1066 10.88 -4.16 26.60
N VAL A 1067 11.13 -5.42 26.30
CA VAL A 1067 12.29 -6.18 26.78
C VAL A 1067 13.09 -6.68 25.59
N VAL A 1068 14.33 -6.23 25.45
CA VAL A 1068 15.24 -6.72 24.41
C VAL A 1068 15.81 -8.07 24.84
N ALA A 1069 15.52 -9.13 24.08
CA ALA A 1069 16.19 -10.42 24.27
C ALA A 1069 17.63 -10.34 23.72
N PRO A 1070 18.64 -10.99 24.30
CA PRO A 1070 19.97 -11.11 23.70
C PRO A 1070 20.07 -12.33 22.77
N PHE A 1071 20.78 -12.19 21.64
CA PHE A 1071 21.27 -13.33 20.84
C PHE A 1071 22.47 -13.97 21.55
N ASP A 1072 22.60 -15.29 21.41
CA ASP A 1072 23.90 -15.93 21.59
C ASP A 1072 24.78 -15.75 20.33
N GLU A 1073 26.05 -16.13 20.41
CA GLU A 1073 27.01 -15.91 19.32
C GLU A 1073 26.64 -16.67 18.03
N LYS A 1074 26.13 -17.90 18.17
CA LYS A 1074 25.72 -18.73 17.03
C LYS A 1074 24.49 -18.13 16.33
N GLU A 1075 23.49 -17.73 17.11
CA GLU A 1075 22.29 -17.07 16.63
C GLU A 1075 22.61 -15.74 15.93
N GLN A 1076 23.51 -14.95 16.51
CA GLN A 1076 23.95 -13.68 15.93
C GLN A 1076 24.59 -13.89 14.55
N ASN A 1077 25.51 -14.85 14.44
CA ASN A 1077 26.21 -15.14 13.18
C ASN A 1077 25.24 -15.67 12.11
N GLU A 1078 24.31 -16.56 12.48
CA GLU A 1078 23.29 -17.07 11.56
C GLU A 1078 22.32 -15.95 11.12
N TYR A 1079 21.87 -15.11 12.05
CA TYR A 1079 20.98 -13.99 11.74
C TYR A 1079 21.63 -12.97 10.80
N GLN A 1080 22.90 -12.64 11.00
CA GLN A 1080 23.63 -11.69 10.15
C GLN A 1080 23.67 -12.12 8.68
N LYS A 1081 23.82 -13.42 8.41
CA LYS A 1081 23.85 -13.97 7.03
C LYS A 1081 22.49 -13.89 6.32
N LEU A 1082 21.39 -13.64 7.03
CA LEU A 1082 20.03 -13.73 6.50
C LEU A 1082 19.36 -12.38 6.26
N VAL A 1083 19.85 -11.30 6.86
CA VAL A 1083 19.17 -9.99 6.83
C VAL A 1083 20.05 -8.93 6.17
N PRO A 1084 19.47 -7.81 5.68
CA PRO A 1084 20.25 -6.81 5.01
C PRO A 1084 21.05 -5.94 5.99
N PRO A 1085 22.07 -5.22 5.49
CA PRO A 1085 22.87 -4.28 6.29
C PRO A 1085 22.03 -3.31 7.13
N ALA A 1086 20.87 -2.87 6.61
CA ALA A 1086 19.95 -1.99 7.33
C ALA A 1086 19.40 -2.57 8.65
N LEU A 1087 19.39 -3.91 8.79
CA LEU A 1087 18.96 -4.64 9.98
C LEU A 1087 20.11 -5.36 10.69
N GLY A 1088 21.34 -5.03 10.33
CA GLY A 1088 22.53 -5.57 10.97
C GLY A 1088 23.06 -6.86 10.38
N GLY A 1089 22.78 -7.18 9.11
CA GLY A 1089 23.31 -8.37 8.44
C GLY A 1089 24.14 -8.07 7.20
N SER A 1090 24.55 -9.11 6.47
CA SER A 1090 25.40 -9.04 5.27
C SER A 1090 24.66 -9.38 3.98
N ASN A 1091 23.41 -9.85 4.05
CA ASN A 1091 22.66 -10.26 2.87
C ASN A 1091 22.06 -9.05 2.14
N THR A 1092 22.68 -8.60 1.05
CA THR A 1092 22.23 -7.43 0.28
C THR A 1092 20.91 -7.66 -0.47
N ASN A 1093 20.45 -8.91 -0.60
CA ASN A 1093 19.24 -9.28 -1.34
C ASN A 1093 18.44 -10.41 -0.68
N PRO A 1094 17.93 -10.21 0.54
CA PRO A 1094 17.32 -11.27 1.36
C PRO A 1094 16.03 -11.80 0.73
N HIS A 1095 15.91 -13.12 0.62
CA HIS A 1095 14.71 -13.82 0.16
C HIS A 1095 13.66 -13.92 1.27
N SER A 1096 12.39 -14.16 0.90
CA SER A 1096 11.31 -14.38 1.87
C SER A 1096 11.62 -15.52 2.86
N ARG A 1097 12.36 -16.55 2.43
CA ARG A 1097 12.81 -17.63 3.31
C ARG A 1097 13.84 -17.16 4.35
N ASP A 1098 14.77 -16.29 3.94
CA ASP A 1098 15.78 -15.72 4.84
C ASP A 1098 15.09 -14.89 5.94
N TRP A 1099 14.09 -14.10 5.57
CA TRP A 1099 13.25 -13.36 6.53
C TRP A 1099 12.53 -14.27 7.53
N LEU A 1100 11.96 -15.39 7.07
CA LEU A 1100 11.29 -16.36 7.93
C LEU A 1100 12.28 -17.06 8.87
N ARG A 1101 13.48 -17.41 8.39
CA ARG A 1101 14.53 -18.04 9.19
C ARG A 1101 15.10 -17.06 10.22
N ALA A 1102 15.38 -15.82 9.82
CA ALA A 1102 15.81 -14.75 10.72
C ALA A 1102 14.78 -14.48 11.83
N ALA A 1103 13.49 -14.48 11.49
CA ALA A 1103 12.42 -14.37 12.50
C ALA A 1103 12.39 -15.57 13.46
N GLU A 1104 12.62 -16.79 12.97
CA GLU A 1104 12.66 -17.98 13.82
C GLU A 1104 13.83 -17.95 14.81
N ILE A 1105 15.01 -17.47 14.39
CA ILE A 1105 16.15 -17.23 15.29
C ILE A 1105 15.78 -16.20 16.37
N CYS A 1106 15.13 -15.10 15.99
CA CYS A 1106 14.65 -14.11 16.95
C CYS A 1106 13.64 -14.68 17.95
N TYR A 1107 12.73 -15.56 17.52
CA TYR A 1107 11.77 -16.21 18.41
C TYR A 1107 12.47 -17.13 19.42
N LYS A 1108 13.49 -17.92 19.01
CA LYS A 1108 14.27 -18.75 19.95
C LYS A 1108 14.91 -17.92 21.06
N ALA A 1109 15.50 -16.77 20.73
CA ALA A 1109 16.04 -15.85 21.72
C ALA A 1109 14.95 -15.28 22.66
N CYS A 1110 13.76 -15.00 22.12
CA CYS A 1110 12.61 -14.56 22.93
C CYS A 1110 12.11 -15.66 23.88
N ASP A 1111 12.12 -16.93 23.47
CA ASP A 1111 11.64 -18.05 24.29
C ASP A 1111 12.47 -18.21 25.57
N ARG A 1112 13.80 -18.09 25.47
CA ARG A 1112 14.68 -18.07 26.66
C ARG A 1112 14.33 -16.92 27.60
N MET A 1113 14.01 -15.75 27.04
CA MET A 1113 13.60 -14.60 27.83
C MET A 1113 12.23 -14.78 28.48
N PHE A 1114 11.27 -15.47 27.82
CA PHE A 1114 9.97 -15.80 28.42
C PHE A 1114 10.13 -16.66 29.66
N VAL A 1115 10.96 -17.70 29.62
CA VAL A 1115 11.25 -18.55 30.79
C VAL A 1115 11.80 -17.71 31.94
N ARG A 1116 12.81 -16.87 31.67
CA ARG A 1116 13.43 -15.99 32.67
C ARG A 1116 12.43 -15.02 33.29
N LEU A 1117 11.58 -14.39 32.47
CA LEU A 1117 10.55 -13.46 32.94
C LEU A 1117 9.45 -14.18 33.72
N THR A 1118 9.01 -15.36 33.29
CA THR A 1118 7.98 -16.16 33.98
C THR A 1118 8.46 -16.52 35.38
N LYS A 1119 9.68 -17.06 35.52
CA LYS A 1119 10.30 -17.33 36.84
C LYS A 1119 10.34 -16.09 37.72
N LYS A 1120 10.67 -14.92 37.15
CA LYS A 1120 10.70 -13.64 37.88
C LYS A 1120 9.31 -13.18 38.35
N MET A 1121 8.25 -13.40 37.57
CA MET A 1121 6.89 -12.98 37.92
C MET A 1121 6.21 -13.93 38.91
N LEU A 1122 6.45 -15.24 38.78
CA LEU A 1122 5.94 -16.23 39.73
C LEU A 1122 6.54 -16.06 41.13
N LYS A 1123 7.82 -15.67 41.23
CA LYS A 1123 8.45 -15.27 42.51
C LYS A 1123 7.79 -14.05 43.17
N LYS A 1124 7.00 -13.29 42.42
CA LYS A 1124 6.21 -12.16 42.92
C LYS A 1124 4.73 -12.54 43.07
N GLU A 1125 4.41 -13.83 43.07
CA GLU A 1125 3.06 -14.38 43.20
C GLU A 1125 2.08 -13.87 42.13
N ARG A 1126 2.61 -13.57 40.94
CA ARG A 1126 1.80 -13.11 39.80
C ARG A 1126 1.65 -14.20 38.76
N GLY A 1127 0.40 -14.62 38.52
CA GLY A 1127 0.04 -15.52 37.43
C GLY A 1127 0.34 -14.91 36.05
N VAL A 1128 0.73 -15.75 35.08
CA VAL A 1128 1.29 -15.33 33.80
C VAL A 1128 0.53 -15.91 32.60
N MET A 1129 0.03 -15.04 31.72
CA MET A 1129 -0.40 -15.38 30.38
C MET A 1129 0.77 -15.28 29.41
N ILE A 1130 1.10 -16.33 28.67
CA ILE A 1130 2.16 -16.31 27.65
C ILE A 1130 1.53 -16.45 26.26
N VAL A 1131 1.73 -15.44 25.41
CA VAL A 1131 1.26 -15.47 24.03
C VAL A 1131 2.34 -16.00 23.09
N VAL A 1132 2.00 -17.04 22.35
CA VAL A 1132 2.87 -17.74 21.40
C VAL A 1132 2.36 -17.64 19.96
N ARG A 1133 3.22 -17.93 18.97
CA ARG A 1133 2.89 -17.77 17.55
C ARG A 1133 1.84 -18.77 17.05
N ASN A 1134 1.99 -20.03 17.44
CA ASN A 1134 1.21 -21.18 16.97
C ASN A 1134 1.39 -22.36 17.95
N LEU A 1135 0.72 -23.50 17.68
CA LEU A 1135 0.79 -24.69 18.53
C LEU A 1135 2.20 -25.28 18.65
N LYS A 1136 2.99 -25.29 17.57
CA LYS A 1136 4.39 -25.75 17.62
C LYS A 1136 5.23 -24.92 18.58
N HIS A 1137 5.04 -23.60 18.55
CA HIS A 1137 5.70 -22.67 19.46
C HIS A 1137 5.16 -22.84 20.91
N GLN A 1138 3.85 -23.05 21.09
CA GLN A 1138 3.25 -23.36 22.40
C GLN A 1138 3.92 -24.56 23.07
N ASN A 1139 4.05 -25.68 22.35
CA ASN A 1139 4.66 -26.90 22.87
C ASN A 1139 6.15 -26.71 23.21
N ARG A 1140 6.86 -25.93 22.40
CA ARG A 1140 8.27 -25.58 22.66
C ARG A 1140 8.43 -24.79 23.95
N VAL A 1141 7.63 -23.72 24.14
CA VAL A 1141 7.67 -22.90 25.36
C VAL A 1141 7.19 -23.68 26.58
N HIS A 1142 6.17 -24.52 26.44
CA HIS A 1142 5.69 -25.42 27.49
C HIS A 1142 6.83 -26.32 28.00
N LYS A 1143 7.53 -27.02 27.09
CA LYS A 1143 8.68 -27.87 27.44
C LYS A 1143 9.80 -27.07 28.11
N LEU A 1144 10.12 -25.89 27.59
CA LEU A 1144 11.14 -25.02 28.17
C LEU A 1144 10.78 -24.55 29.59
N LEU A 1145 9.51 -24.26 29.87
CA LEU A 1145 9.05 -23.88 31.20
C LEU A 1145 9.18 -25.04 32.19
N LEU A 1146 8.71 -26.24 31.85
CA LEU A 1146 8.83 -27.42 32.70
C LEU A 1146 10.31 -27.76 32.99
N GLN A 1147 11.19 -27.58 32.02
CA GLN A 1147 12.62 -27.88 32.17
C GLN A 1147 13.41 -26.85 32.98
N ASN A 1148 12.96 -25.59 33.04
CA ASN A 1148 13.77 -24.48 33.57
C ASN A 1148 13.09 -23.71 34.71
N THR A 1149 11.92 -24.17 35.19
CA THR A 1149 11.16 -23.59 36.30
C THR A 1149 10.70 -24.68 37.26
N THR A 1150 10.11 -24.28 38.39
CA THR A 1150 9.53 -25.21 39.39
C THR A 1150 8.07 -25.56 39.08
N LEU A 1151 7.57 -25.22 37.88
CA LEU A 1151 6.19 -25.51 37.48
C LEU A 1151 6.04 -26.99 37.12
N THR A 1152 4.92 -27.57 37.52
CA THR A 1152 4.46 -28.89 37.08
C THR A 1152 3.44 -28.76 35.96
N GLU A 1153 3.06 -29.87 35.31
CA GLU A 1153 1.99 -29.86 34.30
C GLU A 1153 0.65 -29.34 34.86
N LYS A 1154 0.37 -29.56 36.15
CA LYS A 1154 -0.86 -29.08 36.81
C LYS A 1154 -0.88 -27.55 36.98
N ASP A 1155 0.28 -26.90 36.97
CA ASP A 1155 0.38 -25.45 37.09
C ASP A 1155 0.17 -24.72 35.76
N ILE A 1156 0.14 -25.43 34.62
CA ILE A 1156 0.12 -24.84 33.28
C ILE A 1156 -1.12 -25.29 32.48
N PHE A 1157 -1.89 -24.33 31.98
CA PHE A 1157 -2.98 -24.60 31.03
C PHE A 1157 -2.59 -24.23 29.60
N LEU A 1158 -2.86 -25.14 28.65
CA LEU A 1158 -2.63 -24.92 27.22
C LEU A 1158 -3.97 -24.71 26.50
N ILE A 1159 -4.18 -23.50 25.94
CA ILE A 1159 -5.36 -23.25 25.09
C ILE A 1159 -5.13 -23.91 23.72
N GLN A 1160 -5.82 -25.01 23.45
CA GLN A 1160 -5.72 -25.83 22.23
C GLN A 1160 -7.10 -26.26 21.74
N GLY A 1161 -7.30 -26.30 20.41
CA GLY A 1161 -8.58 -26.70 19.80
C GLY A 1161 -9.74 -25.85 20.27
N ASP A 1162 -10.82 -26.49 20.73
CA ASP A 1162 -12.04 -25.86 21.26
C ASP A 1162 -12.00 -25.69 22.79
N LYS A 1163 -10.88 -26.02 23.43
CA LYS A 1163 -10.71 -25.83 24.88
C LYS A 1163 -10.75 -24.33 25.19
N SER A 1164 -11.62 -23.95 26.12
CA SER A 1164 -11.69 -22.63 26.72
C SER A 1164 -11.58 -22.75 28.24
N ILE A 1165 -11.22 -21.65 28.90
CA ILE A 1165 -11.10 -21.58 30.36
C ILE A 1165 -11.66 -20.24 30.86
N PHE A 1166 -12.36 -20.28 31.98
CA PHE A 1166 -12.75 -19.11 32.75
C PHE A 1166 -11.94 -19.13 34.04
N LEU A 1167 -10.75 -18.54 34.00
CA LEU A 1167 -9.85 -18.48 35.15
C LEU A 1167 -10.04 -17.13 35.87
N THR A 1168 -10.98 -17.14 36.81
CA THR A 1168 -11.36 -16.01 37.68
C THR A 1168 -11.22 -16.42 39.15
N ASP A 1169 -11.11 -15.46 40.07
CA ASP A 1169 -11.05 -15.80 41.51
C ASP A 1169 -12.29 -16.64 41.92
N GLU A 1170 -13.49 -16.23 41.50
CA GLU A 1170 -14.76 -16.92 41.82
C GLU A 1170 -14.76 -18.40 41.39
N THR A 1171 -14.31 -18.68 40.17
CA THR A 1171 -14.28 -20.06 39.62
C THR A 1171 -13.24 -20.95 40.29
N VAL A 1172 -12.16 -20.36 40.80
CA VAL A 1172 -11.10 -21.08 41.50
C VAL A 1172 -11.51 -21.33 42.95
N GLU A 1173 -12.02 -20.31 43.64
CA GLU A 1173 -12.57 -20.40 45.00
C GLU A 1173 -13.71 -21.43 45.09
N SER A 1174 -14.57 -21.49 44.06
CA SER A 1174 -15.64 -22.48 43.99
C SER A 1174 -15.19 -23.88 43.52
N GLY A 1175 -13.89 -24.11 43.31
CA GLY A 1175 -13.33 -25.38 42.85
C GLY A 1175 -13.71 -25.80 41.42
N ARG A 1176 -14.37 -24.93 40.63
CA ARG A 1176 -14.80 -25.24 39.25
C ARG A 1176 -13.63 -25.26 38.26
N THR A 1177 -12.53 -24.60 38.58
CA THR A 1177 -11.35 -24.51 37.73
C THR A 1177 -10.09 -24.56 38.60
N PRO A 1178 -9.08 -25.40 38.25
CA PRO A 1178 -7.80 -25.42 38.97
C PRO A 1178 -7.09 -24.05 38.94
N ASP A 1179 -6.35 -23.70 40.00
CA ASP A 1179 -5.59 -22.44 40.09
C ASP A 1179 -4.31 -22.48 39.24
N TYR A 1180 -4.48 -22.45 37.91
CA TYR A 1180 -3.36 -22.46 36.97
C TYR A 1180 -2.51 -21.19 37.10
N LYS A 1181 -1.21 -21.37 37.38
CA LYS A 1181 -0.24 -20.27 37.50
C LYS A 1181 0.16 -19.68 36.16
N VAL A 1182 0.17 -20.50 35.11
CA VAL A 1182 0.57 -20.09 33.75
C VAL A 1182 -0.45 -20.57 32.73
N VAL A 1183 -0.84 -19.68 31.80
CA VAL A 1183 -1.69 -20.03 30.66
C VAL A 1183 -0.97 -19.67 29.37
N ILE A 1184 -0.76 -20.66 28.49
CA ILE A 1184 -0.08 -20.45 27.20
C ILE A 1184 -1.10 -20.40 26.07
N VAL A 1185 -1.12 -19.31 25.33
CA VAL A 1185 -2.15 -18.99 24.34
C VAL A 1185 -1.54 -18.73 22.95
N PRO A 1186 -1.94 -19.47 21.90
CA PRO A 1186 -1.61 -19.10 20.54
C PRO A 1186 -2.24 -17.76 20.16
N LYS A 1187 -1.52 -16.88 19.47
CA LYS A 1187 -2.01 -15.54 19.08
C LYS A 1187 -3.33 -15.55 18.31
N ASN A 1188 -3.60 -16.64 17.56
CA ASN A 1188 -4.82 -16.81 16.77
C ASN A 1188 -6.03 -17.21 17.64
N LYS A 1189 -5.82 -17.58 18.91
CA LYS A 1189 -6.85 -17.82 19.91
C LYS A 1189 -6.95 -16.60 20.82
N SER A 1190 -7.44 -15.48 20.28
CA SER A 1190 -7.68 -14.24 21.02
C SER A 1190 -9.10 -14.12 21.58
N GLN A 1191 -9.91 -15.17 21.44
CA GLN A 1191 -11.35 -15.18 21.75
C GLN A 1191 -11.77 -16.41 22.55
N GLY A 1192 -12.92 -16.31 23.24
CA GLY A 1192 -13.60 -17.44 23.87
C GLY A 1192 -13.33 -17.71 25.35
N TYR A 1193 -12.37 -17.04 25.99
CA TYR A 1193 -11.95 -17.29 27.38
C TYR A 1193 -11.77 -16.00 28.20
N THR A 1194 -11.63 -16.13 29.52
CA THR A 1194 -11.37 -15.03 30.48
C THR A 1194 -10.29 -15.47 31.48
N LEU A 1195 -9.31 -14.61 31.76
CA LEU A 1195 -8.13 -14.87 32.60
C LEU A 1195 -7.89 -13.75 33.62
N THR A 1196 -8.96 -13.23 34.24
CA THR A 1196 -8.85 -12.11 35.21
C THR A 1196 -8.08 -12.46 36.47
N ARG A 1197 -7.87 -13.75 36.77
CA ARG A 1197 -6.95 -14.23 37.83
C ARG A 1197 -5.47 -13.91 37.55
N LEU A 1198 -5.09 -13.76 36.27
CA LEU A 1198 -3.71 -13.50 35.87
C LEU A 1198 -3.45 -12.00 35.72
N SER A 1199 -2.30 -11.52 36.20
CA SER A 1199 -1.96 -10.07 36.19
C SER A 1199 -0.79 -9.71 35.28
N VAL A 1200 -0.18 -10.70 34.60
CA VAL A 1200 0.94 -10.47 33.68
C VAL A 1200 0.70 -11.15 32.34
N MET A 1201 0.92 -10.43 31.25
CA MET A 1201 0.99 -10.99 29.89
C MET A 1201 2.39 -10.83 29.33
N LEU A 1202 3.01 -11.95 28.96
CA LEU A 1202 4.26 -12.01 28.21
C LEU A 1202 3.95 -12.30 26.75
N THR A 1203 4.52 -11.51 25.84
CA THR A 1203 4.33 -11.72 24.40
C THR A 1203 5.56 -11.35 23.62
N SER A 1204 5.77 -11.96 22.46
CA SER A 1204 6.79 -11.57 21.51
C SER A 1204 6.13 -10.78 20.39
N VAL A 1205 6.93 -10.26 19.47
CA VAL A 1205 6.41 -9.46 18.36
C VAL A 1205 6.02 -10.40 17.23
N TYR A 1206 4.75 -10.79 17.19
CA TYR A 1206 4.22 -11.58 16.08
C TYR A 1206 3.58 -10.66 15.04
N PRO A 1207 3.73 -10.93 13.73
CA PRO A 1207 2.92 -10.29 12.71
C PRO A 1207 1.44 -10.54 13.01
N SER A 1208 0.74 -9.51 13.49
CA SER A 1208 -0.68 -9.53 13.81
C SER A 1208 -1.24 -8.11 13.67
N ASN A 1209 -2.56 -7.96 13.64
CA ASN A 1209 -3.19 -6.65 13.69
C ASN A 1209 -3.33 -6.15 15.14
N THR A 1210 -3.64 -4.87 15.30
CA THR A 1210 -3.86 -4.25 16.62
C THR A 1210 -5.06 -4.88 17.34
N ALA A 1211 -6.13 -5.20 16.60
CA ALA A 1211 -7.33 -5.88 17.10
C ALA A 1211 -7.04 -7.16 17.88
N THR A 1212 -6.27 -8.08 17.31
CA THR A 1212 -5.88 -9.34 17.97
C THR A 1212 -5.06 -9.07 19.24
N ARG A 1213 -4.17 -8.07 19.21
CA ARG A 1213 -3.36 -7.72 20.39
C ARG A 1213 -4.23 -7.18 21.53
N ASP A 1214 -5.16 -6.29 21.22
CA ASP A 1214 -6.06 -5.72 22.22
C ASP A 1214 -7.10 -6.74 22.70
N GLN A 1215 -7.58 -7.61 21.81
CA GLN A 1215 -8.39 -8.78 22.19
C GLN A 1215 -7.65 -9.67 23.20
N LEU A 1216 -6.37 -9.98 22.98
CA LEU A 1216 -5.56 -10.77 23.92
C LEU A 1216 -5.38 -10.04 25.26
N ARG A 1217 -5.11 -8.72 25.23
CA ARG A 1217 -4.99 -7.91 26.45
C ARG A 1217 -6.29 -7.86 27.24
N GLY A 1218 -7.42 -7.77 26.56
CA GLY A 1218 -8.77 -7.80 27.14
C GLY A 1218 -9.16 -9.15 27.75
N ARG A 1219 -8.35 -10.20 27.59
CA ARG A 1219 -8.55 -11.48 28.29
C ARG A 1219 -8.10 -11.42 29.74
N ILE A 1220 -7.12 -10.58 30.05
CA ILE A 1220 -6.63 -10.37 31.42
C ILE A 1220 -7.13 -9.05 32.02
N ASN A 1221 -7.28 -7.99 31.22
CA ASN A 1221 -7.87 -6.72 31.68
C ASN A 1221 -9.34 -6.65 31.25
N ARG A 1222 -10.22 -7.15 32.13
CA ARG A 1222 -11.67 -7.21 31.95
C ARG A 1222 -12.36 -6.93 33.29
N VAL A 1223 -13.66 -6.63 33.25
CA VAL A 1223 -14.50 -6.56 34.46
C VAL A 1223 -14.30 -7.86 35.28
N GLY A 1224 -13.96 -7.70 36.57
CA GLY A 1224 -13.60 -8.81 37.47
C GLY A 1224 -12.09 -9.00 37.69
N GLN A 1225 -11.21 -8.20 37.07
CA GLN A 1225 -9.79 -8.14 37.42
C GLN A 1225 -9.58 -7.40 38.74
N LYS A 1226 -8.91 -8.02 39.71
CA LYS A 1226 -8.66 -7.44 41.04
C LYS A 1226 -7.20 -6.97 41.25
N VAL A 1227 -6.25 -7.43 40.44
CA VAL A 1227 -4.82 -7.15 40.63
C VAL A 1227 -4.36 -5.94 39.82
N GLU A 1228 -3.83 -4.93 40.49
CA GLU A 1228 -3.32 -3.69 39.90
C GLU A 1228 -1.83 -3.46 40.25
N PRO A 1229 -0.97 -3.00 39.31
CA PRO A 1229 -1.25 -2.84 37.88
C PRO A 1229 -1.17 -4.16 37.12
N VAL A 1230 -1.89 -4.27 36.01
CA VAL A 1230 -1.70 -5.36 35.03
C VAL A 1230 -0.47 -5.08 34.17
N LEU A 1231 0.43 -6.06 34.04
CA LEU A 1231 1.72 -5.88 33.37
C LEU A 1231 1.76 -6.54 31.98
N TYR A 1232 2.07 -5.75 30.95
CA TYR A 1232 2.33 -6.22 29.59
C TYR A 1232 3.82 -6.16 29.27
N LYS A 1233 4.47 -7.31 29.08
CA LYS A 1233 5.90 -7.37 28.69
C LYS A 1233 6.05 -7.86 27.26
N VAL A 1234 6.59 -7.01 26.39
CA VAL A 1234 6.81 -7.31 24.97
C VAL A 1234 8.29 -7.61 24.72
N VAL A 1235 8.59 -8.86 24.39
CA VAL A 1235 9.96 -9.35 24.16
C VAL A 1235 10.32 -9.27 22.67
N HIS A 1236 11.46 -8.67 22.33
CA HIS A 1236 11.88 -8.51 20.94
C HIS A 1236 13.41 -8.53 20.75
N ILE A 1237 13.84 -8.85 19.53
CA ILE A 1237 15.23 -8.69 19.05
C ILE A 1237 15.26 -8.70 17.51
N GLY A 1238 16.31 -8.13 16.90
CA GLY A 1238 16.55 -8.23 15.45
C GLY A 1238 15.39 -7.70 14.61
N VAL A 1239 14.94 -8.49 13.63
CA VAL A 1239 13.81 -8.15 12.74
C VAL A 1239 12.51 -7.87 13.51
N LEU A 1240 12.32 -8.50 14.68
CA LEU A 1240 11.13 -8.29 15.52
C LEU A 1240 11.05 -6.87 16.08
N THR A 1241 12.19 -6.20 16.30
CA THR A 1241 12.23 -4.79 16.73
C THR A 1241 11.62 -3.88 15.67
N SER A 1242 11.92 -4.12 14.39
CA SER A 1242 11.36 -3.34 13.27
C SER A 1242 9.84 -3.53 13.16
N ILE A 1243 9.36 -4.75 13.44
CA ILE A 1243 7.92 -5.05 13.47
C ILE A 1243 7.24 -4.33 14.67
N LEU A 1244 7.89 -4.30 15.83
CA LEU A 1244 7.37 -3.64 17.03
C LEU A 1244 7.22 -2.12 16.83
N GLU A 1245 8.17 -1.49 16.18
CA GLU A 1245 8.07 -0.07 15.82
C GLU A 1245 6.82 0.22 14.98
N ASN A 1246 6.46 -0.68 14.06
CA ASN A 1246 5.24 -0.54 13.25
C ASN A 1246 3.98 -0.77 14.09
N HIS A 1247 4.00 -1.72 15.04
CA HIS A 1247 2.88 -1.91 15.98
C HIS A 1247 2.66 -0.67 16.86
N ASN A 1248 3.73 -0.04 17.35
CA ASN A 1248 3.63 1.16 18.19
C ASN A 1248 3.04 2.34 17.42
N LYS A 1249 3.38 2.51 16.14
CA LYS A 1249 2.75 3.53 15.28
C LYS A 1249 1.24 3.34 15.17
N ALA A 1250 0.78 2.10 14.96
CA ALA A 1250 -0.65 1.79 14.91
C ALA A 1250 -1.34 2.01 16.27
N ARG A 1251 -0.66 1.69 17.39
CA ARG A 1251 -1.19 1.93 18.74
C ARG A 1251 -1.36 3.42 19.06
N ASN A 1252 -0.37 4.26 18.73
CA ASN A 1252 -0.46 5.71 18.94
C ASN A 1252 -1.65 6.31 18.19
N LEU A 1253 -1.93 5.81 16.99
CA LEU A 1253 -3.06 6.23 16.19
C LEU A 1253 -4.41 5.82 16.81
N LEU A 1254 -4.49 4.60 17.34
CA LEU A 1254 -5.66 4.13 18.09
C LEU A 1254 -5.90 4.98 19.34
N GLN A 1255 -4.85 5.34 20.08
CA GLN A 1255 -4.95 6.18 21.28
C GLN A 1255 -5.42 7.60 20.96
N ALA A 1256 -4.98 8.18 19.84
CA ALA A 1256 -5.49 9.46 19.38
C ALA A 1256 -7.00 9.38 19.05
N LEU A 1257 -7.45 8.31 18.38
CA LEU A 1257 -8.89 8.09 18.18
C LEU A 1257 -9.63 7.91 19.51
N GLN A 1258 -9.03 7.23 20.50
CA GLN A 1258 -9.68 6.99 21.79
C GLN A 1258 -9.86 8.30 22.55
N SER A 1259 -8.92 9.23 22.39
CA SER A 1259 -9.02 10.58 22.93
C SER A 1259 -10.15 11.36 22.28
N VAL A 1260 -10.31 11.27 20.96
CA VAL A 1260 -11.46 11.86 20.24
C VAL A 1260 -12.78 11.29 20.76
N ALA A 1261 -12.87 9.96 20.83
CA ALA A 1261 -14.02 9.23 21.35
C ALA A 1261 -14.38 9.53 22.80
N LYS A 1262 -13.45 10.08 23.60
CA LYS A 1262 -13.71 10.43 25.00
C LYS A 1262 -14.40 11.79 25.14
N GLN A 1263 -14.14 12.70 24.20
CA GLN A 1263 -14.72 14.04 24.18
C GLN A 1263 -16.15 14.06 23.61
N ILE A 1264 -16.54 12.99 22.91
CA ILE A 1264 -17.86 12.77 22.29
C ILE A 1264 -18.70 11.88 23.20
#